data_AF-A0A067DN62-F1
#
_entry.id   AF-A0A067DN62-F1
#
_cell.length_a   1.000
_cell.length_b   1.000
_cell.length_c   1.000
_cell.angle_alpha   90.00
_cell.angle_beta   90.00
_cell.angle_gamma   90.00
#
_symmetry.space_group_name_H-M   'P 1'
#
loop_
_entity.id
_entity.type
_entity.pdbx_description
1 polymer ?
#
loop_
_entity_poly.entity_id
_entity_poly.type
_entity_poly.pdbx_seq_one_letter_code
_entity_poly.pdbx_strand_id
1 'polypeptide(L)'
;MTLLLGPPCSGKTTLLLALAGKLDSKLKFSGRVTYNGHGMDEFVPQRTAAYISQHDVHIGEMTVRETLAFSARCQGVGSRYDMLTELARREKEAGIKPDPDIDVYMKAAATEGQEANVLTDYYLKVLGLEVCDDTLVGDEMVRGISGGQKKRVTTGEMMVGPALALFMDEISTGLDSSTTFQIVNSIRQNIHILNGTAVISLLQPAPETYDLFDDIILLSDAQIVYQGPRELVLDFFESMGFKCPERKGVADFLQEVTSRKDQQQYWVHKEMPYRFVTAQEFSEAFQSFTVGQKLADELRTPFDKCKSHPAALTTKMYGVGKKELLKANISRELLLMKRNSFVYIFKLTQLSSMALVSMTLFFRTKMHKDSVSDGGIYVGATFFAVMMTMFNGMSDISMTIAKLPVFYKQRDLRFYAAWAYALPAWILKIPISFLEVAVWVFLTYYVIGFDPNIGRLFKQFLLLLLVNQMASALFRFIAAAGRNMIVAMSFGSFVLLVLFAFGGFVLSRDDIKKWWVWGYWCSPMMYAQNAIVANEFFGHSWRKFTSNSNETLGVQVLKSRGFFPHAYWYWLGLGATIGFVLLFNIGFTLSLTFLNQFEKPRAVISDESESNDLGNRIGGTAQLSTHGSNSSHKTCSESEDITVKDSFSQLLSQREVTVGAIQPKKRGMVLPFEPHSLTFDEVTYSVDMPKEMKLQGILEDKLMLLNGVSGAFRPGVLTALMGVSGAGKTTLMDVLAGRKTGGYITGNITISGYPKKQETFTRISGYCEQNDIHSPFVTVYESLLYSAWLRLPPEVDSETQKMFIEEIMELVELNPLRQSLVGLPGESGLSTEQRKRLTIAVELVANPSIIFMDEPTSGLDARAAAIVMRTVRNTVDTGRTVVCTIHQPSIDIFESFDELFLMKRGGQEIYVGPLGRHSCHLIRYFEGIPGVENIKDGYNPATWMLEVTAKSQELTLEIDFTDIYKGSELYRRNKALIEELSRPAPGSKDLYFPTHYTQSFFMQCVACLWKQHWSYWRNPPYTAVRFLFTTVIALTFGTMFWDMGTKMKRNQDLFNAMGSMYTAVFFLGAQYCSSVQPVVAVERAVFCREKGAGMYSAMPYAFAQVMIEIPYIFVLSSVYGIIVYAMIGFEWIAAKFFWYLFFMFFSLLYFTFYGMMTVAMTPNHHIAAIVSILFYGLWNVFSGFVIPRTRIPLWWRWYYWANPVAWTMYGLVASQFGDVEDKMESGETVKQFVRSYFDFKHDFLGVVAVVVAAFAVLFGVLFAVGIKRFNFQNR
;
A
#
# COMPACT_ATOMS: atom_id res chain seq x y z
N MET A 1 -10.40 29.38 -18.83
CA MET A 1 -9.86 28.08 -18.37
C MET A 1 -8.36 28.08 -18.65
N THR A 2 -7.53 27.78 -17.65
CA THR A 2 -6.06 28.00 -17.72
C THR A 2 -5.30 26.69 -17.61
N LEU A 3 -4.31 26.50 -18.47
CA LEU A 3 -3.39 25.37 -18.48
C LEU A 3 -2.13 25.71 -17.69
N LEU A 4 -1.75 24.88 -16.73
CA LEU A 4 -0.48 25.00 -15.98
C LEU A 4 0.53 23.96 -16.50
N LEU A 5 1.49 24.44 -17.29
CA LEU A 5 2.61 23.65 -17.83
C LEU A 5 3.88 23.89 -17.03
N GLY A 6 4.75 22.89 -17.01
CA GLY A 6 6.09 23.00 -16.44
C GLY A 6 6.73 21.63 -16.25
N PRO A 7 8.07 21.53 -16.29
CA PRO A 7 8.75 20.27 -16.09
C PRO A 7 8.44 19.66 -14.70
N PRO A 8 8.70 18.36 -14.50
CA PRO A 8 8.69 17.74 -13.18
C PRO A 8 9.51 18.56 -12.19
N CYS A 9 9.08 18.62 -10.93
CA CYS A 9 9.73 19.38 -9.86
C CYS A 9 9.77 20.91 -10.04
N SER A 10 9.09 21.50 -11.05
CA SER A 10 9.05 22.96 -11.21
C SER A 10 8.21 23.71 -10.15
N GLY A 11 7.47 23.00 -9.29
CA GLY A 11 6.65 23.60 -8.22
C GLY A 11 5.15 23.69 -8.50
N LYS A 12 4.64 23.04 -9.56
CA LYS A 12 3.21 23.06 -9.97
C LYS A 12 2.25 22.70 -8.83
N THR A 13 2.45 21.53 -8.22
CA THR A 13 1.64 21.07 -7.08
C THR A 13 1.70 22.04 -5.90
N THR A 14 2.89 22.57 -5.58
CA THR A 14 3.05 23.56 -4.51
C THR A 14 2.26 24.83 -4.78
N LEU A 15 2.26 25.33 -6.02
CA LEU A 15 1.48 26.48 -6.46
C LEU A 15 -0.03 26.21 -6.33
N LEU A 16 -0.51 25.08 -6.84
CA LEU A 16 -1.94 24.71 -6.75
C LEU A 16 -2.40 24.54 -5.30
N LEU A 17 -1.58 23.91 -4.45
CA LEU A 17 -1.85 23.77 -3.02
C LEU A 17 -1.86 25.11 -2.29
N ALA A 18 -0.97 26.03 -2.65
CA ALA A 18 -0.96 27.39 -2.12
C ALA A 18 -2.25 28.12 -2.51
N LEU A 19 -2.65 28.08 -3.78
CA LEU A 19 -3.89 28.70 -4.26
C LEU A 19 -5.14 28.09 -3.62
N ALA A 20 -5.16 26.78 -3.37
CA ALA A 20 -6.27 26.10 -2.69
C ALA A 20 -6.30 26.29 -1.16
N GLY A 21 -5.33 27.00 -0.57
CA GLY A 21 -5.22 27.18 0.88
C GLY A 21 -4.87 25.89 1.64
N LYS A 22 -4.12 24.98 1.01
CA LYS A 22 -3.73 23.66 1.54
C LYS A 22 -2.22 23.47 1.73
N LEU A 23 -1.44 24.52 1.54
CA LEU A 23 0.01 24.48 1.75
C LEU A 23 0.34 24.04 3.19
N ASP A 24 1.39 23.23 3.35
CA ASP A 24 1.82 22.77 4.68
C ASP A 24 2.26 23.96 5.54
N SER A 25 1.73 24.05 6.76
CA SER A 25 2.06 25.12 7.71
C SER A 25 3.53 25.12 8.14
N LYS A 26 4.27 24.02 7.91
CA LYS A 26 5.72 23.95 8.12
C LYS A 26 6.53 24.68 7.05
N LEU A 27 5.94 24.98 5.89
CA LEU A 27 6.62 25.69 4.81
C LEU A 27 6.56 27.20 5.07
N LYS A 28 7.63 27.91 4.70
CA LYS A 28 7.65 29.38 4.74
C LYS A 28 6.87 29.93 3.55
N PHE A 29 5.88 30.76 3.81
CA PHE A 29 5.08 31.43 2.80
C PHE A 29 5.29 32.95 2.90
N SER A 30 5.57 33.60 1.78
CA SER A 30 5.71 35.05 1.65
C SER A 30 4.90 35.53 0.45
N GLY A 31 4.25 36.68 0.57
CA GLY A 31 3.33 37.23 -0.43
C GLY A 31 1.87 37.24 0.04
N ARG A 32 0.95 37.55 -0.87
CA ARG A 32 -0.49 37.67 -0.59
C ARG A 32 -1.29 36.95 -1.70
N VAL A 33 -2.27 36.15 -1.30
CA VAL A 33 -3.24 35.54 -2.23
C VAL A 33 -4.62 36.09 -1.91
N THR A 34 -5.32 36.58 -2.93
CA THR A 34 -6.64 37.18 -2.80
C THR A 34 -7.62 36.57 -3.79
N TYR A 35 -8.85 36.33 -3.35
CA TYR A 35 -9.97 35.89 -4.19
C TYR A 35 -10.98 37.03 -4.28
N ASN A 36 -11.24 37.57 -5.47
CA ASN A 36 -12.11 38.74 -5.67
C ASN A 36 -11.75 39.91 -4.72
N GLY A 37 -10.45 40.13 -4.48
CA GLY A 37 -9.95 41.15 -3.55
C GLY A 37 -10.04 40.81 -2.06
N HIS A 38 -10.63 39.68 -1.67
CA HIS A 38 -10.69 39.18 -0.29
C HIS A 38 -9.46 38.33 0.05
N GLY A 39 -8.88 38.52 1.23
CA GLY A 39 -7.82 37.67 1.75
C GLY A 39 -8.30 36.24 2.05
N MET A 40 -7.40 35.26 2.04
CA MET A 40 -7.73 33.86 2.38
C MET A 40 -8.26 33.65 3.80
N ASP A 41 -8.04 34.62 4.68
CA ASP A 41 -8.53 34.67 6.06
C ASP A 41 -9.98 35.16 6.18
N GLU A 42 -10.54 35.80 5.13
CA GLU A 42 -11.92 36.32 5.14
C GLU A 42 -12.99 35.23 4.84
N PHE A 43 -12.59 34.06 4.33
CA PHE A 43 -13.50 32.96 3.95
C PHE A 43 -12.86 31.58 4.19
N VAL A 44 -13.48 30.48 3.73
CA VAL A 44 -12.92 29.12 3.85
C VAL A 44 -12.41 28.63 2.48
N PRO A 45 -11.10 28.75 2.17
CA PRO A 45 -10.56 28.41 0.86
C PRO A 45 -10.83 26.97 0.43
N GLN A 46 -10.72 26.01 1.36
CA GLN A 46 -10.87 24.58 1.06
C GLN A 46 -12.30 24.17 0.67
N ARG A 47 -13.28 25.07 0.84
CA ARG A 47 -14.67 24.89 0.43
C ARG A 47 -15.02 25.71 -0.81
N THR A 48 -14.45 26.91 -0.93
CA THR A 48 -14.63 27.76 -2.12
C THR A 48 -13.92 27.16 -3.34
N ALA A 49 -12.74 26.57 -3.12
CA ALA A 49 -11.93 25.95 -4.16
C ALA A 49 -11.79 24.44 -3.93
N ALA A 50 -11.96 23.67 -5.01
CA ALA A 50 -11.69 22.24 -5.00
C ALA A 50 -10.27 21.98 -5.51
N TYR A 51 -9.48 21.25 -4.71
CA TYR A 51 -8.18 20.73 -5.15
C TYR A 51 -8.32 19.25 -5.47
N ILE A 52 -8.02 18.89 -6.72
CA ILE A 52 -8.03 17.53 -7.22
C ILE A 52 -6.59 17.03 -7.24
N SER A 53 -6.29 16.08 -6.35
CA SER A 53 -4.93 15.58 -6.14
C SER A 53 -4.48 14.64 -7.26
N GLN A 54 -3.16 14.55 -7.44
CA GLN A 54 -2.52 13.54 -8.26
C GLN A 54 -2.83 12.11 -7.79
N HIS A 55 -3.00 11.88 -6.48
CA HIS A 55 -3.17 10.55 -5.88
C HIS A 55 -4.65 10.11 -5.77
N ASP A 56 -4.92 8.90 -6.26
CA ASP A 56 -6.25 8.30 -6.29
C ASP A 56 -6.57 7.48 -5.03
N VAL A 57 -6.84 8.18 -3.93
CA VAL A 57 -7.16 7.57 -2.63
C VAL A 57 -8.68 7.47 -2.44
N HIS A 58 -9.20 6.24 -2.41
CA HIS A 58 -10.63 5.90 -2.29
C HIS A 58 -10.85 4.67 -1.41
N ILE A 59 -12.09 4.47 -0.95
CA ILE A 59 -12.49 3.24 -0.25
C ILE A 59 -12.79 2.16 -1.31
N GLY A 60 -11.97 1.11 -1.36
CA GLY A 60 -12.05 0.07 -2.40
C GLY A 60 -13.38 -0.70 -2.41
N GLU A 61 -14.04 -0.82 -1.26
CA GLU A 61 -15.31 -1.54 -1.13
C GLU A 61 -16.53 -0.71 -1.54
N MET A 62 -16.39 0.56 -1.92
CA MET A 62 -17.49 1.37 -2.46
C MET A 62 -17.55 1.27 -3.99
N THR A 63 -18.74 1.43 -4.57
CA THR A 63 -18.89 1.58 -6.02
C THR A 63 -18.55 3.00 -6.44
N VAL A 64 -18.34 3.19 -7.74
CA VAL A 64 -18.12 4.51 -8.33
C VAL A 64 -19.28 5.45 -8.01
N ARG A 65 -20.52 5.01 -8.26
CA ARG A 65 -21.75 5.76 -7.96
C ARG A 65 -21.88 6.13 -6.49
N GLU A 66 -21.66 5.17 -5.59
CA GLU A 66 -21.76 5.43 -4.15
C GLU A 66 -20.70 6.42 -3.64
N THR A 67 -19.51 6.42 -4.24
CA THR A 67 -18.42 7.34 -3.89
C THR A 67 -18.80 8.78 -4.25
N LEU A 68 -19.27 9.00 -5.48
CA LEU A 68 -19.75 10.32 -5.93
C LEU A 68 -20.99 10.76 -5.13
N ALA A 69 -21.95 9.87 -4.92
CA ALA A 69 -23.16 10.19 -4.15
C ALA A 69 -22.88 10.48 -2.67
N PHE A 70 -21.86 9.86 -2.07
CA PHE A 70 -21.41 10.20 -0.72
C PHE A 70 -20.78 11.60 -0.70
N SER A 71 -19.93 11.92 -1.67
CA SER A 71 -19.34 13.26 -1.81
C SER A 71 -20.41 14.33 -1.97
N ALA A 72 -21.38 14.12 -2.88
CA ALA A 72 -22.53 15.01 -3.10
C ALA A 72 -23.27 15.33 -1.80
N ARG A 73 -23.60 14.28 -1.02
CA ARG A 73 -24.33 14.41 0.25
C ARG A 73 -23.55 15.14 1.34
N CYS A 74 -22.22 15.10 1.30
CA CYS A 74 -21.37 15.81 2.27
C CYS A 74 -21.07 17.26 1.87
N GLN A 75 -20.88 17.52 0.57
CA GLN A 75 -20.55 18.85 0.08
C GLN A 75 -21.79 19.75 -0.08
N GLY A 76 -22.97 19.15 -0.31
CA GLY A 76 -24.23 19.83 -0.55
C GLY A 76 -24.30 20.48 -1.94
N VAL A 77 -25.49 20.92 -2.33
CA VAL A 77 -25.77 21.48 -3.68
C VAL A 77 -25.39 22.97 -3.78
N GLY A 78 -24.99 23.60 -2.66
CA GLY A 78 -24.63 25.02 -2.59
C GLY A 78 -25.83 25.95 -2.81
N SER A 79 -25.57 27.24 -3.04
CA SER A 79 -26.62 28.26 -3.28
C SER A 79 -27.32 28.13 -4.64
N ARG A 80 -26.87 27.21 -5.50
CA ARG A 80 -27.48 26.94 -6.79
C ARG A 80 -28.89 26.37 -6.63
N TYR A 81 -29.09 25.50 -5.65
CA TYR A 81 -30.42 24.99 -5.32
C TYR A 81 -31.39 26.12 -4.92
N ASP A 82 -30.94 27.01 -4.02
CA ASP A 82 -31.76 28.15 -3.58
C ASP A 82 -32.14 29.04 -4.76
N MET A 83 -31.21 29.26 -5.71
CA MET A 83 -31.47 30.01 -6.93
C MET A 83 -32.43 29.29 -7.88
N LEU A 84 -32.29 27.97 -8.10
CA LEU A 84 -33.17 27.20 -8.98
C LEU A 84 -34.58 27.06 -8.38
N THR A 85 -34.68 26.92 -7.07
CA THR A 85 -35.96 26.87 -6.34
C THR A 85 -36.67 28.22 -6.41
N GLU A 86 -35.93 29.32 -6.24
CA GLU A 86 -36.46 30.68 -6.39
C GLU A 86 -36.82 31.00 -7.85
N LEU A 87 -36.04 30.53 -8.82
CA LEU A 87 -36.35 30.63 -10.24
C LEU A 87 -37.64 29.88 -10.57
N ALA A 88 -37.76 28.61 -10.15
CA ALA A 88 -38.98 27.81 -10.36
C ALA A 88 -40.21 28.45 -9.69
N ARG A 89 -40.04 29.07 -8.51
CA ARG A 89 -41.09 29.86 -7.85
C ARG A 89 -41.52 31.04 -8.70
N ARG A 90 -40.57 31.83 -9.21
CA ARG A 90 -40.82 33.01 -10.06
C ARG A 90 -41.41 32.65 -11.41
N GLU A 91 -40.94 31.57 -12.04
CA GLU A 91 -41.51 31.05 -13.29
C GLU A 91 -42.96 30.63 -13.11
N LYS A 92 -43.28 29.97 -11.99
CA LYS A 92 -44.64 29.60 -11.62
C LYS A 92 -45.53 30.83 -11.36
N GLU A 93 -45.00 31.85 -10.69
CA GLU A 93 -45.70 33.13 -10.45
C GLU A 93 -45.91 33.94 -11.74
N ALA A 94 -44.96 33.88 -12.66
CA ALA A 94 -45.01 34.56 -13.95
C ALA A 94 -45.75 33.76 -15.05
N GLY A 95 -46.19 32.53 -14.76
CA GLY A 95 -46.89 31.66 -15.72
C GLY A 95 -46.02 31.17 -16.88
N ILE A 96 -44.69 31.18 -16.72
CA ILE A 96 -43.73 30.74 -17.73
C ILE A 96 -43.68 29.22 -17.72
N LYS A 97 -43.84 28.58 -18.89
CA LYS A 97 -43.65 27.14 -19.07
C LYS A 97 -42.24 26.90 -19.63
N PRO A 98 -41.29 26.41 -18.83
CA PRO A 98 -39.99 26.00 -19.34
C PRO A 98 -40.12 24.77 -20.25
N ASP A 99 -39.07 24.52 -21.02
CA ASP A 99 -38.94 23.32 -21.85
C ASP A 99 -39.19 22.05 -21.01
N PRO A 100 -40.02 21.09 -21.45
CA PRO A 100 -40.43 19.96 -20.63
C PRO A 100 -39.26 19.07 -20.17
N ASP A 101 -38.18 18.94 -20.95
CA ASP A 101 -37.02 18.13 -20.55
C ASP A 101 -36.18 18.86 -19.50
N ILE A 102 -36.01 20.17 -19.66
CA ILE A 102 -35.35 21.04 -18.68
C ILE A 102 -36.19 21.14 -17.40
N ASP A 103 -37.50 21.26 -17.52
CA ASP A 103 -38.45 21.35 -16.40
C ASP A 103 -38.47 20.07 -15.57
N VAL A 104 -38.39 18.89 -16.20
CA VAL A 104 -38.25 17.60 -15.50
C VAL A 104 -36.92 17.54 -14.74
N TYR A 105 -35.81 17.94 -15.37
CA TYR A 105 -34.51 17.98 -14.70
C TYR A 105 -34.50 18.99 -13.54
N MET A 106 -35.06 20.19 -13.76
CA MET A 106 -35.19 21.25 -12.77
C MET A 106 -36.05 20.82 -11.59
N LYS A 107 -37.19 20.15 -11.83
CA LYS A 107 -38.07 19.63 -10.78
C LYS A 107 -37.46 18.44 -10.04
N ALA A 108 -36.75 17.55 -10.74
CA ALA A 108 -36.01 16.45 -10.12
C ALA A 108 -34.86 16.97 -9.24
N ALA A 109 -34.13 17.98 -9.73
CA ALA A 109 -33.10 18.69 -8.98
C ALA A 109 -33.66 19.57 -7.84
N ALA A 110 -34.95 19.93 -7.88
CA ALA A 110 -35.67 20.66 -6.84
C ALA A 110 -36.42 19.77 -5.84
N THR A 111 -36.38 18.43 -6.00
CA THR A 111 -37.09 17.49 -5.10
C THR A 111 -36.20 17.11 -3.92
N GLU A 112 -36.62 17.46 -2.70
CA GLU A 112 -35.87 17.20 -1.46
C GLU A 112 -35.42 15.73 -1.35
N GLY A 113 -34.09 15.53 -1.31
CA GLY A 113 -33.46 14.21 -1.13
C GLY A 113 -33.05 13.48 -2.41
N GLN A 114 -33.48 13.92 -3.60
CA GLN A 114 -33.01 13.38 -4.90
C GLN A 114 -31.94 14.25 -5.58
N GLU A 115 -31.75 15.49 -5.13
CA GLU A 115 -30.82 16.49 -5.69
C GLU A 115 -29.38 15.98 -5.84
N ALA A 116 -28.87 15.32 -4.80
CA ALA A 116 -27.53 14.75 -4.78
C ALA A 116 -27.36 13.59 -5.77
N ASN A 117 -28.44 12.85 -6.05
CA ASN A 117 -28.42 11.74 -7.00
C ASN A 117 -28.43 12.26 -8.45
N VAL A 118 -29.23 13.29 -8.75
CA VAL A 118 -29.27 13.91 -10.08
C VAL A 118 -27.91 14.49 -10.47
N LEU A 119 -27.24 15.19 -9.54
CA LEU A 119 -25.87 15.68 -9.77
C LEU A 119 -24.88 14.52 -9.95
N THR A 120 -25.03 13.44 -9.17
CA THR A 120 -24.18 12.25 -9.31
C THR A 120 -24.35 11.63 -10.70
N ASP A 121 -25.58 11.46 -11.17
CA ASP A 121 -25.88 10.93 -12.51
C ASP A 121 -25.32 11.82 -13.61
N TYR A 122 -25.48 13.14 -13.48
CA TYR A 122 -24.91 14.10 -14.40
C TYR A 122 -23.38 13.95 -14.49
N TYR A 123 -22.67 13.92 -13.35
CA TYR A 123 -21.21 13.79 -13.37
C TYR A 123 -20.73 12.39 -13.75
N LEU A 124 -21.48 11.33 -13.47
CA LEU A 124 -21.20 9.98 -13.99
C LEU A 124 -21.24 9.97 -15.52
N LYS A 125 -22.24 10.65 -16.12
CA LYS A 125 -22.38 10.79 -17.57
C LYS A 125 -21.29 11.64 -18.20
N VAL A 126 -21.08 12.84 -17.65
CA VAL A 126 -20.06 13.80 -18.11
C VAL A 126 -18.66 13.18 -18.06
N LEU A 127 -18.36 12.46 -16.98
CA LEU A 127 -17.11 11.76 -16.83
C LEU A 127 -17.17 10.36 -17.41
N GLY A 128 -18.13 9.97 -18.24
CA GLY A 128 -18.25 8.66 -18.92
C GLY A 128 -17.98 7.44 -18.03
N LEU A 129 -18.46 7.47 -16.79
CA LEU A 129 -18.38 6.41 -15.79
C LEU A 129 -19.65 5.56 -15.74
N GLU A 130 -20.63 5.79 -16.63
CA GLU A 130 -21.93 5.08 -16.67
C GLU A 130 -21.77 3.55 -16.78
N VAL A 131 -20.76 3.08 -17.52
CA VAL A 131 -20.53 1.64 -17.74
C VAL A 131 -20.02 0.93 -16.48
N CYS A 132 -19.38 1.67 -15.56
CA CYS A 132 -18.76 1.13 -14.36
C CYS A 132 -19.33 1.73 -13.07
N ASP A 133 -20.52 2.33 -13.13
CA ASP A 133 -21.14 3.04 -12.02
C ASP A 133 -21.38 2.14 -10.80
N ASP A 134 -21.82 0.91 -11.03
CA ASP A 134 -22.07 -0.14 -10.02
C ASP A 134 -20.85 -1.06 -9.80
N THR A 135 -19.72 -0.76 -10.43
CA THR A 135 -18.47 -1.51 -10.22
C THR A 135 -17.75 -0.98 -8.97
N LEU A 136 -17.15 -1.88 -8.18
CA LEU A 136 -16.32 -1.51 -7.04
C LEU A 136 -15.09 -0.72 -7.50
N VAL A 137 -14.72 0.31 -6.74
CA VAL A 137 -13.49 1.07 -7.02
C VAL A 137 -12.26 0.17 -6.89
N GLY A 138 -12.28 -0.76 -5.93
CA GLY A 138 -11.20 -1.73 -5.72
C GLY A 138 -9.96 -1.17 -5.03
N ASP A 139 -9.14 -2.08 -4.54
CA ASP A 139 -7.87 -1.85 -3.87
C ASP A 139 -6.84 -2.91 -4.32
N GLU A 140 -5.71 -3.05 -3.62
CA GLU A 140 -4.68 -4.05 -3.95
C GLU A 140 -5.19 -5.50 -3.89
N MET A 141 -6.27 -5.76 -3.15
CA MET A 141 -6.79 -7.09 -2.83
C MET A 141 -8.12 -7.39 -3.53
N VAL A 142 -8.95 -6.37 -3.76
CA VAL A 142 -10.25 -6.44 -4.44
C VAL A 142 -10.12 -5.83 -5.82
N ARG A 143 -10.30 -6.66 -6.85
CA ARG A 143 -10.36 -6.19 -8.23
C ARG A 143 -11.47 -5.15 -8.37
N GLY A 144 -11.12 -3.97 -8.87
CA GLY A 144 -12.08 -2.90 -9.15
C GLY A 144 -11.85 -2.29 -10.52
N ILE A 145 -12.17 -1.00 -10.62
CA ILE A 145 -12.01 -0.20 -11.84
C ILE A 145 -10.53 -0.01 -12.21
N SER A 146 -10.27 0.26 -13.48
CA SER A 146 -8.92 0.56 -13.98
C SER A 146 -8.36 1.87 -13.38
N GLY A 147 -7.03 2.06 -13.44
CA GLY A 147 -6.37 3.27 -12.95
C GLY A 147 -6.93 4.56 -13.56
N GLY A 148 -7.11 4.60 -14.89
CA GLY A 148 -7.71 5.74 -15.58
C GLY A 148 -9.17 6.01 -15.15
N GLN A 149 -9.97 4.96 -14.96
CA GLN A 149 -11.32 5.12 -14.37
C GLN A 149 -11.24 5.68 -12.94
N LYS A 150 -10.30 5.20 -12.11
CA LYS A 150 -10.09 5.69 -10.74
C LYS A 150 -9.75 7.19 -10.71
N LYS A 151 -8.95 7.66 -11.67
CA LYS A 151 -8.64 9.09 -11.86
C LYS A 151 -9.89 9.92 -12.16
N ARG A 152 -10.77 9.42 -13.03
CA ARG A 152 -12.08 10.04 -13.33
C ARG A 152 -12.96 10.07 -12.08
N VAL A 153 -12.95 9.02 -11.26
CA VAL A 153 -13.67 9.01 -9.98
C VAL A 153 -13.11 10.06 -9.02
N THR A 154 -11.79 10.24 -8.93
CA THR A 154 -11.17 11.31 -8.12
C THR A 154 -11.63 12.69 -8.57
N THR A 155 -11.64 12.94 -9.88
CA THR A 155 -12.14 14.19 -10.47
C THR A 155 -13.62 14.40 -10.16
N GLY A 156 -14.45 13.37 -10.35
CA GLY A 156 -15.89 13.41 -10.07
C GLY A 156 -16.20 13.63 -8.60
N GLU A 157 -15.51 12.94 -7.68
CA GLU A 157 -15.68 13.12 -6.23
C GLU A 157 -15.53 14.60 -5.84
N MET A 158 -14.61 15.33 -6.47
CA MET A 158 -14.38 16.74 -6.18
C MET A 158 -15.35 17.67 -6.93
N MET A 159 -15.63 17.40 -8.21
CA MET A 159 -16.48 18.26 -9.07
C MET A 159 -17.97 18.22 -8.72
N VAL A 160 -18.44 17.14 -8.08
CA VAL A 160 -19.85 17.04 -7.65
C VAL A 160 -20.22 18.10 -6.59
N GLY A 161 -19.23 18.70 -5.94
CA GLY A 161 -19.43 19.81 -5.01
C GLY A 161 -19.80 21.15 -5.67
N PRO A 162 -20.14 22.17 -4.86
CA PRO A 162 -20.54 23.49 -5.36
C PRO A 162 -19.35 24.41 -5.70
N ALA A 163 -18.11 23.93 -5.63
CA ALA A 163 -16.92 24.75 -5.83
C ALA A 163 -16.82 25.27 -7.27
N LEU A 164 -16.53 26.57 -7.41
CA LEU A 164 -16.40 27.25 -8.70
C LEU A 164 -14.94 27.42 -9.14
N ALA A 165 -14.00 27.38 -8.20
CA ALA A 165 -12.57 27.39 -8.46
C ALA A 165 -12.01 25.96 -8.39
N LEU A 166 -11.55 25.42 -9.51
CA LEU A 166 -11.03 24.06 -9.63
C LEU A 166 -9.51 24.11 -9.86
N PHE A 167 -8.74 23.58 -8.91
CA PHE A 167 -7.29 23.38 -9.04
C PHE A 167 -7.03 21.91 -9.26
N MET A 168 -6.67 21.57 -10.49
CA MET A 168 -6.61 20.18 -10.95
C MET A 168 -5.16 19.79 -11.19
N ASP A 169 -4.63 18.88 -10.37
CA ASP A 169 -3.23 18.49 -10.40
C ASP A 169 -3.03 17.18 -11.17
N GLU A 170 -2.43 17.30 -12.36
CA GLU A 170 -2.06 16.20 -13.25
C GLU A 170 -3.20 15.18 -13.46
N ILE A 171 -4.37 15.69 -13.86
CA ILE A 171 -5.59 14.90 -14.01
C ILE A 171 -5.57 13.92 -15.19
N SER A 172 -4.63 14.09 -16.13
CA SER A 172 -4.45 13.21 -17.30
C SER A 172 -3.57 11.99 -17.03
N THR A 173 -2.92 11.90 -15.87
CA THR A 173 -1.99 10.80 -15.57
C THR A 173 -2.74 9.47 -15.55
N GLY A 174 -2.35 8.54 -16.42
CA GLY A 174 -3.00 7.23 -16.56
C GLY A 174 -4.30 7.23 -17.37
N LEU A 175 -4.62 8.33 -18.05
CA LEU A 175 -5.69 8.42 -19.04
C LEU A 175 -5.10 8.42 -20.45
N ASP A 176 -5.83 7.83 -21.40
CA ASP A 176 -5.52 7.94 -22.82
C ASP A 176 -5.84 9.36 -23.35
N SER A 177 -5.22 9.75 -24.47
CA SER A 177 -5.34 11.10 -25.01
C SER A 177 -6.77 11.44 -25.42
N SER A 178 -7.50 10.47 -25.98
CA SER A 178 -8.89 10.65 -26.40
C SER A 178 -9.83 10.87 -25.22
N THR A 179 -9.70 10.07 -24.15
CA THR A 179 -10.46 10.27 -22.90
C THR A 179 -10.06 11.57 -22.21
N THR A 180 -8.77 11.92 -22.21
CA THR A 180 -8.30 13.21 -21.66
C THR A 180 -8.95 14.38 -22.39
N PHE A 181 -8.95 14.39 -23.72
CA PHE A 181 -9.62 15.42 -24.52
C PHE A 181 -11.10 15.52 -24.18
N GLN A 182 -11.81 14.39 -24.11
CA GLN A 182 -13.24 14.37 -23.75
C GLN A 182 -13.49 14.98 -22.37
N ILE A 183 -12.72 14.57 -21.35
CA ILE A 183 -12.86 15.09 -19.98
C ILE A 183 -12.56 16.59 -19.93
N VAL A 184 -11.46 17.03 -20.55
CA VAL A 184 -11.07 18.44 -20.56
C VAL A 184 -12.10 19.28 -21.31
N ASN A 185 -12.65 18.79 -22.42
CA ASN A 185 -13.70 19.49 -23.16
C ASN A 185 -15.01 19.56 -22.35
N SER A 186 -15.37 18.49 -21.67
CA SER A 186 -16.50 18.47 -20.73
C SER A 186 -16.31 19.44 -19.56
N ILE A 187 -15.11 19.50 -18.99
CA ILE A 187 -14.75 20.48 -17.94
C ILE A 187 -14.85 21.90 -18.49
N ARG A 188 -14.34 22.15 -19.71
CA ARG A 188 -14.44 23.45 -20.39
C ARG A 188 -15.90 23.89 -20.54
N GLN A 189 -16.75 23.01 -21.07
CA GLN A 189 -18.18 23.28 -21.21
C GLN A 189 -18.82 23.59 -19.85
N ASN A 190 -18.53 22.78 -18.83
CA ASN A 190 -19.04 22.99 -17.48
C ASN A 190 -18.60 24.35 -16.90
N ILE A 191 -17.34 24.74 -17.08
CA ILE A 191 -16.79 26.02 -16.64
C ILE A 191 -17.46 27.20 -17.33
N HIS A 192 -17.65 27.15 -18.66
CA HIS A 192 -18.33 28.23 -19.39
C HIS A 192 -19.81 28.34 -19.03
N ILE A 193 -20.50 27.21 -18.85
CA ILE A 193 -21.92 27.21 -18.45
C ILE A 193 -22.09 27.77 -17.03
N LEU A 194 -21.20 27.37 -16.11
CA LEU A 194 -21.30 27.74 -14.70
C LEU A 194 -20.54 29.01 -14.32
N ASN A 195 -19.90 29.68 -15.29
CA ASN A 195 -18.97 30.80 -15.06
C ASN A 195 -17.93 30.49 -13.97
N GLY A 196 -17.31 29.31 -14.04
CA GLY A 196 -16.26 28.86 -13.12
C GLY A 196 -14.86 29.33 -13.48
N THR A 197 -13.88 28.98 -12.67
CA THR A 197 -12.45 29.13 -12.96
C THR A 197 -11.78 27.78 -12.75
N ALA A 198 -10.98 27.32 -13.72
CA ALA A 198 -10.14 26.16 -13.51
C ALA A 198 -8.71 26.43 -13.94
N VAL A 199 -7.78 26.01 -13.09
CA VAL A 199 -6.36 25.89 -13.41
C VAL A 199 -6.04 24.41 -13.41
N ILE A 200 -5.76 23.89 -14.59
CA ILE A 200 -5.50 22.47 -14.79
C ILE A 200 -4.03 22.30 -15.11
N SER A 201 -3.31 21.60 -14.25
CA SER A 201 -2.00 21.10 -14.62
C SER A 201 -2.17 19.84 -15.44
N LEU A 202 -1.71 19.90 -16.68
CA LEU A 202 -1.47 18.74 -17.52
C LEU A 202 0.04 18.71 -17.76
N LEU A 203 0.63 17.54 -17.76
CA LEU A 203 2.04 17.42 -18.10
C LEU A 203 2.22 17.68 -19.59
N GLN A 204 1.64 16.86 -20.47
CA GLN A 204 1.75 17.04 -21.92
C GLN A 204 0.40 16.77 -22.62
N PRO A 205 -0.45 17.79 -22.78
CA PRO A 205 -1.69 17.64 -23.53
C PRO A 205 -1.42 17.45 -25.02
N ALA A 206 -2.17 16.53 -25.66
CA ALA A 206 -2.22 16.43 -27.11
C ALA A 206 -2.66 17.76 -27.73
N PRO A 207 -2.29 18.08 -28.99
CA PRO A 207 -2.61 19.37 -29.62
C PRO A 207 -4.08 19.76 -29.50
N GLU A 208 -4.99 18.80 -29.69
CA GLU A 208 -6.43 19.02 -29.59
C GLU A 208 -6.86 19.39 -28.17
N THR A 209 -6.21 18.80 -27.16
CA THR A 209 -6.48 19.10 -25.75
C THR A 209 -5.87 20.44 -25.35
N TYR A 210 -4.69 20.77 -25.87
CA TYR A 210 -4.04 22.05 -25.67
C TYR A 210 -4.90 23.21 -26.21
N ASP A 211 -5.54 23.02 -27.36
CA ASP A 211 -6.41 24.02 -28.00
C ASP A 211 -7.73 24.27 -27.25
N LEU A 212 -8.08 23.44 -26.26
CA LEU A 212 -9.24 23.68 -25.41
C LEU A 212 -9.02 24.78 -24.36
N PHE A 213 -7.78 25.20 -24.12
CA PHE A 213 -7.44 26.18 -23.08
C PHE A 213 -7.36 27.61 -23.63
N ASP A 214 -7.82 28.56 -22.81
CA ASP A 214 -7.80 29.99 -23.14
C ASP A 214 -6.42 30.60 -22.84
N ASP A 215 -5.90 30.29 -21.64
CA ASP A 215 -4.66 30.85 -21.10
C ASP A 215 -3.66 29.76 -20.68
N ILE A 216 -2.38 30.12 -20.63
CA ILE A 216 -1.27 29.26 -20.18
C ILE A 216 -0.51 29.95 -19.05
N ILE A 217 -0.14 29.17 -18.03
CA ILE A 217 0.91 29.47 -17.07
C ILE A 217 2.03 28.46 -17.30
N LEU A 218 3.22 28.93 -17.68
CA LEU A 218 4.42 28.12 -17.84
C LEU A 218 5.36 28.34 -16.66
N LEU A 219 5.63 27.28 -15.91
CA LEU A 219 6.45 27.30 -14.69
C LEU A 219 7.73 26.48 -14.90
N SER A 220 8.90 27.10 -14.73
CA SER A 220 10.22 26.41 -14.79
C SER A 220 11.10 26.88 -13.64
N ASP A 221 11.86 25.97 -13.03
CA ASP A 221 12.75 26.27 -11.88
C ASP A 221 12.09 27.13 -10.78
N ALA A 222 10.83 26.82 -10.44
CA ALA A 222 10.00 27.55 -9.47
C ALA A 222 9.69 29.02 -9.83
N GLN A 223 9.83 29.41 -11.10
CA GLN A 223 9.52 30.73 -11.62
C GLN A 223 8.47 30.66 -12.74
N ILE A 224 7.63 31.70 -12.84
CA ILE A 224 6.70 31.86 -13.95
C ILE A 224 7.48 32.44 -15.13
N VAL A 225 7.61 31.63 -16.18
CA VAL A 225 8.27 31.97 -17.44
C VAL A 225 7.32 32.73 -18.35
N TYR A 226 6.04 32.34 -18.38
CA TYR A 226 5.00 32.99 -19.19
C TYR A 226 3.64 32.83 -18.52
N GLN A 227 2.81 33.87 -18.57
CA GLN A 227 1.40 33.82 -18.13
C GLN A 227 0.53 34.68 -19.06
N GLY A 228 -0.40 34.06 -19.78
CA GLY A 228 -1.34 34.80 -20.64
C GLY A 228 -2.00 33.95 -21.72
N PRO A 229 -2.56 34.59 -22.77
CA PRO A 229 -3.27 33.90 -23.84
C PRO A 229 -2.42 32.85 -24.53
N ARG A 230 -3.03 31.70 -24.85
CA ARG A 230 -2.38 30.58 -25.55
C ARG A 230 -1.77 31.00 -26.90
N GLU A 231 -2.45 31.88 -27.64
CA GLU A 231 -2.10 32.26 -29.01
C GLU A 231 -0.77 33.02 -29.11
N LEU A 232 -0.41 33.78 -28.07
CA LEU A 232 0.77 34.66 -28.07
C LEU A 232 2.02 34.01 -27.48
N VAL A 233 1.93 32.75 -27.01
CA VAL A 233 3.05 32.08 -26.35
C VAL A 233 4.20 31.78 -27.32
N LEU A 234 3.88 31.42 -28.56
CA LEU A 234 4.90 31.14 -29.58
C LEU A 234 5.65 32.42 -29.97
N ASP A 235 4.93 33.52 -30.15
CA ASP A 235 5.52 34.84 -30.44
C ASP A 235 6.53 35.27 -29.37
N PHE A 236 6.24 34.99 -28.09
CA PHE A 236 7.16 35.25 -26.98
C PHE A 236 8.47 34.46 -27.14
N PHE A 237 8.42 33.15 -27.38
CA PHE A 237 9.63 32.34 -27.56
C PHE A 237 10.38 32.67 -28.86
N GLU A 238 9.67 33.01 -29.93
CA GLU A 238 10.27 33.48 -31.18
C GLU A 238 11.02 34.80 -30.97
N SER A 239 10.47 35.74 -30.18
CA SER A 239 11.15 36.99 -29.83
C SER A 239 12.46 36.78 -29.06
N MET A 240 12.59 35.64 -28.38
CA MET A 240 13.79 35.19 -27.66
C MET A 240 14.72 34.30 -28.51
N GLY A 241 14.39 34.06 -29.79
CA GLY A 241 15.22 33.32 -30.74
C GLY A 241 14.94 31.81 -30.85
N PHE A 242 13.81 31.33 -30.33
CA PHE A 242 13.41 29.91 -30.38
C PHE A 242 12.13 29.70 -31.20
N LYS A 243 12.14 28.74 -32.13
CA LYS A 243 10.97 28.45 -32.99
C LYS A 243 10.49 27.01 -32.86
N CYS A 244 9.17 26.84 -32.79
CA CYS A 244 8.52 25.53 -32.76
C CYS A 244 8.51 24.88 -34.15
N PRO A 245 8.93 23.60 -34.30
CA PRO A 245 8.82 22.86 -35.55
C PRO A 245 7.36 22.55 -35.95
N GLU A 246 7.07 22.43 -37.25
CA GLU A 246 5.69 22.27 -37.77
C GLU A 246 4.97 20.99 -37.31
N ARG A 247 5.68 19.86 -37.17
CA ARG A 247 5.08 18.58 -36.74
C ARG A 247 5.18 18.32 -35.23
N LYS A 248 5.64 19.30 -34.45
CA LYS A 248 5.81 19.17 -33.01
C LYS A 248 4.64 19.81 -32.26
N GLY A 249 4.15 19.13 -31.23
CA GLY A 249 3.14 19.68 -30.34
C GLY A 249 3.66 20.91 -29.58
N VAL A 250 2.86 21.98 -29.54
CA VAL A 250 3.25 23.24 -28.87
C VAL A 250 3.55 23.01 -27.38
N ALA A 251 2.71 22.22 -26.68
CA ALA A 251 2.92 21.92 -25.27
C ALA A 251 4.24 21.17 -24.98
N ASP A 252 4.70 20.34 -25.92
CA ASP A 252 5.97 19.61 -25.83
C ASP A 252 7.14 20.57 -26.05
N PHE A 253 7.05 21.43 -27.07
CA PHE A 253 8.01 22.50 -27.31
C PHE A 253 8.21 23.40 -26.07
N LEU A 254 7.12 23.84 -25.41
CA LEU A 254 7.20 24.73 -24.24
C LEU A 254 7.93 24.09 -23.04
N GLN A 255 7.88 22.77 -22.90
CA GLN A 255 8.60 22.05 -21.84
C GLN A 255 10.05 21.76 -22.19
N GLU A 256 10.36 21.54 -23.45
CA GLU A 256 11.72 21.26 -23.89
C GLU A 256 12.55 22.52 -24.08
N VAL A 257 11.94 23.63 -24.52
CA VAL A 257 12.64 24.93 -24.70
C VAL A 257 13.14 25.51 -23.38
N THR A 258 12.56 25.11 -22.25
CA THR A 258 13.03 25.47 -20.90
C THR A 258 14.07 24.49 -20.36
N SER A 259 14.36 23.39 -21.07
CA SER A 259 15.29 22.34 -20.63
C SER A 259 16.69 22.53 -21.19
N ARG A 260 17.71 22.32 -20.34
CA ARG A 260 19.13 22.45 -20.74
C ARG A 260 19.57 21.46 -21.82
N LYS A 261 19.02 20.24 -21.83
CA LYS A 261 19.41 19.20 -22.81
C LYS A 261 18.79 19.44 -24.20
N ASP A 262 17.60 20.02 -24.22
CA ASP A 262 16.75 20.03 -25.41
C ASP A 262 16.63 21.42 -26.05
N GLN A 263 16.90 22.51 -25.31
CA GLN A 263 16.72 23.89 -25.79
C GLN A 263 17.54 24.22 -27.04
N GLN A 264 18.73 23.63 -27.21
CA GLN A 264 19.61 23.90 -28.37
C GLN A 264 18.95 23.57 -29.71
N GLN A 265 18.09 22.54 -29.77
CA GLN A 265 17.50 22.08 -31.03
C GLN A 265 16.50 23.07 -31.64
N TYR A 266 16.00 24.01 -30.84
CA TYR A 266 15.02 25.02 -31.24
C TYR A 266 15.62 26.37 -31.63
N TRP A 267 16.94 26.50 -31.54
CA TRP A 267 17.64 27.75 -31.81
C TRP A 267 17.57 28.11 -33.30
N VAL A 268 16.99 29.28 -33.61
CA VAL A 268 16.76 29.73 -34.99
C VAL A 268 18.03 30.32 -35.62
N HIS A 269 18.80 31.06 -34.83
CA HIS A 269 19.94 31.84 -35.31
C HIS A 269 21.18 30.97 -35.49
N LYS A 270 21.21 30.17 -36.56
CA LYS A 270 22.36 29.28 -36.88
C LYS A 270 23.70 30.00 -37.03
N GLU A 271 23.68 31.32 -37.25
CA GLU A 271 24.87 32.17 -37.37
C GLU A 271 25.45 32.62 -36.00
N MET A 272 24.68 32.51 -34.92
CA MET A 272 25.12 32.83 -33.57
C MET A 272 25.36 31.56 -32.75
N PRO A 273 26.44 31.49 -31.94
CA PRO A 273 26.66 30.36 -31.07
C PRO A 273 25.53 30.28 -30.04
N TYR A 274 24.94 29.09 -29.93
CA TYR A 274 23.90 28.82 -28.95
C TYR A 274 24.45 29.02 -27.52
N ARG A 275 23.69 29.76 -26.71
CA ARG A 275 23.90 29.90 -25.26
C ARG A 275 22.62 29.48 -24.56
N PHE A 276 22.75 28.67 -23.51
CA PHE A 276 21.60 28.28 -22.69
C PHE A 276 20.96 29.53 -22.05
N VAL A 277 19.67 29.73 -22.27
CA VAL A 277 18.86 30.80 -21.66
C VAL A 277 18.18 30.23 -20.43
N THR A 278 18.40 30.87 -19.29
CA THR A 278 17.89 30.37 -17.99
C THR A 278 16.42 30.72 -17.79
N ALA A 279 15.72 29.99 -16.91
CA ALA A 279 14.34 30.29 -16.54
C ALA A 279 14.16 31.72 -16.00
N GLN A 280 15.16 32.24 -15.29
CA GLN A 280 15.17 33.62 -14.79
C GLN A 280 15.24 34.64 -15.93
N GLU A 281 16.12 34.43 -16.91
CA GLU A 281 16.20 35.31 -18.07
C GLU A 281 14.88 35.33 -18.86
N PHE A 282 14.21 34.18 -19.01
CA PHE A 282 12.87 34.16 -19.60
C PHE A 282 11.83 34.90 -18.75
N SER A 283 11.86 34.75 -17.43
CA SER A 283 10.92 35.44 -16.53
C SER A 283 11.10 36.96 -16.58
N GLU A 284 12.35 37.43 -16.61
CA GLU A 284 12.69 38.86 -16.78
C GLU A 284 12.24 39.38 -18.15
N ALA A 285 12.47 38.60 -19.22
CA ALA A 285 12.00 38.95 -20.56
C ALA A 285 10.47 39.05 -20.62
N PHE A 286 9.75 38.13 -19.97
CA PHE A 286 8.28 38.15 -19.92
C PHE A 286 7.73 39.41 -19.25
N GLN A 287 8.38 39.92 -18.20
CA GLN A 287 7.97 41.19 -17.56
C GLN A 287 8.06 42.38 -18.52
N SER A 288 9.00 42.34 -19.47
CA SER A 288 9.15 43.37 -20.52
C SER A 288 8.25 43.14 -21.74
N PHE A 289 7.74 41.91 -21.93
CA PHE A 289 6.86 41.55 -23.04
C PHE A 289 5.47 42.19 -22.87
N THR A 290 4.81 42.51 -23.98
CA THR A 290 3.53 43.25 -24.00
C THR A 290 2.44 42.62 -23.13
N VAL A 291 2.35 41.28 -23.13
CA VAL A 291 1.40 40.52 -22.30
C VAL A 291 1.73 40.66 -20.81
N GLY A 292 3.01 40.57 -20.43
CA GLY A 292 3.45 40.70 -19.04
C GLY A 292 3.24 42.11 -18.48
N GLN A 293 3.48 43.15 -19.30
CA GLN A 293 3.19 44.54 -18.93
C GLN A 293 1.68 44.76 -18.69
N LYS A 294 0.84 44.27 -19.60
CA LYS A 294 -0.63 44.37 -19.46
C LYS A 294 -1.13 43.67 -18.21
N LEU A 295 -0.64 42.45 -17.93
CA LEU A 295 -0.99 41.71 -16.72
C LEU A 295 -0.57 42.46 -15.46
N ALA A 296 0.63 43.06 -15.45
CA ALA A 296 1.10 43.85 -14.33
C ALA A 296 0.23 45.09 -14.09
N ASP A 297 -0.23 45.76 -15.15
CA ASP A 297 -1.14 46.91 -15.07
C ASP A 297 -2.54 46.52 -14.59
N GLU A 298 -3.07 45.38 -15.03
CA GLU A 298 -4.35 44.85 -14.54
C GLU A 298 -4.27 44.51 -13.03
N LEU A 299 -3.20 43.84 -12.59
CA LEU A 299 -2.99 43.48 -11.18
C LEU A 299 -2.74 44.70 -10.27
N ARG A 300 -2.25 45.83 -10.81
CA ARG A 300 -2.12 47.09 -10.06
C ARG A 300 -3.48 47.70 -9.72
N THR A 301 -4.52 47.44 -10.52
CA THR A 301 -5.87 47.92 -10.22
C THR A 301 -6.56 46.99 -9.22
N PRO A 302 -6.92 47.46 -8.01
CA PRO A 302 -7.54 46.61 -7.00
C PRO A 302 -8.95 46.20 -7.43
N PHE A 303 -9.30 44.93 -7.22
CA PHE A 303 -10.64 44.42 -7.52
C PHE A 303 -11.70 45.08 -6.63
N ASP A 304 -12.81 45.52 -7.24
CA ASP A 304 -13.95 46.08 -6.54
C ASP A 304 -14.78 44.98 -5.85
N LYS A 305 -14.65 44.88 -4.51
CA LYS A 305 -15.35 43.88 -3.68
C LYS A 305 -16.87 43.90 -3.88
N CYS A 306 -17.47 45.04 -4.24
CA CYS A 306 -18.92 45.17 -4.47
C CYS A 306 -19.42 44.36 -5.68
N LYS A 307 -18.52 44.00 -6.62
CA LYS A 307 -18.86 43.17 -7.78
C LYS A 307 -18.91 41.68 -7.44
N SER A 308 -18.43 41.26 -6.27
CA SER A 308 -18.45 39.86 -5.85
C SER A 308 -19.83 39.49 -5.31
N HIS A 309 -20.46 38.46 -5.87
CA HIS A 309 -21.71 37.93 -5.34
C HIS A 309 -21.48 37.39 -3.90
N PRO A 310 -22.36 37.67 -2.91
CA PRO A 310 -22.16 37.23 -1.53
C PRO A 310 -22.03 35.72 -1.34
N ALA A 311 -22.61 34.93 -2.27
CA ALA A 311 -22.52 33.47 -2.26
C ALA A 311 -21.29 32.89 -2.98
N ALA A 312 -20.46 33.72 -3.63
CA ALA A 312 -19.28 33.25 -4.36
C ALA A 312 -18.17 32.72 -3.44
N LEU A 313 -18.00 33.33 -2.26
CA LEU A 313 -17.04 32.91 -1.24
C LEU A 313 -17.78 32.35 -0.03
N THR A 314 -17.53 31.09 0.30
CA THR A 314 -18.24 30.45 1.42
C THR A 314 -17.54 30.74 2.74
N THR A 315 -18.30 31.27 3.70
CA THR A 315 -17.86 31.50 5.08
C THR A 315 -18.22 30.33 6.00
N LYS A 316 -19.06 29.39 5.54
CA LYS A 316 -19.46 28.20 6.31
C LYS A 316 -18.41 27.10 6.19
N MET A 317 -17.98 26.59 7.34
CA MET A 317 -17.00 25.51 7.44
C MET A 317 -17.43 24.19 6.77
N TYR A 318 -18.73 23.88 6.73
CA TYR A 318 -19.28 22.64 6.16
C TYR A 318 -20.47 22.95 5.25
N GLY A 319 -20.73 22.07 4.28
CA GLY A 319 -21.75 22.27 3.24
C GLY A 319 -23.19 22.06 3.66
N VAL A 320 -23.42 21.02 4.45
CA VAL A 320 -24.75 20.60 4.91
C VAL A 320 -24.85 20.64 6.44
N GLY A 321 -26.08 20.51 6.94
CA GLY A 321 -26.34 20.52 8.38
C GLY A 321 -25.63 19.38 9.12
N LYS A 322 -25.29 19.59 10.39
CA LYS A 322 -24.63 18.56 11.24
C LYS A 322 -25.40 17.23 11.26
N LYS A 323 -26.74 17.27 11.25
CA LYS A 323 -27.62 16.09 11.22
C LYS A 323 -27.50 15.30 9.92
N GLU A 324 -27.38 15.98 8.79
CA GLU A 324 -27.25 15.37 7.46
C GLU A 324 -25.87 14.76 7.26
N LEU A 325 -24.81 15.43 7.72
CA LEU A 325 -23.45 14.87 7.74
C LEU A 325 -23.39 13.57 8.55
N LEU A 326 -24.04 13.54 9.71
CA LEU A 326 -24.14 12.33 10.51
C LEU A 326 -24.93 11.23 9.79
N LYS A 327 -26.08 11.57 9.17
CA LYS A 327 -26.88 10.62 8.38
C LYS A 327 -26.10 10.03 7.20
N ALA A 328 -25.36 10.87 6.47
CA ALA A 328 -24.52 10.44 5.35
C ALA A 328 -23.44 9.46 5.82
N ASN A 329 -22.72 9.78 6.90
CA ASN A 329 -21.70 8.90 7.46
C ASN A 329 -22.27 7.59 8.04
N ILE A 330 -23.45 7.63 8.69
CA ILE A 330 -24.17 6.41 9.13
C ILE A 330 -24.49 5.52 7.93
N SER A 331 -25.03 6.10 6.85
CA SER A 331 -25.38 5.31 5.66
C SER A 331 -24.16 4.66 5.01
N ARG A 332 -23.03 5.39 4.96
CA ARG A 332 -21.76 4.88 4.44
C ARG A 332 -21.23 3.74 5.30
N GLU A 333 -21.14 3.93 6.62
CA GLU A 333 -20.56 2.91 7.49
C GLU A 333 -21.45 1.64 7.52
N LEU A 334 -22.78 1.78 7.48
CA LEU A 334 -23.69 0.64 7.37
C LEU A 334 -23.50 -0.14 6.06
N LEU A 335 -23.32 0.57 4.93
CA LEU A 335 -23.00 -0.04 3.65
C LEU A 335 -21.68 -0.83 3.71
N LEU A 336 -20.62 -0.23 4.27
CA LEU A 336 -19.32 -0.87 4.42
C LEU A 336 -19.40 -2.10 5.33
N MET A 337 -20.17 -2.03 6.42
CA MET A 337 -20.39 -3.18 7.30
C MET A 337 -21.11 -4.32 6.58
N LYS A 338 -22.08 -4.03 5.70
CA LYS A 338 -22.78 -5.03 4.89
C LYS A 338 -21.84 -5.70 3.88
N ARG A 339 -20.97 -4.94 3.21
CA ARG A 339 -20.01 -5.47 2.22
C ARG A 339 -18.88 -6.26 2.87
N ASN A 340 -18.39 -5.80 4.00
CA ASN A 340 -17.41 -6.51 4.82
C ASN A 340 -18.06 -7.52 5.80
N SER A 341 -19.30 -7.94 5.54
CA SER A 341 -20.03 -8.90 6.39
C SER A 341 -19.28 -10.22 6.55
N PHE A 342 -18.54 -10.66 5.54
CA PHE A 342 -17.68 -11.84 5.62
C PHE A 342 -16.70 -11.78 6.81
N VAL A 343 -16.08 -10.62 7.07
CA VAL A 343 -15.15 -10.45 8.19
C VAL A 343 -15.85 -10.63 9.52
N TYR A 344 -17.06 -10.07 9.67
CA TYR A 344 -17.86 -10.20 10.89
C TYR A 344 -18.39 -11.63 11.09
N ILE A 345 -18.85 -12.28 10.02
CA ILE A 345 -19.30 -13.69 10.04
C ILE A 345 -18.13 -14.60 10.44
N PHE A 346 -16.95 -14.36 9.88
CA PHE A 346 -15.75 -15.14 10.19
C PHE A 346 -15.32 -14.94 11.66
N LYS A 347 -15.34 -13.70 12.17
CA LYS A 347 -15.13 -13.41 13.60
C LYS A 347 -16.15 -14.10 14.49
N LEU A 348 -17.43 -14.08 14.13
CA LEU A 348 -18.47 -14.76 14.90
C LEU A 348 -18.26 -16.28 14.92
N THR A 349 -17.85 -16.86 13.78
CA THR A 349 -17.52 -18.29 13.66
C THR A 349 -16.30 -18.64 14.52
N GLN A 350 -15.27 -17.81 14.48
CA GLN A 350 -14.06 -17.94 15.31
C GLN A 350 -14.43 -17.86 16.81
N LEU A 351 -15.23 -16.87 17.22
CA LEU A 351 -15.70 -16.74 18.59
C LEU A 351 -16.57 -17.93 19.04
N SER A 352 -17.44 -18.41 18.16
CA SER A 352 -18.29 -19.59 18.40
C SER A 352 -17.42 -20.83 18.61
N SER A 353 -16.43 -21.06 17.73
CA SER A 353 -15.48 -22.17 17.89
C SER A 353 -14.74 -22.10 19.22
N MET A 354 -14.36 -20.90 19.66
CA MET A 354 -13.67 -20.72 20.93
C MET A 354 -14.58 -20.89 22.14
N ALA A 355 -15.84 -20.48 22.04
CA ALA A 355 -16.86 -20.75 23.05
C ALA A 355 -17.13 -22.26 23.19
N LEU A 356 -17.16 -23.00 22.09
CA LEU A 356 -17.30 -24.47 22.08
C LEU A 356 -16.10 -25.17 22.75
N VAL A 357 -14.87 -24.70 22.50
CA VAL A 357 -13.69 -25.20 23.19
C VAL A 357 -13.75 -24.87 24.68
N SER A 358 -14.10 -23.64 25.04
CA SER A 358 -14.20 -23.20 26.43
C SER A 358 -15.26 -23.96 27.21
N MET A 359 -16.44 -24.19 26.64
CA MET A 359 -17.52 -24.92 27.32
C MET A 359 -17.18 -26.40 27.55
N THR A 360 -16.43 -27.03 26.65
CA THR A 360 -16.01 -28.44 26.78
C THR A 360 -14.77 -28.60 27.64
N LEU A 361 -13.94 -27.56 27.76
CA LEU A 361 -12.79 -27.53 28.65
C LEU A 361 -13.21 -27.34 30.10
N PHE A 362 -14.05 -26.34 30.38
CA PHE A 362 -14.57 -26.04 31.71
C PHE A 362 -15.90 -26.74 31.96
N PHE A 363 -16.05 -27.98 31.51
CA PHE A 363 -17.34 -28.67 31.56
C PHE A 363 -17.80 -28.92 33.01
N ARG A 364 -19.05 -28.58 33.33
CA ARG A 364 -19.61 -28.59 34.69
C ARG A 364 -19.33 -29.84 35.52
N THR A 365 -19.26 -31.03 34.91
CA THR A 365 -19.05 -32.29 35.67
C THR A 365 -17.63 -32.43 36.22
N LYS A 366 -16.68 -31.62 35.74
CA LYS A 366 -15.30 -31.55 36.22
C LYS A 366 -15.01 -30.28 37.03
N MET A 367 -15.99 -29.38 37.17
CA MET A 367 -15.90 -28.12 37.88
C MET A 367 -16.59 -28.24 39.25
N HIS A 368 -15.83 -28.62 40.28
CA HIS A 368 -16.34 -28.78 41.65
C HIS A 368 -16.42 -27.42 42.39
N LYS A 369 -17.23 -27.32 43.45
CA LYS A 369 -17.43 -26.09 44.25
C LYS A 369 -17.20 -26.34 45.73
N ASP A 370 -16.16 -27.11 46.04
CA ASP A 370 -15.95 -27.67 47.37
C ASP A 370 -14.68 -27.14 48.05
N SER A 371 -13.75 -26.56 47.28
CA SER A 371 -12.51 -25.98 47.81
C SER A 371 -12.19 -24.61 47.23
N VAL A 372 -11.32 -23.87 47.91
CA VAL A 372 -10.72 -22.61 47.42
C VAL A 372 -9.94 -22.86 46.11
N SER A 373 -9.31 -24.02 45.96
CA SER A 373 -8.58 -24.41 44.75
C SER A 373 -9.50 -24.55 43.53
N ASP A 374 -10.70 -25.11 43.72
CA ASP A 374 -11.68 -25.23 42.64
C ASP A 374 -12.29 -23.85 42.30
N GLY A 375 -12.48 -22.98 43.31
CA GLY A 375 -12.81 -21.57 43.11
C GLY A 375 -11.81 -20.85 42.21
N GLY A 376 -10.52 -21.15 42.35
CA GLY A 376 -9.46 -20.63 41.47
C GLY A 376 -9.65 -20.96 39.98
N ILE A 377 -10.20 -22.14 39.65
CA ILE A 377 -10.47 -22.55 38.26
C ILE A 377 -11.64 -21.74 37.69
N TYR A 378 -12.68 -21.45 38.50
CA TYR A 378 -13.77 -20.56 38.11
C TYR A 378 -13.29 -19.11 37.89
N VAL A 379 -12.36 -18.61 38.73
CA VAL A 379 -11.69 -17.33 38.47
C VAL A 379 -10.94 -17.39 37.14
N GLY A 380 -10.21 -18.47 36.84
CA GLY A 380 -9.53 -18.68 35.55
C GLY A 380 -10.50 -18.63 34.35
N ALA A 381 -11.65 -19.28 34.45
CA ALA A 381 -12.68 -19.26 33.39
C ALA A 381 -13.26 -17.86 33.16
N THR A 382 -13.55 -17.11 34.24
CA THR A 382 -14.03 -15.72 34.12
C THR A 382 -12.97 -14.77 33.58
N PHE A 383 -11.71 -14.90 34.02
CA PHE A 383 -10.58 -14.17 33.45
C PHE A 383 -10.45 -14.44 31.95
N PHE A 384 -10.52 -15.71 31.56
CA PHE A 384 -10.46 -16.11 30.16
C PHE A 384 -11.58 -15.50 29.31
N ALA A 385 -12.80 -15.42 29.83
CA ALA A 385 -13.92 -14.77 29.16
C ALA A 385 -13.70 -13.27 28.92
N VAL A 386 -13.23 -12.53 29.94
CA VAL A 386 -12.91 -11.10 29.80
C VAL A 386 -11.73 -10.91 28.84
N MET A 387 -10.72 -11.78 28.93
CA MET A 387 -9.54 -11.77 28.07
C MET A 387 -9.90 -11.98 26.59
N MET A 388 -10.67 -13.02 26.27
CA MET A 388 -11.11 -13.27 24.88
C MET A 388 -11.94 -12.11 24.32
N THR A 389 -12.79 -11.51 25.15
CA THR A 389 -13.59 -10.33 24.77
C THR A 389 -12.69 -9.13 24.44
N MET A 390 -11.63 -8.90 25.22
CA MET A 390 -10.63 -7.85 24.95
C MET A 390 -9.84 -8.11 23.66
N PHE A 391 -9.39 -9.34 23.43
CA PHE A 391 -8.60 -9.71 22.24
C PHE A 391 -9.36 -9.48 20.93
N ASN A 392 -10.66 -9.76 20.91
CA ASN A 392 -11.49 -9.52 19.72
C ASN A 392 -11.44 -8.06 19.25
N GLY A 393 -11.31 -7.10 20.17
CA GLY A 393 -11.20 -5.69 19.87
C GLY A 393 -9.95 -5.31 19.06
N MET A 394 -8.84 -6.07 19.14
CA MET A 394 -7.59 -5.74 18.43
C MET A 394 -7.74 -5.72 16.91
N SER A 395 -8.67 -6.50 16.38
CA SER A 395 -8.98 -6.54 14.96
C SER A 395 -9.45 -5.20 14.38
N ASP A 396 -9.90 -4.28 15.24
CA ASP A 396 -10.30 -2.94 14.84
C ASP A 396 -9.12 -2.04 14.46
N ILE A 397 -7.90 -2.35 14.90
CA ILE A 397 -6.70 -1.58 14.56
C ILE A 397 -6.50 -1.57 13.05
N SER A 398 -6.43 -2.75 12.43
CA SER A 398 -6.17 -2.88 10.99
C SER A 398 -7.27 -2.25 10.15
N MET A 399 -8.54 -2.47 10.52
CA MET A 399 -9.68 -1.90 9.78
C MET A 399 -9.73 -0.37 9.86
N THR A 400 -9.30 0.21 10.99
CA THR A 400 -9.28 1.67 11.16
C THR A 400 -8.16 2.30 10.35
N ILE A 401 -6.95 1.72 10.39
CA ILE A 401 -5.77 2.26 9.69
C ILE A 401 -5.98 2.27 8.18
N ALA A 402 -6.58 1.21 7.61
CA ALA A 402 -6.89 1.15 6.18
C ALA A 402 -7.80 2.31 5.70
N LYS A 403 -8.69 2.82 6.57
CA LYS A 403 -9.60 3.94 6.24
C LYS A 403 -8.99 5.33 6.49
N LEU A 404 -7.88 5.44 7.23
CA LEU A 404 -7.30 6.73 7.64
C LEU A 404 -6.88 7.63 6.46
N PRO A 405 -6.24 7.13 5.38
CA PRO A 405 -5.85 7.99 4.26
C PRO A 405 -7.03 8.71 3.60
N VAL A 406 -8.13 7.99 3.35
CA VAL A 406 -9.38 8.58 2.80
C VAL A 406 -9.98 9.56 3.80
N PHE A 407 -9.97 9.23 5.10
CA PHE A 407 -10.46 10.13 6.14
C PHE A 407 -9.69 11.45 6.15
N TYR A 408 -8.36 11.43 6.09
CA TYR A 408 -7.54 12.66 6.07
C TYR A 408 -7.83 13.50 4.83
N LYS A 409 -7.89 12.89 3.65
CA LYS A 409 -8.30 13.55 2.40
C LYS A 409 -9.63 14.30 2.57
N GLN A 410 -10.67 13.61 3.05
CA GLN A 410 -12.03 14.17 3.18
C GLN A 410 -12.13 15.21 4.31
N ARG A 411 -11.41 15.02 5.42
CA ARG A 411 -11.35 15.97 6.54
C ARG A 411 -10.67 17.28 6.11
N ASP A 412 -9.55 17.19 5.41
CA ASP A 412 -8.76 18.36 4.98
C ASP A 412 -9.49 19.15 3.89
N LEU A 413 -10.40 18.50 3.15
CA LEU A 413 -11.38 19.11 2.22
C LEU A 413 -12.68 19.59 2.88
N ARG A 414 -12.80 19.48 4.21
CA ARG A 414 -13.99 19.89 4.96
C ARG A 414 -15.31 19.21 4.52
N PHE A 415 -15.25 17.94 4.09
CA PHE A 415 -16.46 17.17 3.79
C PHE A 415 -17.32 16.96 5.05
N TYR A 416 -16.67 16.63 6.16
CA TYR A 416 -17.32 16.44 7.46
C TYR A 416 -16.33 16.63 8.61
N ALA A 417 -16.86 16.87 9.82
CA ALA A 417 -16.07 16.93 11.04
C ALA A 417 -15.68 15.54 11.54
N ALA A 418 -14.57 15.42 12.27
CA ALA A 418 -14.08 14.13 12.79
C ALA A 418 -15.11 13.38 13.66
N TRP A 419 -15.92 14.10 14.46
CA TRP A 419 -16.97 13.48 15.29
C TRP A 419 -18.08 12.83 14.45
N ALA A 420 -18.38 13.37 13.26
CA ALA A 420 -19.42 12.82 12.38
C ALA A 420 -18.97 11.51 11.73
N TYR A 421 -17.66 11.26 11.67
CA TYR A 421 -17.07 9.98 11.30
C TYR A 421 -16.93 9.02 12.48
N ALA A 422 -16.49 9.53 13.65
CA ALA A 422 -16.21 8.71 14.81
C ALA A 422 -17.47 8.12 15.48
N LEU A 423 -18.57 8.89 15.55
CA LEU A 423 -19.80 8.44 16.21
C LEU A 423 -20.47 7.25 15.49
N PRO A 424 -20.66 7.26 14.14
CA PRO A 424 -21.22 6.11 13.43
C PRO A 424 -20.41 4.84 13.62
N ALA A 425 -19.08 4.94 13.57
CA ALA A 425 -18.17 3.81 13.78
C ALA A 425 -18.31 3.18 15.18
N TRP A 426 -18.76 3.95 16.18
CA TRP A 426 -19.06 3.44 17.51
C TRP A 426 -20.48 2.88 17.61
N ILE A 427 -21.50 3.67 17.25
CA ILE A 427 -22.91 3.33 17.47
C ILE A 427 -23.32 2.10 16.68
N LEU A 428 -22.90 1.99 15.41
CA LEU A 428 -23.29 0.87 14.55
C LEU A 428 -22.66 -0.46 14.96
N LYS A 429 -21.59 -0.43 15.77
CA LYS A 429 -20.99 -1.65 16.33
C LYS A 429 -21.73 -2.21 17.52
N ILE A 430 -22.56 -1.43 18.21
CA ILE A 430 -23.27 -1.87 19.42
C ILE A 430 -24.08 -3.16 19.14
N PRO A 431 -24.94 -3.23 18.09
CA PRO A 431 -25.69 -4.46 17.78
C PRO A 431 -24.79 -5.69 17.50
N ILE A 432 -23.63 -5.49 16.88
CA ILE A 432 -22.67 -6.59 16.62
C ILE A 432 -22.08 -7.08 17.93
N SER A 433 -21.67 -6.19 18.83
CA SER A 433 -21.16 -6.60 20.15
C SER A 433 -22.22 -7.32 20.99
N PHE A 434 -23.51 -6.95 20.85
CA PHE A 434 -24.61 -7.73 21.45
C PHE A 434 -24.61 -9.17 20.94
N LEU A 435 -24.50 -9.38 19.64
CA LEU A 435 -24.48 -10.70 19.04
C LEU A 435 -23.23 -11.51 19.46
N GLU A 436 -22.04 -10.90 19.40
CA GLU A 436 -20.78 -11.54 19.80
C GLU A 436 -20.81 -12.00 21.26
N VAL A 437 -21.22 -11.13 22.17
CA VAL A 437 -21.28 -11.46 23.60
C VAL A 437 -22.41 -12.43 23.91
N ALA A 438 -23.53 -12.37 23.16
CA ALA A 438 -24.63 -13.32 23.33
C ALA A 438 -24.17 -14.73 23.00
N VAL A 439 -23.50 -14.92 21.87
CA VAL A 439 -22.92 -16.21 21.48
C VAL A 439 -21.98 -16.73 22.56
N TRP A 440 -21.08 -15.90 23.08
CA TRP A 440 -20.16 -16.33 24.14
C TRP A 440 -20.89 -16.72 25.43
N VAL A 441 -21.73 -15.83 25.96
CA VAL A 441 -22.35 -16.02 27.28
C VAL A 441 -23.38 -17.15 27.26
N PHE A 442 -24.28 -17.18 26.27
CA PHE A 442 -25.33 -18.20 26.25
C PHE A 442 -24.80 -19.60 25.98
N LEU A 443 -23.72 -19.76 25.20
CA LEU A 443 -23.08 -21.06 25.00
C LEU A 443 -22.30 -21.52 26.24
N THR A 444 -21.57 -20.63 26.91
CA THR A 444 -20.63 -21.02 27.97
C THR A 444 -21.26 -21.04 29.36
N TYR A 445 -22.18 -20.13 29.68
CA TYR A 445 -22.53 -19.82 31.08
C TYR A 445 -23.05 -21.04 31.87
N TYR A 446 -24.09 -21.71 31.32
CA TYR A 446 -24.70 -22.87 31.98
C TYR A 446 -23.85 -24.14 31.86
N VAL A 447 -23.09 -24.29 30.78
CA VAL A 447 -22.27 -25.47 30.53
C VAL A 447 -21.04 -25.50 31.45
N ILE A 448 -20.49 -24.33 31.77
CA ILE A 448 -19.40 -24.17 32.75
C ILE A 448 -19.87 -24.45 34.19
N GLY A 449 -21.15 -24.20 34.46
CA GLY A 449 -21.73 -24.38 35.78
C GLY A 449 -21.57 -23.16 36.69
N PHE A 450 -21.64 -21.95 36.13
CA PHE A 450 -21.81 -20.71 36.92
C PHE A 450 -23.14 -20.72 37.69
N ASP A 451 -23.35 -19.75 38.59
CA ASP A 451 -24.58 -19.68 39.38
C ASP A 451 -25.84 -19.60 38.49
N PRO A 452 -26.82 -20.52 38.60
CA PRO A 452 -27.93 -20.64 37.64
C PRO A 452 -28.97 -19.52 37.71
N ASN A 453 -28.69 -18.44 38.45
CA ASN A 453 -29.59 -17.30 38.58
C ASN A 453 -29.64 -16.45 37.29
N ILE A 454 -30.85 -16.27 36.73
CA ILE A 454 -31.09 -15.49 35.51
C ILE A 454 -30.56 -14.05 35.63
N GLY A 455 -30.75 -13.42 36.80
CA GLY A 455 -30.27 -12.07 37.06
C GLY A 455 -28.73 -11.95 37.00
N ARG A 456 -28.00 -12.99 37.43
CA ARG A 456 -26.53 -13.03 37.36
C ARG A 456 -26.02 -13.29 35.94
N LEU A 457 -26.74 -14.09 35.16
CA LEU A 457 -26.47 -14.25 33.74
C LEU A 457 -26.56 -12.92 32.99
N PHE A 458 -27.64 -12.16 33.18
CA PHE A 458 -27.80 -10.84 32.53
C PHE A 458 -26.78 -9.81 33.03
N LYS A 459 -26.37 -9.89 34.30
CA LYS A 459 -25.26 -9.08 34.83
C LYS A 459 -23.93 -9.38 34.14
N GLN A 460 -23.59 -10.66 33.97
CA GLN A 460 -22.39 -11.06 33.24
C GLN A 460 -22.45 -10.66 31.76
N PHE A 461 -23.61 -10.83 31.12
CA PHE A 461 -23.86 -10.40 29.74
C PHE A 461 -23.65 -8.89 29.56
N LEU A 462 -24.28 -8.07 30.41
CA LEU A 462 -24.15 -6.61 30.36
C LEU A 462 -22.71 -6.14 30.57
N LEU A 463 -22.00 -6.74 31.52
CA LEU A 463 -20.61 -6.40 31.80
C LEU A 463 -19.70 -6.74 30.60
N LEU A 464 -19.81 -7.94 30.03
CA LEU A 464 -19.01 -8.35 28.87
C LEU A 464 -19.34 -7.53 27.61
N LEU A 465 -20.59 -7.10 27.45
CA LEU A 465 -20.99 -6.17 26.39
C LEU A 465 -20.23 -4.85 26.50
N LEU A 466 -20.14 -4.28 27.70
CA LEU A 466 -19.41 -3.03 27.94
C LEU A 466 -17.90 -3.21 27.78
N VAL A 467 -17.34 -4.37 28.20
CA VAL A 467 -15.93 -4.70 27.97
C VAL A 467 -15.63 -4.78 26.47
N ASN A 468 -16.48 -5.42 25.67
CA ASN A 468 -16.32 -5.49 24.21
C ASN A 468 -16.32 -4.08 23.59
N GLN A 469 -17.29 -3.24 23.98
CA GLN A 469 -17.37 -1.84 23.53
C GLN A 469 -16.15 -1.01 23.95
N MET A 470 -15.66 -1.20 25.16
CA MET A 470 -14.47 -0.53 25.69
C MET A 470 -13.22 -0.96 24.94
N ALA A 471 -13.04 -2.27 24.70
CA ALA A 471 -11.93 -2.81 23.92
C ALA A 471 -11.92 -2.26 22.49
N SER A 472 -13.07 -2.29 21.81
CA SER A 472 -13.21 -1.72 20.46
C SER A 472 -12.85 -0.23 20.43
N ALA A 473 -13.30 0.56 21.42
CA ALA A 473 -13.00 1.98 21.50
C ALA A 473 -11.51 2.24 21.76
N LEU A 474 -10.89 1.47 22.66
CA LEU A 474 -9.45 1.55 22.96
C LEU A 474 -8.61 1.30 21.72
N PHE A 475 -8.89 0.24 20.97
CA PHE A 475 -8.09 -0.13 19.80
C PHE A 475 -8.31 0.80 18.61
N ARG A 476 -9.51 1.36 18.44
CA ARG A 476 -9.75 2.45 17.47
C ARG A 476 -8.96 3.71 17.84
N PHE A 477 -8.93 4.07 19.11
CA PHE A 477 -8.11 5.19 19.60
C PHE A 477 -6.62 4.96 19.32
N ILE A 478 -6.10 3.78 19.65
CA ILE A 478 -4.70 3.40 19.39
C ILE A 478 -4.37 3.46 17.89
N ALA A 479 -5.28 3.00 17.03
CA ALA A 479 -5.12 3.08 15.58
C ALA A 479 -5.01 4.53 15.09
N ALA A 480 -5.91 5.42 15.55
CA ALA A 480 -5.89 6.83 15.17
C ALA A 480 -4.67 7.58 15.73
N ALA A 481 -4.18 7.22 16.91
CA ALA A 481 -2.97 7.81 17.49
C ALA A 481 -1.70 7.31 16.77
N GLY A 482 -1.64 6.00 16.52
CA GLY A 482 -0.50 5.33 15.90
C GLY A 482 -0.30 5.66 14.42
N ARG A 483 -1.40 5.80 13.64
CA ARG A 483 -1.45 6.16 12.20
C ARG A 483 -0.69 5.23 11.22
N ASN A 484 0.25 4.43 11.72
CA ASN A 484 1.00 3.41 11.01
C ASN A 484 0.68 2.03 11.60
N MET A 485 0.53 1.01 10.74
CA MET A 485 0.12 -0.34 11.12
C MET A 485 1.06 -0.99 12.15
N ILE A 486 2.37 -0.92 11.92
CA ILE A 486 3.38 -1.59 12.75
C ILE A 486 3.43 -0.94 14.13
N VAL A 487 3.42 0.40 14.18
CA VAL A 487 3.45 1.18 15.42
C VAL A 487 2.18 0.92 16.24
N ALA A 488 1.00 0.97 15.62
CA ALA A 488 -0.27 0.77 16.31
C ALA A 488 -0.44 -0.66 16.84
N MET A 489 -0.02 -1.69 16.09
CA MET A 489 -0.07 -3.08 16.56
C MET A 489 0.89 -3.35 17.71
N SER A 490 2.10 -2.79 17.64
CA SER A 490 3.10 -2.91 18.71
C SER A 490 2.63 -2.23 19.99
N PHE A 491 2.14 -0.99 19.88
CA PHE A 491 1.61 -0.24 21.01
C PHE A 491 0.32 -0.85 21.56
N GLY A 492 -0.58 -1.34 20.69
CA GLY A 492 -1.80 -2.04 21.09
C GLY A 492 -1.54 -3.29 21.92
N SER A 493 -0.57 -4.10 21.49
CA SER A 493 -0.14 -5.29 22.23
C SER A 493 0.50 -4.93 23.58
N PHE A 494 1.32 -3.87 23.62
CA PHE A 494 1.89 -3.34 24.86
C PHE A 494 0.82 -2.90 25.86
N VAL A 495 -0.14 -2.07 25.42
CA VAL A 495 -1.25 -1.61 26.27
C VAL A 495 -2.02 -2.80 26.82
N LEU A 496 -2.35 -3.75 25.96
CA LEU A 496 -3.08 -4.96 26.34
C LEU A 496 -2.31 -5.79 27.38
N LEU A 497 -1.00 -5.95 27.21
CA LEU A 497 -0.10 -6.59 28.19
C LEU A 497 -0.12 -5.87 29.55
N VAL A 498 -0.07 -4.53 29.58
CA VAL A 498 -0.14 -3.74 30.83
C VAL A 498 -1.50 -3.90 31.50
N LEU A 499 -2.59 -3.84 30.73
CA LEU A 499 -3.95 -4.01 31.23
C LEU A 499 -4.16 -5.38 31.87
N PHE A 500 -3.60 -6.43 31.28
CA PHE A 500 -3.69 -7.79 31.83
C PHE A 500 -2.86 -7.98 33.09
N ALA A 501 -1.64 -7.45 33.12
CA ALA A 501 -0.79 -7.53 34.30
C ALA A 501 -1.47 -6.86 35.52
N PHE A 502 -2.16 -5.73 35.30
CA PHE A 502 -2.93 -5.02 36.32
C PHE A 502 -4.38 -5.50 36.50
N GLY A 503 -4.81 -6.57 35.81
CA GLY A 503 -6.19 -7.07 35.88
C GLY A 503 -6.56 -7.77 37.21
N GLY A 504 -5.61 -7.96 38.12
CA GLY A 504 -5.79 -8.62 39.43
C GLY A 504 -5.72 -10.15 39.41
N PHE A 505 -5.77 -10.78 38.22
CA PHE A 505 -5.61 -12.24 38.08
C PHE A 505 -4.14 -12.68 38.01
N VAL A 506 -3.33 -11.98 37.20
CA VAL A 506 -1.90 -12.29 36.99
C VAL A 506 -1.08 -11.87 38.21
N LEU A 507 -1.27 -10.63 38.65
CA LEU A 507 -0.64 -10.08 39.85
C LEU A 507 -1.73 -9.75 40.85
N SER A 508 -1.63 -10.33 42.05
CA SER A 508 -2.55 -10.03 43.15
C SER A 508 -2.38 -8.57 43.58
N ARG A 509 -3.48 -7.91 43.96
CA ARG A 509 -3.46 -6.50 44.36
C ARG A 509 -2.49 -6.21 45.50
N ASP A 510 -2.43 -7.10 46.48
CA ASP A 510 -1.63 -6.91 47.70
C ASP A 510 -0.12 -7.04 47.43
N ASP A 511 0.24 -7.68 46.30
CA ASP A 511 1.63 -7.85 45.85
C ASP A 511 2.09 -6.74 44.90
N ILE A 512 1.18 -5.86 44.46
CA ILE A 512 1.53 -4.70 43.63
C ILE A 512 2.36 -3.72 44.46
N LYS A 513 3.55 -3.39 43.95
CA LYS A 513 4.43 -2.41 44.60
C LYS A 513 3.75 -1.04 44.71
N LYS A 514 3.99 -0.33 45.80
CA LYS A 514 3.34 0.96 46.12
C LYS A 514 3.41 1.99 44.99
N TRP A 515 4.53 2.03 44.25
CA TRP A 515 4.73 2.94 43.12
C TRP A 515 3.95 2.56 41.85
N TRP A 516 3.43 1.35 41.73
CA TRP A 516 2.61 0.87 40.61
C TRP A 516 1.11 0.76 40.94
N VAL A 517 0.70 1.10 42.17
CA VAL A 517 -0.71 1.03 42.59
C VAL A 517 -1.61 1.93 41.74
N TRP A 518 -1.12 3.07 41.26
CA TRP A 518 -1.90 3.93 40.35
C TRP A 518 -2.22 3.22 39.02
N GLY A 519 -1.30 2.39 38.49
CA GLY A 519 -1.52 1.61 37.27
C GLY A 519 -2.64 0.59 37.41
N TYR A 520 -2.77 -0.01 38.59
CA TYR A 520 -3.91 -0.86 38.95
C TYR A 520 -5.24 -0.10 38.88
N TRP A 521 -5.29 1.12 39.44
CA TRP A 521 -6.50 1.96 39.41
C TRP A 521 -6.81 2.56 38.04
N CYS A 522 -5.82 2.75 37.17
CA CYS A 522 -6.02 3.21 35.81
C CYS A 522 -6.47 2.08 34.85
N SER A 523 -6.38 0.81 35.26
CA SER A 523 -6.69 -0.33 34.39
C SER A 523 -8.20 -0.61 34.29
N PRO A 524 -8.84 -0.44 33.11
CA PRO A 524 -10.22 -0.89 32.90
C PRO A 524 -10.42 -2.39 33.15
N MET A 525 -9.40 -3.21 32.91
CA MET A 525 -9.46 -4.66 33.09
C MET A 525 -9.65 -5.04 34.57
N MET A 526 -9.04 -4.27 35.49
CA MET A 526 -9.18 -4.47 36.93
C MET A 526 -10.64 -4.34 37.38
N TYR A 527 -11.33 -3.32 36.88
CA TYR A 527 -12.74 -3.08 37.18
C TYR A 527 -13.65 -4.17 36.60
N ALA A 528 -13.39 -4.59 35.35
CA ALA A 528 -14.12 -5.67 34.71
C ALA A 528 -13.93 -7.02 35.45
N GLN A 529 -12.69 -7.33 35.84
CA GLN A 529 -12.37 -8.56 36.55
C GLN A 529 -13.00 -8.58 37.95
N ASN A 530 -12.91 -7.50 38.72
CA ASN A 530 -13.54 -7.41 40.05
C ASN A 530 -15.08 -7.51 39.96
N ALA A 531 -15.70 -6.91 38.93
CA ALA A 531 -17.14 -6.99 38.75
C ALA A 531 -17.62 -8.40 38.36
N ILE A 532 -16.91 -9.10 37.47
CA ILE A 532 -17.33 -10.45 37.03
C ILE A 532 -17.17 -11.48 38.15
N VAL A 533 -16.08 -11.43 38.92
CA VAL A 533 -15.87 -12.35 40.06
C VAL A 533 -16.84 -12.04 41.20
N ALA A 534 -17.11 -10.77 41.51
CA ALA A 534 -18.12 -10.41 42.50
C ALA A 534 -19.53 -10.92 42.07
N ASN A 535 -19.85 -10.86 40.78
CA ASN A 535 -21.11 -11.40 40.28
C ASN A 535 -21.24 -12.92 40.45
N GLU A 536 -20.15 -13.70 40.35
CA GLU A 536 -20.20 -15.15 40.52
C GLU A 536 -20.13 -15.58 42.00
N PHE A 537 -19.12 -15.12 42.74
CA PHE A 537 -18.81 -15.65 44.09
C PHE A 537 -19.77 -15.20 45.19
N PHE A 538 -20.60 -14.18 44.95
CA PHE A 538 -21.75 -13.87 45.82
C PHE A 538 -23.02 -14.67 45.48
N GLY A 539 -22.93 -15.60 44.53
CA GLY A 539 -23.98 -16.53 44.09
C GLY A 539 -24.48 -17.47 45.19
N HIS A 540 -25.68 -18.03 45.00
CA HIS A 540 -26.23 -19.00 45.95
C HIS A 540 -25.37 -20.26 46.04
N SER A 541 -24.77 -20.67 44.93
CA SER A 541 -23.90 -21.85 44.84
C SER A 541 -22.59 -21.76 45.62
N TRP A 542 -22.15 -20.55 45.98
CA TRP A 542 -20.90 -20.30 46.74
C TRP A 542 -21.14 -19.95 48.22
N ARG A 543 -22.41 -19.93 48.68
CA ARG A 543 -22.79 -19.72 50.09
C ARG A 543 -22.67 -21.00 50.93
N LYS A 544 -21.51 -21.65 50.88
CA LYS A 544 -21.14 -22.77 51.76
C LYS A 544 -20.21 -22.24 52.85
N PHE A 545 -20.33 -22.74 54.07
CA PHE A 545 -19.37 -22.47 55.16
C PHE A 545 -18.40 -23.63 55.26
N THR A 546 -17.10 -23.36 55.27
CA THR A 546 -16.05 -24.35 55.55
C THR A 546 -15.88 -24.52 57.06
N SER A 547 -15.51 -25.72 57.48
CA SER A 547 -15.40 -26.15 58.89
C SER A 547 -14.48 -25.25 59.75
N ASN A 548 -13.58 -24.49 59.13
CA ASN A 548 -12.52 -23.73 59.79
C ASN A 548 -12.73 -22.19 59.77
N SER A 549 -13.89 -21.68 59.34
CA SER A 549 -14.09 -20.23 59.14
C SER A 549 -15.56 -19.78 59.15
N ASN A 550 -15.84 -18.62 59.77
CA ASN A 550 -17.18 -18.00 59.78
C ASN A 550 -17.57 -17.27 58.46
N GLU A 551 -16.73 -17.34 57.42
CA GLU A 551 -16.96 -16.68 56.13
C GLU A 551 -17.47 -17.67 55.08
N THR A 552 -18.26 -17.20 54.11
CA THR A 552 -18.68 -18.05 52.98
C THR A 552 -17.49 -18.42 52.10
N LEU A 553 -17.54 -19.59 51.47
CA LEU A 553 -16.51 -20.09 50.55
C LEU A 553 -16.21 -19.07 49.44
N GLY A 554 -17.24 -18.42 48.89
CA GLY A 554 -17.06 -17.36 47.88
C GLY A 554 -16.23 -16.17 48.37
N VAL A 555 -16.43 -15.71 49.62
CA VAL A 555 -15.64 -14.60 50.20
C VAL A 555 -14.19 -15.04 50.43
N GLN A 556 -13.97 -16.28 50.85
CA GLN A 556 -12.61 -16.83 50.99
C GLN A 556 -11.88 -16.91 49.66
N VAL A 557 -12.56 -17.31 48.58
CA VAL A 557 -11.96 -17.33 47.22
C VAL A 557 -11.55 -15.91 46.81
N LEU A 558 -12.42 -14.92 47.00
CA LEU A 558 -12.11 -13.52 46.68
C LEU A 558 -10.90 -13.01 47.46
N LYS A 559 -10.84 -13.24 48.78
CA LYS A 559 -9.71 -12.83 49.62
C LYS A 559 -8.41 -13.57 49.27
N SER A 560 -8.48 -14.87 48.97
CA SER A 560 -7.30 -15.67 48.63
C SER A 560 -6.56 -15.19 47.38
N ARG A 561 -7.27 -14.50 46.48
CA ARG A 561 -6.73 -13.94 45.22
C ARG A 561 -6.58 -12.42 45.26
N GLY A 562 -6.85 -11.76 46.39
CA GLY A 562 -6.73 -10.30 46.54
C GLY A 562 -7.83 -9.47 45.86
N PHE A 563 -9.00 -10.06 45.57
CA PHE A 563 -10.17 -9.35 45.03
C PHE A 563 -11.02 -8.71 46.14
N PHE A 564 -11.79 -7.68 45.80
CA PHE A 564 -12.63 -6.98 46.77
C PHE A 564 -13.85 -7.81 47.22
N PRO A 565 -14.02 -8.07 48.53
CA PRO A 565 -15.08 -8.93 49.04
C PRO A 565 -16.41 -8.18 49.28
N HIS A 566 -16.80 -7.24 48.42
CA HIS A 566 -18.08 -6.52 48.55
C HIS A 566 -18.90 -6.51 47.27
N ALA A 567 -20.21 -6.74 47.38
CA ALA A 567 -21.10 -6.87 46.23
C ALA A 567 -21.30 -5.59 45.40
N TYR A 568 -21.11 -4.40 45.99
CA TYR A 568 -21.27 -3.13 45.26
C TYR A 568 -20.19 -2.91 44.19
N TRP A 569 -19.07 -3.64 44.24
CA TRP A 569 -18.00 -3.57 43.23
C TRP A 569 -18.47 -3.97 41.83
N TYR A 570 -19.55 -4.73 41.72
CA TYR A 570 -20.20 -4.97 40.43
C TYR A 570 -20.64 -3.66 39.75
N TRP A 571 -21.38 -2.81 40.47
CA TRP A 571 -21.89 -1.54 39.92
C TRP A 571 -20.78 -0.52 39.71
N LEU A 572 -19.77 -0.51 40.59
CA LEU A 572 -18.61 0.35 40.43
C LEU A 572 -17.80 -0.05 39.17
N GLY A 573 -17.57 -1.35 38.96
CA GLY A 573 -16.90 -1.82 37.75
C GLY A 573 -17.70 -1.58 36.47
N LEU A 574 -19.03 -1.70 36.53
CA LEU A 574 -19.93 -1.36 35.43
C LEU A 574 -19.83 0.12 35.05
N GLY A 575 -19.93 1.02 36.04
CA GLY A 575 -19.83 2.47 35.84
C GLY A 575 -18.46 2.90 35.32
N ALA A 576 -17.38 2.33 35.88
CA ALA A 576 -16.02 2.57 35.41
C ALA A 576 -15.83 2.16 33.94
N THR A 577 -16.34 0.99 33.55
CA THR A 577 -16.25 0.51 32.16
C THR A 577 -16.97 1.46 31.19
N ILE A 578 -18.16 1.98 31.55
CA ILE A 578 -18.86 3.01 30.75
C ILE A 578 -18.02 4.28 30.63
N GLY A 579 -17.39 4.73 31.72
CA GLY A 579 -16.48 5.87 31.72
C GLY A 579 -15.32 5.68 30.72
N PHE A 580 -14.70 4.50 30.71
CA PHE A 580 -13.63 4.17 29.76
C PHE A 580 -14.11 4.09 28.31
N VAL A 581 -15.32 3.57 28.04
CA VAL A 581 -15.91 3.61 26.68
C VAL A 581 -16.00 5.04 26.17
N LEU A 582 -16.50 5.97 27.00
CA LEU A 582 -16.61 7.38 26.63
C LEU A 582 -15.23 8.02 26.45
N LEU A 583 -14.31 7.79 27.39
CA LEU A 583 -12.94 8.32 27.35
C LEU A 583 -12.22 7.96 26.06
N PHE A 584 -12.24 6.67 25.68
CA PHE A 584 -11.53 6.22 24.48
C PHE A 584 -12.20 6.69 23.18
N ASN A 585 -13.53 6.77 23.11
CA ASN A 585 -14.20 7.34 21.93
C ASN A 585 -13.96 8.86 21.79
N ILE A 586 -13.86 9.60 22.90
CA ILE A 586 -13.45 11.01 22.91
C ILE A 586 -11.99 11.11 22.44
N GLY A 587 -11.09 10.30 22.99
CA GLY A 587 -9.68 10.24 22.58
C GLY A 587 -9.52 9.91 21.09
N PHE A 588 -10.32 8.97 20.56
CA PHE A 588 -10.37 8.65 19.15
C PHE A 588 -10.78 9.86 18.30
N THR A 589 -11.84 10.55 18.69
CA THR A 589 -12.32 11.75 17.99
C THR A 589 -11.30 12.89 18.03
N LEU A 590 -10.65 13.12 19.17
CA LEU A 590 -9.59 14.14 19.31
C LEU A 590 -8.37 13.80 18.46
N SER A 591 -7.95 12.54 18.45
CA SER A 591 -6.81 12.07 17.63
C SER A 591 -7.07 12.32 16.15
N LEU A 592 -8.27 11.99 15.66
CA LEU A 592 -8.68 12.24 14.28
C LEU A 592 -8.80 13.74 13.96
N THR A 593 -9.09 14.59 14.95
CA THR A 593 -9.22 16.03 14.76
C THR A 593 -7.86 16.72 14.66
N PHE A 594 -6.88 16.33 15.50
CA PHE A 594 -5.62 17.06 15.66
C PHE A 594 -4.40 16.41 14.98
N LEU A 595 -4.38 15.08 14.79
CA LEU A 595 -3.24 14.41 14.17
C LEU A 595 -3.37 14.42 12.64
N ASN A 596 -2.25 14.63 11.96
CA ASN A 596 -2.13 14.53 10.49
C ASN A 596 -1.49 13.19 10.09
N GLN A 597 -1.49 12.87 8.80
CA GLN A 597 -0.83 11.67 8.26
C GLN A 597 0.65 11.57 8.66
N PHE A 598 1.14 10.35 8.92
CA PHE A 598 2.45 10.09 9.53
C PHE A 598 3.62 10.37 8.57
N GLU A 599 3.50 9.99 7.31
CA GLU A 599 4.49 10.22 6.25
C GLU A 599 3.89 11.14 5.18
N LYS A 600 4.65 12.17 4.78
CA LYS A 600 4.36 12.95 3.58
C LYS A 600 5.36 12.54 2.50
N PRO A 601 4.93 12.19 1.28
CA PRO A 601 5.85 11.92 0.19
C PRO A 601 6.77 13.14 0.01
N ARG A 602 8.08 12.95 0.21
CA ARG A 602 9.08 13.94 -0.20
C ARG A 602 9.53 13.55 -1.59
N ALA A 603 9.41 14.46 -2.55
CA ALA A 603 10.03 14.28 -3.85
C ALA A 603 11.56 14.19 -3.64
N VAL A 604 12.17 13.14 -4.20
CA VAL A 604 13.63 13.02 -4.24
C VAL A 604 14.16 14.11 -5.16
N ILE A 605 14.86 15.10 -4.61
CA ILE A 605 15.54 16.14 -5.39
C ILE A 605 16.81 15.49 -5.94
N SER A 606 17.03 15.59 -7.25
CA SER A 606 18.28 15.15 -7.89
C SER A 606 19.42 16.13 -7.59
N ASP A 607 20.60 15.60 -7.23
CA ASP A 607 21.79 16.38 -6.83
C ASP A 607 22.30 17.39 -7.88
N GLU A 608 21.83 17.35 -9.13
CA GLU A 608 22.21 18.32 -10.17
C GLU A 608 21.91 19.78 -9.78
N SER A 609 20.91 20.04 -8.92
CA SER A 609 20.59 21.40 -8.46
C SER A 609 21.65 22.00 -7.52
N GLU A 610 22.37 21.19 -6.75
CA GLU A 610 23.40 21.70 -5.82
C GLU A 610 24.68 22.13 -6.54
N SER A 611 24.96 21.60 -7.74
CA SER A 611 26.14 21.98 -8.52
C SER A 611 26.13 23.43 -9.00
N ASN A 612 24.94 24.07 -9.04
CA ASN A 612 24.78 25.48 -9.42
C ASN A 612 25.10 26.46 -8.27
N ASP A 613 24.97 26.04 -7.00
CA ASP A 613 25.22 26.92 -5.85
C ASP A 613 26.70 27.06 -5.50
N LEU A 614 27.54 26.09 -5.88
CA LEU A 614 28.99 26.17 -5.69
C LEU A 614 29.69 27.06 -6.74
N GLY A 615 29.09 27.22 -7.93
CA GLY A 615 29.65 28.05 -9.01
C GLY A 615 29.44 29.56 -8.84
N ASN A 616 28.41 29.96 -8.08
CA ASN A 616 28.00 31.38 -7.95
C ASN A 616 28.47 32.09 -6.67
N ARG A 617 29.32 31.46 -5.84
CA ARG A 617 29.87 32.05 -4.60
C ARG A 617 31.32 32.54 -4.69
N ILE A 618 31.85 32.77 -5.89
CA ILE A 618 33.13 33.45 -6.09
C ILE A 618 32.87 34.84 -6.66
N GLY A 619 32.44 35.76 -5.81
CA GLY A 619 32.21 37.16 -6.22
C GLY A 619 31.37 37.94 -5.22
N GLY A 620 31.96 38.34 -4.08
CA GLY A 620 31.28 39.22 -3.13
C GLY A 620 31.91 39.23 -1.75
N THR A 621 33.03 39.93 -1.60
CA THR A 621 33.66 40.26 -0.31
C THR A 621 32.86 41.35 0.41
N ALA A 622 32.29 41.06 1.59
CA ALA A 622 32.03 42.05 2.64
C ALA A 622 31.71 41.40 4.01
N GLN A 623 32.65 41.61 4.96
CA GLN A 623 32.62 41.65 6.44
C GLN A 623 31.24 41.50 7.14
N LEU A 624 31.07 40.81 8.28
CA LEU A 624 31.60 41.17 9.60
C LEU A 624 31.40 40.02 10.65
N SER A 625 32.49 39.73 11.37
CA SER A 625 32.63 39.42 12.81
C SER A 625 31.70 38.43 13.54
N THR A 626 32.32 37.41 14.14
CA THR A 626 32.24 37.21 15.60
C THR A 626 33.51 36.54 16.15
N HIS A 627 34.15 37.22 17.11
CA HIS A 627 35.14 36.71 18.07
C HIS A 627 34.70 35.36 18.65
N GLY A 628 35.54 34.39 19.03
CA GLY A 628 36.98 34.34 19.27
C GLY A 628 37.21 33.33 20.41
N SER A 629 38.17 32.41 20.27
CA SER A 629 39.23 32.15 21.26
C SER A 629 39.94 30.82 21.02
N ASN A 630 41.24 30.89 21.31
CA ASN A 630 42.31 29.92 21.08
C ASN A 630 42.28 28.71 22.01
N SER A 631 42.91 27.61 21.55
CA SER A 631 44.00 26.84 22.20
C SER A 631 43.88 25.36 21.79
N SER A 632 44.72 24.87 20.88
CA SER A 632 46.08 24.34 21.04
C SER A 632 46.16 22.96 21.73
N HIS A 633 46.74 22.02 20.98
CA HIS A 633 47.54 20.84 21.37
C HIS A 633 46.92 19.42 21.39
N LYS A 634 47.30 18.67 20.34
CA LYS A 634 48.06 17.39 20.32
C LYS A 634 47.57 16.24 21.21
N THR A 635 47.19 15.12 20.60
CA THR A 635 48.01 13.88 20.41
C THR A 635 47.14 12.78 19.78
N CYS A 636 47.53 12.29 18.60
CA CYS A 636 48.07 10.94 18.32
C CYS A 636 47.06 9.78 18.34
N SER A 637 46.77 9.26 17.13
CA SER A 637 46.45 7.85 16.91
C SER A 637 47.22 7.38 15.68
N GLU A 638 48.22 6.52 15.91
CA GLU A 638 48.81 5.67 14.88
C GLU A 638 47.90 4.45 14.66
N SER A 639 47.60 4.13 13.41
CA SER A 639 47.49 2.76 12.89
C SER A 639 47.48 2.79 11.36
N GLU A 640 48.67 2.55 10.82
CA GLU A 640 49.01 1.80 9.60
C GLU A 640 48.18 2.00 8.32
N ASP A 641 48.80 2.77 7.43
CA ASP A 641 48.60 2.81 5.98
C ASP A 641 48.92 1.47 5.31
N ILE A 642 48.03 0.98 4.45
CA ILE A 642 48.42 0.25 3.22
C ILE A 642 47.76 0.93 2.03
N THR A 643 48.64 1.49 1.21
CA THR A 643 48.47 2.25 -0.02
C THR A 643 47.95 1.40 -1.20
N VAL A 644 46.74 1.70 -1.70
CA VAL A 644 46.35 1.45 -3.10
C VAL A 644 45.45 2.59 -3.59
N LYS A 645 46.02 3.78 -3.79
CA LYS A 645 45.45 4.86 -4.60
C LYS A 645 46.62 5.66 -5.17
N ASP A 646 47.09 5.23 -6.32
CA ASP A 646 47.70 6.09 -7.37
C ASP A 646 48.26 5.19 -8.48
N SER A 647 47.39 4.75 -9.38
CA SER A 647 47.82 4.16 -10.68
C SER A 647 46.78 4.29 -11.81
N PHE A 648 45.64 4.95 -11.61
CA PHE A 648 44.56 4.97 -12.61
C PHE A 648 44.36 6.32 -13.31
N SER A 649 45.05 7.38 -12.88
CA SER A 649 44.92 8.73 -13.43
C SER A 649 45.91 9.06 -14.56
N GLN A 650 46.88 8.18 -14.87
CA GLN A 650 47.92 8.42 -15.88
C GLN A 650 47.70 7.73 -17.24
N LEU A 651 46.64 6.94 -17.43
CA LEU A 651 46.37 6.26 -18.71
C LEU A 651 45.32 6.95 -19.61
N LEU A 652 44.74 8.07 -19.17
CA LEU A 652 43.68 8.79 -19.88
C LEU A 652 44.11 10.11 -20.56
N SER A 653 45.40 10.50 -20.47
CA SER A 653 45.89 11.79 -20.99
C SER A 653 46.83 11.68 -22.21
N GLN A 654 46.87 10.55 -22.91
CA GLN A 654 47.58 10.42 -24.19
C GLN A 654 46.68 9.88 -25.30
N ARG A 655 45.67 10.65 -25.70
CA ARG A 655 45.01 10.45 -27.00
C ARG A 655 44.21 11.65 -27.50
N GLU A 656 44.86 12.80 -27.63
CA GLU A 656 44.38 13.88 -28.50
C GLU A 656 45.56 14.49 -29.24
N VAL A 657 45.68 14.21 -30.54
CA VAL A 657 45.77 15.17 -31.66
C VAL A 657 45.67 14.36 -32.95
N THR A 658 44.49 14.32 -33.56
CA THR A 658 44.29 14.46 -35.02
C THR A 658 42.82 14.71 -35.29
N VAL A 659 42.54 15.89 -35.82
CA VAL A 659 41.21 16.36 -36.22
C VAL A 659 40.77 15.57 -37.46
N GLY A 660 39.70 14.79 -37.33
CA GLY A 660 39.07 14.05 -38.43
C GLY A 660 37.73 13.50 -37.98
N ALA A 661 36.67 13.90 -38.70
CA ALA A 661 35.25 13.56 -38.53
C ALA A 661 34.95 12.31 -37.66
N ILE A 662 34.36 12.55 -36.48
CA ILE A 662 33.89 11.48 -35.59
C ILE A 662 32.50 11.02 -36.09
N GLN A 663 32.47 9.92 -36.83
CA GLN A 663 31.29 9.04 -36.81
C GLN A 663 31.23 8.36 -35.43
N PRO A 664 30.04 8.22 -34.81
CA PRO A 664 29.92 7.52 -33.54
C PRO A 664 30.21 6.03 -33.77
N LYS A 665 31.34 5.54 -33.26
CA LYS A 665 31.59 4.09 -33.16
C LYS A 665 30.54 3.50 -32.23
N LYS A 666 29.65 2.63 -32.76
CA LYS A 666 28.75 1.80 -31.96
C LYS A 666 29.59 1.01 -30.94
N ARG A 667 29.54 1.41 -29.66
CA ARG A 667 30.09 0.61 -28.56
C ARG A 667 29.20 -0.63 -28.43
N GLY A 668 29.77 -1.82 -28.59
CA GLY A 668 29.08 -3.07 -28.29
C GLY A 668 29.01 -3.29 -26.77
N MET A 669 27.96 -3.98 -26.31
CA MET A 669 27.76 -4.33 -24.90
C MET A 669 28.97 -5.11 -24.34
N VAL A 670 29.32 -4.90 -23.07
CA VAL A 670 30.41 -5.61 -22.38
C VAL A 670 30.18 -7.13 -22.38
N LEU A 671 28.94 -7.57 -22.20
CA LEU A 671 28.54 -8.97 -22.29
C LEU A 671 27.88 -9.24 -23.65
N PRO A 672 28.42 -10.19 -24.45
CA PRO A 672 27.79 -10.57 -25.71
C PRO A 672 26.47 -11.32 -25.46
N PHE A 673 25.53 -11.21 -26.40
CA PHE A 673 24.31 -12.02 -26.44
C PHE A 673 24.04 -12.47 -27.88
N GLU A 674 23.32 -13.59 -28.04
CA GLU A 674 22.88 -14.07 -29.36
C GLU A 674 21.49 -13.50 -29.68
N PRO A 675 21.32 -12.75 -30.78
CA PRO A 675 20.01 -12.24 -31.16
C PRO A 675 19.08 -13.36 -31.65
N HIS A 676 17.86 -13.42 -31.12
CA HIS A 676 16.88 -14.45 -31.46
C HIS A 676 15.59 -13.84 -32.01
N SER A 677 15.03 -14.43 -33.06
CA SER A 677 13.67 -14.13 -33.55
C SER A 677 12.63 -15.01 -32.85
N LEU A 678 11.42 -14.46 -32.68
CA LEU A 678 10.25 -15.19 -32.19
C LEU A 678 9.21 -15.24 -33.31
N THR A 679 8.70 -16.41 -33.65
CA THR A 679 7.59 -16.56 -34.61
C THR A 679 6.44 -17.32 -33.97
N PHE A 680 5.23 -16.99 -34.39
CA PHE A 680 4.03 -17.65 -33.94
C PHE A 680 3.02 -17.74 -35.09
N ASP A 681 2.39 -18.90 -35.22
CA ASP A 681 1.52 -19.21 -36.34
C ASP A 681 0.21 -19.84 -35.86
N GLU A 682 -0.90 -19.24 -36.30
CA GLU A 682 -2.28 -19.64 -35.97
C GLU A 682 -2.52 -19.85 -34.46
N VAL A 683 -1.98 -18.96 -33.63
CA VAL A 683 -2.13 -19.05 -32.17
C VAL A 683 -3.56 -18.74 -31.75
N THR A 684 -4.19 -19.66 -31.04
CA THR A 684 -5.49 -19.46 -30.40
C THR A 684 -5.38 -19.60 -28.89
N TYR A 685 -6.19 -18.84 -28.17
CA TYR A 685 -6.29 -18.93 -26.72
C TYR A 685 -7.76 -18.83 -26.29
N SER A 686 -8.20 -19.81 -25.51
CA SER A 686 -9.56 -19.87 -24.98
C SER A 686 -9.58 -20.18 -23.49
N VAL A 687 -10.58 -19.64 -22.80
CA VAL A 687 -10.84 -19.89 -21.37
C VAL A 687 -12.26 -20.42 -21.21
N ASP A 688 -12.52 -21.13 -20.12
CA ASP A 688 -13.89 -21.58 -19.81
C ASP A 688 -14.80 -20.36 -19.60
N MET A 689 -16.04 -20.43 -20.08
CA MET A 689 -16.97 -19.31 -19.99
C MET A 689 -17.24 -18.89 -18.53
N PRO A 690 -17.06 -17.61 -18.17
CA PRO A 690 -17.33 -17.11 -16.84
C PRO A 690 -18.77 -17.35 -16.40
N LYS A 691 -18.98 -17.61 -15.11
CA LYS A 691 -20.31 -17.90 -14.56
C LYS A 691 -21.28 -16.72 -14.74
N GLU A 692 -20.80 -15.48 -14.65
CA GLU A 692 -21.66 -14.30 -14.86
C GLU A 692 -22.18 -14.23 -16.30
N MET A 693 -21.36 -14.58 -17.30
CA MET A 693 -21.74 -14.56 -18.72
C MET A 693 -22.67 -15.71 -19.11
N LYS A 694 -22.50 -16.90 -18.51
CA LYS A 694 -23.47 -18.00 -18.65
C LYS A 694 -24.85 -17.62 -18.12
N LEU A 695 -24.91 -16.87 -17.01
CA LEU A 695 -26.18 -16.35 -16.46
C LEU A 695 -26.85 -15.30 -17.37
N GLN A 696 -26.07 -14.62 -18.22
CA GLN A 696 -26.58 -13.68 -19.24
C GLN A 696 -27.06 -14.37 -20.53
N GLY A 697 -27.08 -15.71 -20.58
CA GLY A 697 -27.69 -16.47 -21.68
C GLY A 697 -26.75 -16.88 -22.81
N ILE A 698 -25.43 -16.75 -22.64
CA ILE A 698 -24.45 -17.23 -23.64
C ILE A 698 -24.30 -18.75 -23.52
N LEU A 699 -24.65 -19.48 -24.58
CA LEU A 699 -24.69 -20.95 -24.63
C LEU A 699 -23.32 -21.62 -24.89
N GLU A 700 -22.31 -20.85 -25.28
CA GLU A 700 -20.97 -21.37 -25.53
C GLU A 700 -20.29 -21.81 -24.22
N ASP A 701 -19.45 -22.85 -24.30
CA ASP A 701 -18.69 -23.33 -23.13
C ASP A 701 -17.34 -22.65 -22.96
N LYS A 702 -16.77 -22.07 -24.03
CA LYS A 702 -15.46 -21.45 -24.03
C LYS A 702 -15.50 -20.05 -24.61
N LEU A 703 -14.87 -19.10 -23.93
CA LEU A 703 -14.63 -17.75 -24.42
C LEU A 703 -13.31 -17.73 -25.18
N MET A 704 -13.38 -17.47 -26.49
CA MET A 704 -12.19 -17.29 -27.32
C MET A 704 -11.67 -15.86 -27.17
N LEU A 705 -10.39 -15.73 -26.77
CA LEU A 705 -9.73 -14.45 -26.54
C LEU A 705 -8.70 -14.11 -27.62
N LEU A 706 -8.08 -15.13 -28.24
CA LEU A 706 -7.21 -15.02 -29.40
C LEU A 706 -7.69 -16.01 -30.46
N ASN A 707 -7.81 -15.55 -31.71
CA ASN A 707 -8.38 -16.33 -32.80
C ASN A 707 -7.44 -16.37 -34.02
N GLY A 708 -6.51 -17.33 -34.01
CA GLY A 708 -5.67 -17.67 -35.17
C GLY A 708 -4.64 -16.60 -35.51
N VAL A 709 -4.05 -15.97 -34.50
CA VAL A 709 -3.10 -14.85 -34.66
C VAL A 709 -1.75 -15.35 -35.15
N SER A 710 -1.15 -14.68 -36.15
CA SER A 710 0.11 -15.07 -36.78
C SER A 710 1.07 -13.88 -36.90
N GLY A 711 2.36 -14.06 -36.58
CA GLY A 711 3.33 -12.98 -36.61
C GLY A 711 4.78 -13.40 -36.33
N ALA A 712 5.69 -12.43 -36.48
CA ALA A 712 7.10 -12.60 -36.18
C ALA A 712 7.69 -11.35 -35.54
N PHE A 713 8.57 -11.52 -34.55
CA PHE A 713 9.36 -10.47 -33.92
C PHE A 713 10.85 -10.73 -34.20
N ARG A 714 11.56 -9.70 -34.67
CA ARG A 714 12.90 -9.82 -35.23
C ARG A 714 13.94 -9.02 -34.42
N PRO A 715 15.20 -9.48 -34.38
CA PRO A 715 16.27 -8.73 -33.74
C PRO A 715 16.48 -7.33 -34.31
N GLY A 716 16.70 -6.34 -33.43
CA GLY A 716 16.96 -4.95 -33.82
C GLY A 716 15.73 -4.19 -34.33
N VAL A 717 14.54 -4.81 -34.25
CA VAL A 717 13.26 -4.20 -34.64
C VAL A 717 12.43 -3.95 -33.39
N LEU A 718 11.96 -2.72 -33.22
CA LEU A 718 11.03 -2.34 -32.16
C LEU A 718 9.59 -2.46 -32.68
N THR A 719 8.87 -3.47 -32.19
CA THR A 719 7.49 -3.75 -32.63
C THR A 719 6.47 -3.25 -31.60
N ALA A 720 5.54 -2.40 -32.04
CA ALA A 720 4.39 -1.95 -31.25
C ALA A 720 3.23 -2.93 -31.36
N LEU A 721 2.70 -3.41 -30.23
CA LEU A 721 1.45 -4.16 -30.15
C LEU A 721 0.32 -3.21 -29.75
N MET A 722 -0.57 -2.88 -30.68
CA MET A 722 -1.65 -1.91 -30.51
C MET A 722 -3.02 -2.47 -30.85
N GLY A 723 -4.05 -1.74 -30.45
CA GLY A 723 -5.44 -2.13 -30.63
C GLY A 723 -6.32 -1.58 -29.51
N VAL A 724 -7.64 -1.62 -29.70
CA VAL A 724 -8.60 -1.16 -28.70
C VAL A 724 -8.50 -1.95 -27.38
N SER A 725 -8.97 -1.36 -26.28
CA SER A 725 -9.05 -2.06 -25.00
C SER A 725 -9.92 -3.31 -25.11
N GLY A 726 -9.43 -4.45 -24.62
CA GLY A 726 -10.09 -5.75 -24.78
C GLY A 726 -9.84 -6.46 -26.12
N ALA A 727 -8.93 -5.97 -26.96
CA ALA A 727 -8.51 -6.66 -28.20
C ALA A 727 -7.69 -7.95 -27.99
N GLY A 728 -7.21 -8.20 -26.77
CA GLY A 728 -6.38 -9.38 -26.47
C GLY A 728 -4.86 -9.13 -26.52
N LYS A 729 -4.41 -7.87 -26.55
CA LYS A 729 -2.97 -7.51 -26.61
C LYS A 729 -2.12 -8.13 -25.49
N THR A 730 -2.46 -7.84 -24.24
CA THR A 730 -1.79 -8.41 -23.06
C THR A 730 -1.96 -9.92 -23.02
N THR A 731 -3.10 -10.44 -23.46
CA THR A 731 -3.33 -11.89 -23.57
C THR A 731 -2.35 -12.55 -24.55
N LEU A 732 -2.14 -11.96 -25.74
CA LEU A 732 -1.17 -12.42 -26.72
C LEU A 732 0.25 -12.35 -26.15
N MET A 733 0.62 -11.22 -25.55
CA MET A 733 1.93 -11.05 -24.93
C MET A 733 2.18 -12.07 -23.82
N ASP A 734 1.21 -12.30 -22.93
CA ASP A 734 1.29 -13.30 -21.86
C ASP A 734 1.41 -14.74 -22.40
N VAL A 735 0.68 -15.08 -23.47
CA VAL A 735 0.77 -16.39 -24.12
C VAL A 735 2.16 -16.59 -24.74
N LEU A 736 2.67 -15.58 -25.46
CA LEU A 736 4.00 -15.61 -26.08
C LEU A 736 5.11 -15.64 -25.03
N ALA A 737 4.98 -14.90 -23.94
CA ALA A 737 5.90 -14.93 -22.80
C ALA A 737 5.79 -16.22 -21.96
N GLY A 738 4.68 -16.98 -22.10
CA GLY A 738 4.38 -18.19 -21.33
C GLY A 738 3.99 -17.92 -19.88
N ARG A 739 3.31 -16.80 -19.63
CA ARG A 739 2.81 -16.39 -18.30
C ARG A 739 1.38 -16.87 -18.02
N LYS A 740 0.60 -17.26 -19.04
CA LYS A 740 -0.72 -17.88 -18.84
C LYS A 740 -0.58 -19.29 -18.29
N THR A 741 -1.02 -19.51 -17.05
CA THR A 741 -1.01 -20.81 -16.36
C THR A 741 -2.33 -21.57 -16.48
N GLY A 742 -3.38 -20.95 -17.02
CA GLY A 742 -4.69 -21.56 -17.27
C GLY A 742 -5.17 -21.28 -18.70
N GLY A 743 -6.29 -21.88 -19.09
CA GLY A 743 -6.82 -21.82 -20.45
C GLY A 743 -6.17 -22.81 -21.42
N TYR A 744 -6.65 -22.83 -22.65
CA TYR A 744 -6.17 -23.73 -23.71
C TYR A 744 -5.46 -22.90 -24.78
N ILE A 745 -4.19 -23.21 -25.02
CA ILE A 745 -3.36 -22.58 -26.07
C ILE A 745 -3.20 -23.60 -27.21
N THR A 746 -3.50 -23.20 -28.44
CA THR A 746 -3.20 -23.97 -29.67
C THR A 746 -2.43 -23.10 -30.66
N GLY A 747 -1.83 -23.71 -31.68
CA GLY A 747 -0.95 -23.05 -32.65
C GLY A 747 0.53 -23.34 -32.38
N ASN A 748 1.39 -22.85 -33.26
CA ASN A 748 2.84 -23.10 -33.20
C ASN A 748 3.59 -21.85 -32.76
N ILE A 749 4.54 -21.99 -31.84
CA ILE A 749 5.44 -20.90 -31.41
C ILE A 749 6.88 -21.42 -31.52
N THR A 750 7.72 -20.73 -32.31
CA THR A 750 9.13 -21.09 -32.49
C THR A 750 10.08 -19.93 -32.16
N ILE A 751 11.27 -20.26 -31.67
CA ILE A 751 12.36 -19.32 -31.38
C ILE A 751 13.50 -19.65 -32.33
N SER A 752 13.80 -18.76 -33.27
CA SER A 752 14.85 -18.95 -34.29
C SER A 752 14.75 -20.29 -35.02
N GLY A 753 13.52 -20.75 -35.30
CA GLY A 753 13.22 -22.01 -35.99
C GLY A 753 13.11 -23.25 -35.11
N TYR A 754 13.32 -23.16 -33.80
CA TYR A 754 13.13 -24.26 -32.86
C TYR A 754 11.83 -24.12 -32.05
N PRO A 755 11.09 -25.20 -31.76
CA PRO A 755 9.89 -25.13 -30.93
C PRO A 755 10.16 -24.51 -29.57
N LYS A 756 9.31 -23.57 -29.15
CA LYS A 756 9.45 -22.88 -27.86
C LYS A 756 9.33 -23.87 -26.70
N LYS A 757 10.41 -24.00 -25.90
CA LYS A 757 10.40 -24.68 -24.59
C LYS A 757 10.40 -23.63 -23.48
N GLN A 758 9.41 -23.68 -22.59
CA GLN A 758 9.22 -22.61 -21.59
C GLN A 758 10.41 -22.47 -20.63
N GLU A 759 11.02 -23.58 -20.20
CA GLU A 759 12.11 -23.58 -19.22
C GLU A 759 13.40 -22.93 -19.73
N THR A 760 13.72 -23.08 -21.02
CA THR A 760 14.91 -22.47 -21.62
C THR A 760 14.64 -21.05 -22.09
N PHE A 761 13.41 -20.77 -22.50
CA PHE A 761 12.99 -19.45 -22.95
C PHE A 761 13.09 -18.38 -21.86
N THR A 762 12.70 -18.69 -20.62
CA THR A 762 12.76 -17.75 -19.49
C THR A 762 14.17 -17.22 -19.21
N ARG A 763 15.23 -17.97 -19.60
CA ARG A 763 16.62 -17.54 -19.44
C ARG A 763 17.07 -16.50 -20.46
N ILE A 764 16.43 -16.46 -21.63
CA ILE A 764 16.78 -15.53 -22.73
C ILE A 764 15.72 -14.45 -22.95
N SER A 765 14.61 -14.50 -22.20
CA SER A 765 13.52 -13.52 -22.27
C SER A 765 13.48 -12.62 -21.02
N GLY A 766 13.29 -11.31 -21.21
CA GLY A 766 12.91 -10.37 -20.15
C GLY A 766 11.43 -10.01 -20.26
N TYR A 767 10.75 -9.78 -19.13
CA TYR A 767 9.36 -9.32 -19.11
C TYR A 767 9.18 -8.17 -18.14
N CYS A 768 8.94 -6.97 -18.67
CA CYS A 768 8.59 -5.80 -17.86
C CYS A 768 7.08 -5.79 -17.64
N GLU A 769 6.64 -6.01 -16.40
CA GLU A 769 5.23 -5.97 -16.03
C GLU A 769 4.69 -4.55 -15.98
N GLN A 770 3.37 -4.40 -16.18
CA GLN A 770 2.68 -3.12 -16.05
C GLN A 770 2.79 -2.51 -14.64
N ASN A 771 2.81 -3.34 -13.59
CA ASN A 771 2.97 -2.89 -12.21
C ASN A 771 4.44 -3.04 -11.77
N ASP A 772 5.08 -1.90 -11.50
CA ASP A 772 6.48 -1.85 -11.11
C ASP A 772 6.70 -2.21 -9.62
N ILE A 773 6.65 -3.50 -9.29
CA ILE A 773 6.80 -3.98 -7.91
C ILE A 773 8.27 -4.31 -7.61
N HIS A 774 8.90 -3.55 -6.72
CA HIS A 774 10.29 -3.74 -6.27
C HIS A 774 10.36 -3.71 -4.75
N SER A 775 11.45 -4.25 -4.17
CA SER A 775 11.64 -4.16 -2.72
C SER A 775 11.88 -2.68 -2.32
N PRO A 776 11.15 -2.14 -1.34
CA PRO A 776 11.13 -0.70 -1.08
C PRO A 776 12.39 -0.16 -0.39
N PHE A 777 13.15 -1.02 0.30
CA PHE A 777 14.26 -0.62 1.18
C PHE A 777 15.65 -0.81 0.56
N VAL A 778 15.73 -1.26 -0.69
CA VAL A 778 16.98 -1.36 -1.46
C VAL A 778 17.16 -0.13 -2.36
N THR A 779 18.40 0.16 -2.76
CA THR A 779 18.68 1.22 -3.73
C THR A 779 18.50 0.74 -5.17
N VAL A 780 18.49 1.68 -6.12
CA VAL A 780 18.52 1.40 -7.56
C VAL A 780 19.69 0.47 -7.91
N TYR A 781 20.91 0.82 -7.50
CA TYR A 781 22.10 0.02 -7.80
C TYR A 781 22.05 -1.38 -7.16
N GLU A 782 21.60 -1.48 -5.92
CA GLU A 782 21.47 -2.75 -5.22
C GLU A 782 20.44 -3.68 -5.87
N SER A 783 19.36 -3.10 -6.41
CA SER A 783 18.34 -3.86 -7.16
C SER A 783 18.93 -4.47 -8.43
N LEU A 784 19.76 -3.72 -9.16
CA LEU A 784 20.48 -4.20 -10.34
C LEU A 784 21.53 -5.25 -9.96
N LEU A 785 22.32 -5.00 -8.92
CA LEU A 785 23.31 -5.95 -8.43
C LEU A 785 22.67 -7.29 -8.02
N TYR A 786 21.54 -7.23 -7.31
CA TYR A 786 20.78 -8.41 -6.93
C TYR A 786 20.27 -9.20 -8.13
N SER A 787 19.73 -8.52 -9.16
CA SER A 787 19.29 -9.15 -10.40
C SER A 787 20.46 -9.80 -11.15
N ALA A 788 21.57 -9.07 -11.28
CA ALA A 788 22.78 -9.55 -11.93
C ALA A 788 23.29 -10.82 -11.26
N TRP A 789 23.34 -10.81 -9.93
CA TRP A 789 23.89 -11.91 -9.16
C TRP A 789 23.14 -13.23 -9.36
N LEU A 790 21.82 -13.15 -9.56
CA LEU A 790 20.94 -14.32 -9.68
C LEU A 790 20.74 -14.79 -11.12
N ARG A 791 20.78 -13.88 -12.10
CA ARG A 791 20.43 -14.17 -13.49
C ARG A 791 21.65 -14.34 -14.41
N LEU A 792 22.79 -13.70 -14.12
CA LEU A 792 24.00 -13.84 -14.93
C LEU A 792 24.72 -15.17 -14.65
N PRO A 793 25.38 -15.77 -15.67
CA PRO A 793 26.15 -17.00 -15.52
C PRO A 793 27.28 -16.88 -14.49
N PRO A 794 27.59 -17.95 -13.73
CA PRO A 794 28.65 -17.93 -12.72
C PRO A 794 30.06 -17.75 -13.32
N GLU A 795 30.22 -17.95 -14.63
CA GLU A 795 31.48 -17.71 -15.34
C GLU A 795 31.83 -16.22 -15.49
N VAL A 796 30.86 -15.32 -15.28
CA VAL A 796 31.09 -13.86 -15.35
C VAL A 796 31.74 -13.40 -14.03
N ASP A 797 32.91 -12.79 -14.12
CA ASP A 797 33.61 -12.24 -12.96
C ASP A 797 32.91 -11.00 -12.40
N SER A 798 33.15 -10.72 -11.11
CA SER A 798 32.47 -9.62 -10.41
C SER A 798 32.82 -8.23 -10.97
N GLU A 799 34.01 -8.04 -11.56
CA GLU A 799 34.38 -6.75 -12.17
C GLU A 799 33.64 -6.55 -13.49
N THR A 800 33.59 -7.57 -14.36
CA THR A 800 32.76 -7.55 -15.57
C THR A 800 31.28 -7.36 -15.25
N GLN A 801 30.78 -8.00 -14.20
CA GLN A 801 29.41 -7.80 -13.71
C GLN A 801 29.15 -6.33 -13.34
N LYS A 802 30.05 -5.69 -12.59
CA LYS A 802 29.91 -4.27 -12.22
C LYS A 802 29.97 -3.37 -13.45
N MET A 803 30.93 -3.60 -14.34
CA MET A 803 31.04 -2.84 -15.60
C MET A 803 29.76 -2.94 -16.43
N PHE A 804 29.15 -4.13 -16.50
CA PHE A 804 27.87 -4.34 -17.17
C PHE A 804 26.72 -3.58 -16.49
N ILE A 805 26.67 -3.56 -15.15
CA ILE A 805 25.66 -2.77 -14.41
C ILE A 805 25.84 -1.27 -14.69
N GLU A 806 27.07 -0.74 -14.72
CA GLU A 806 27.33 0.66 -15.09
C GLU A 806 26.83 0.97 -16.50
N GLU A 807 27.13 0.10 -17.46
CA GLU A 807 26.67 0.25 -18.85
C GLU A 807 25.14 0.26 -18.94
N ILE A 808 24.45 -0.63 -18.20
CA ILE A 808 22.98 -0.64 -18.16
C ILE A 808 22.44 0.64 -17.51
N MET A 809 23.02 1.10 -16.40
CA MET A 809 22.59 2.35 -15.74
C MET A 809 22.80 3.58 -16.64
N GLU A 810 23.85 3.59 -17.45
CA GLU A 810 24.08 4.60 -18.48
C GLU A 810 23.02 4.50 -19.59
N LEU A 811 22.75 3.30 -20.10
CA LEU A 811 21.77 3.04 -21.17
C LEU A 811 20.34 3.46 -20.79
N VAL A 812 19.95 3.26 -19.53
CA VAL A 812 18.65 3.66 -18.99
C VAL A 812 18.65 5.02 -18.27
N GLU A 813 19.76 5.76 -18.29
CA GLU A 813 19.91 7.09 -17.68
C GLU A 813 19.61 7.15 -16.15
N LEU A 814 19.93 6.09 -15.40
CA LEU A 814 19.68 5.99 -13.94
C LEU A 814 20.86 6.39 -13.04
N ASN A 815 22.00 6.78 -13.62
CA ASN A 815 23.21 7.16 -12.86
C ASN A 815 22.96 8.18 -11.72
N PRO A 816 22.16 9.24 -11.89
CA PRO A 816 21.90 10.19 -10.79
C PRO A 816 21.13 9.59 -9.61
N LEU A 817 20.38 8.51 -9.84
CA LEU A 817 19.49 7.88 -8.86
C LEU A 817 20.10 6.64 -8.23
N ARG A 818 21.39 6.38 -8.48
CA ARG A 818 22.11 5.16 -8.10
C ARG A 818 21.89 4.76 -6.63
N GLN A 819 21.96 5.73 -5.71
CA GLN A 819 21.85 5.53 -4.27
C GLN A 819 20.45 5.84 -3.72
N SER A 820 19.50 6.23 -4.57
CA SER A 820 18.14 6.53 -4.16
C SER A 820 17.41 5.24 -3.77
N LEU A 821 16.68 5.29 -2.66
CA LEU A 821 15.82 4.17 -2.23
C LEU A 821 14.63 4.03 -3.17
N VAL A 822 14.27 2.79 -3.47
CA VAL A 822 13.15 2.49 -4.37
C VAL A 822 11.81 2.94 -3.79
N GLY A 823 11.56 2.69 -2.51
CA GLY A 823 10.35 3.06 -1.77
C GLY A 823 9.07 2.35 -2.23
N LEU A 824 7.96 2.63 -1.52
CA LEU A 824 6.65 2.02 -1.79
C LEU A 824 5.94 2.73 -2.96
N PRO A 825 5.34 2.00 -3.93
CA PRO A 825 4.67 2.59 -5.08
C PRO A 825 3.59 3.62 -4.67
N GLY A 826 3.68 4.83 -5.22
CA GLY A 826 2.70 5.90 -4.97
C GLY A 826 2.80 6.57 -3.59
N GLU A 827 3.66 6.10 -2.69
CA GLU A 827 3.83 6.64 -1.34
C GLU A 827 5.22 7.25 -1.10
N SER A 828 6.29 6.58 -1.53
CA SER A 828 7.67 7.02 -1.23
C SER A 828 8.71 6.50 -2.23
N GLY A 829 9.89 7.14 -2.23
CA GLY A 829 11.05 6.74 -3.03
C GLY A 829 11.00 7.26 -4.46
N LEU A 830 11.20 6.36 -5.43
CA LEU A 830 11.27 6.69 -6.86
C LEU A 830 9.91 7.11 -7.43
N SER A 831 9.94 8.07 -8.36
CA SER A 831 8.78 8.41 -9.18
C SER A 831 8.35 7.23 -10.07
N THR A 832 7.15 7.28 -10.64
CA THR A 832 6.63 6.25 -11.55
C THR A 832 7.56 6.04 -12.75
N GLU A 833 8.01 7.15 -13.36
CA GLU A 833 8.96 7.18 -14.47
C GLU A 833 10.29 6.48 -14.13
N GLN A 834 10.89 6.87 -13.00
CA GLN A 834 12.16 6.32 -12.53
C GLN A 834 12.03 4.83 -12.20
N ARG A 835 10.89 4.44 -11.63
CA ARG A 835 10.60 3.06 -11.27
C ARG A 835 10.40 2.18 -12.51
N LYS A 836 9.79 2.70 -13.59
CA LYS A 836 9.70 2.00 -14.88
C LYS A 836 11.06 1.77 -15.51
N ARG A 837 11.92 2.78 -15.51
CA ARG A 837 13.32 2.62 -15.95
C ARG A 837 14.07 1.61 -15.11
N LEU A 838 13.84 1.57 -13.80
CA LEU A 838 14.39 0.53 -12.93
C LEU A 838 13.87 -0.87 -13.30
N THR A 839 12.57 -1.02 -13.60
CA THR A 839 12.00 -2.30 -14.07
C THR A 839 12.70 -2.76 -15.35
N ILE A 840 12.85 -1.86 -16.33
CA ILE A 840 13.56 -2.15 -17.58
C ILE A 840 15.01 -2.55 -17.29
N ALA A 841 15.72 -1.80 -16.46
CA ALA A 841 17.10 -2.08 -16.10
C ALA A 841 17.28 -3.43 -15.38
N VAL A 842 16.39 -3.77 -14.44
CA VAL A 842 16.41 -5.05 -13.71
C VAL A 842 16.26 -6.24 -14.65
N GLU A 843 15.43 -6.11 -15.69
CA GLU A 843 15.28 -7.15 -16.72
C GLU A 843 16.46 -7.17 -17.71
N LEU A 844 17.01 -6.01 -18.07
CA LEU A 844 18.16 -5.90 -18.99
C LEU A 844 19.45 -6.47 -18.41
N VAL A 845 19.62 -6.36 -17.10
CA VAL A 845 20.79 -6.92 -16.38
C VAL A 845 20.88 -8.44 -16.52
N ALA A 846 19.80 -9.13 -16.87
CA ALA A 846 19.84 -10.56 -17.18
C ALA A 846 20.47 -10.88 -18.54
N ASN A 847 20.87 -9.87 -19.32
CA ASN A 847 21.34 -9.95 -20.69
C ASN A 847 20.36 -10.73 -21.63
N PRO A 848 19.05 -10.42 -21.64
CA PRO A 848 18.08 -11.14 -22.46
C PRO A 848 18.23 -10.81 -23.96
N SER A 849 17.86 -11.76 -24.82
CA SER A 849 17.80 -11.59 -26.28
C SER A 849 16.44 -11.06 -26.75
N ILE A 850 15.36 -11.44 -26.04
CA ILE A 850 13.97 -11.05 -26.34
C ILE A 850 13.39 -10.33 -25.12
N ILE A 851 12.76 -9.18 -25.30
CA ILE A 851 12.18 -8.40 -24.21
C ILE A 851 10.73 -8.07 -24.53
N PHE A 852 9.84 -8.43 -23.61
CA PHE A 852 8.45 -8.00 -23.61
C PHE A 852 8.28 -6.86 -22.63
N MET A 853 7.63 -5.78 -23.07
CA MET A 853 7.31 -4.65 -22.20
C MET A 853 5.81 -4.39 -22.23
N ASP A 854 5.14 -4.65 -21.11
CA ASP A 854 3.72 -4.44 -21.01
C ASP A 854 3.41 -3.00 -20.60
N GLU A 855 2.98 -2.19 -21.56
CA GLU A 855 2.66 -0.78 -21.41
C GLU A 855 3.76 0.05 -20.71
N PRO A 856 4.97 0.15 -21.31
CA PRO A 856 6.09 0.88 -20.70
C PRO A 856 5.80 2.38 -20.50
N THR A 857 4.80 2.93 -21.19
CA THR A 857 4.41 4.35 -21.09
C THR A 857 3.17 4.60 -20.22
N SER A 858 2.51 3.57 -19.67
CA SER A 858 1.30 3.75 -18.85
C SER A 858 1.54 4.56 -17.58
N GLY A 859 0.62 5.46 -17.24
CA GLY A 859 0.74 6.29 -16.03
C GLY A 859 1.91 7.28 -16.04
N LEU A 860 2.56 7.47 -17.19
CA LEU A 860 3.58 8.49 -17.42
C LEU A 860 3.00 9.63 -18.26
N ASP A 861 3.52 10.83 -18.06
CA ASP A 861 3.36 11.89 -19.05
C ASP A 861 4.19 11.65 -20.30
N ALA A 862 3.95 12.40 -21.38
CA ALA A 862 4.65 12.15 -22.62
C ALA A 862 6.17 12.48 -22.56
N ARG A 863 6.66 13.29 -21.61
CA ARG A 863 8.11 13.53 -21.42
C ARG A 863 8.74 12.32 -20.75
N ALA A 864 8.18 11.90 -19.63
CA ALA A 864 8.53 10.69 -18.90
C ALA A 864 8.44 9.46 -19.81
N ALA A 865 7.38 9.37 -20.62
CA ALA A 865 7.20 8.33 -21.62
C ALA A 865 8.23 8.44 -22.75
N ALA A 866 8.59 9.63 -23.23
CA ALA A 866 9.64 9.82 -24.23
C ALA A 866 11.02 9.44 -23.67
N ILE A 867 11.31 9.78 -22.41
CA ILE A 867 12.54 9.34 -21.72
C ILE A 867 12.56 7.82 -21.64
N VAL A 868 11.47 7.18 -21.17
CA VAL A 868 11.37 5.72 -21.14
C VAL A 868 11.50 5.12 -22.55
N MET A 869 10.80 5.64 -23.55
CA MET A 869 10.87 5.14 -24.92
C MET A 869 12.23 5.35 -25.57
N ARG A 870 12.96 6.40 -25.21
CA ARG A 870 14.36 6.57 -25.57
C ARG A 870 15.21 5.45 -24.97
N THR A 871 15.01 5.08 -23.71
CA THR A 871 15.72 3.93 -23.13
C THR A 871 15.34 2.60 -23.80
N VAL A 872 14.08 2.44 -24.21
CA VAL A 872 13.61 1.29 -25.00
C VAL A 872 14.27 1.27 -26.38
N ARG A 873 14.35 2.42 -27.06
CA ARG A 873 15.03 2.54 -28.36
C ARG A 873 16.52 2.22 -28.27
N ASN A 874 17.20 2.79 -27.28
CA ASN A 874 18.60 2.47 -26.98
C ASN A 874 18.79 0.97 -26.76
N THR A 875 17.85 0.31 -26.07
CA THR A 875 17.86 -1.13 -25.86
C THR A 875 17.75 -1.91 -27.17
N VAL A 876 16.84 -1.52 -28.06
CA VAL A 876 16.67 -2.21 -29.35
C VAL A 876 17.91 -2.04 -30.23
N ASP A 877 18.53 -0.86 -30.20
CA ASP A 877 19.70 -0.52 -31.01
C ASP A 877 20.95 -1.35 -30.65
N THR A 878 20.94 -2.02 -29.49
CA THR A 878 21.93 -3.05 -29.14
C THR A 878 21.80 -4.34 -29.95
N GLY A 879 20.69 -4.53 -30.70
CA GLY A 879 20.40 -5.72 -31.51
C GLY A 879 19.39 -6.69 -30.88
N ARG A 880 18.72 -6.32 -29.79
CA ARG A 880 17.72 -7.17 -29.11
C ARG A 880 16.36 -7.14 -29.81
N THR A 881 15.57 -8.19 -29.64
CA THR A 881 14.17 -8.24 -30.10
C THR A 881 13.29 -7.64 -29.01
N VAL A 882 12.62 -6.52 -29.27
CA VAL A 882 11.79 -5.84 -28.27
C VAL A 882 10.38 -5.66 -28.78
N VAL A 883 9.43 -6.13 -27.99
CA VAL A 883 8.00 -5.95 -28.22
C VAL A 883 7.40 -5.22 -27.04
N CYS A 884 6.60 -4.20 -27.33
CA CYS A 884 5.84 -3.53 -26.29
C CYS A 884 4.39 -3.30 -26.67
N THR A 885 3.50 -3.45 -25.69
CA THR A 885 2.12 -2.97 -25.80
C THR A 885 2.12 -1.48 -25.57
N ILE A 886 1.42 -0.72 -26.42
CA ILE A 886 1.28 0.72 -26.21
C ILE A 886 -0.16 1.16 -26.48
N HIS A 887 -0.62 2.10 -25.66
CA HIS A 887 -1.96 2.66 -25.73
C HIS A 887 -1.83 4.14 -26.11
N GLN A 888 -2.27 4.48 -27.33
CA GLN A 888 -2.29 5.85 -27.90
C GLN A 888 -1.03 6.71 -27.64
N PRO A 889 0.12 6.39 -28.26
CA PRO A 889 1.34 7.19 -28.15
C PRO A 889 1.25 8.57 -28.82
N SER A 890 2.13 9.49 -28.42
CA SER A 890 2.39 10.74 -29.18
C SER A 890 3.00 10.42 -30.55
N ILE A 891 2.99 11.39 -31.46
CA ILE A 891 3.55 11.24 -32.82
C ILE A 891 5.02 10.80 -32.75
N ASP A 892 5.83 11.47 -31.94
CA ASP A 892 7.26 11.17 -31.78
C ASP A 892 7.50 9.75 -31.24
N ILE A 893 6.70 9.30 -30.27
CA ILE A 893 6.80 7.94 -29.73
C ILE A 893 6.32 6.92 -30.78
N PHE A 894 5.22 7.21 -31.47
CA PHE A 894 4.68 6.31 -32.49
C PHE A 894 5.65 6.11 -33.65
N GLU A 895 6.27 7.19 -34.12
CA GLU A 895 7.24 7.17 -35.21
C GLU A 895 8.60 6.57 -34.78
N SER A 896 8.83 6.33 -33.48
CA SER A 896 10.02 5.59 -32.98
C SER A 896 9.93 4.08 -33.17
N PHE A 897 8.73 3.55 -33.47
CA PHE A 897 8.50 2.14 -33.76
C PHE A 897 8.86 1.79 -35.21
N ASP A 898 9.46 0.61 -35.38
CA ASP A 898 9.81 0.10 -36.71
C ASP A 898 8.61 -0.64 -37.35
N GLU A 899 7.89 -1.41 -36.54
CA GLU A 899 6.75 -2.25 -36.94
C GLU A 899 5.55 -2.08 -36.02
N LEU A 900 4.36 -2.28 -36.58
CA LEU A 900 3.08 -2.27 -35.89
C LEU A 900 2.38 -3.62 -36.04
N PHE A 901 1.94 -4.17 -34.91
CA PHE A 901 1.02 -5.30 -34.82
C PHE A 901 -0.30 -4.77 -34.25
N LEU A 902 -1.31 -4.59 -35.10
CA LEU A 902 -2.59 -4.01 -34.75
C LEU A 902 -3.69 -5.08 -34.65
N MET A 903 -4.35 -5.12 -33.50
CA MET A 903 -5.41 -6.08 -33.19
C MET A 903 -6.77 -5.40 -32.97
N LYS A 904 -7.84 -6.08 -33.37
CA LYS A 904 -9.22 -5.68 -33.06
C LYS A 904 -9.86 -6.56 -31.98
N ARG A 905 -11.02 -6.13 -31.47
CA ARG A 905 -11.80 -6.88 -30.48
C ARG A 905 -12.20 -8.24 -31.05
N GLY A 906 -11.98 -9.31 -30.29
CA GLY A 906 -12.14 -10.69 -30.75
C GLY A 906 -10.81 -11.41 -30.99
N GLY A 907 -9.67 -10.75 -30.74
CA GLY A 907 -8.36 -11.40 -30.79
C GLY A 907 -7.91 -11.69 -32.21
N GLN A 908 -8.17 -10.77 -33.13
CA GLN A 908 -7.87 -10.88 -34.55
C GLN A 908 -6.98 -9.72 -35.01
N GLU A 909 -6.16 -9.99 -36.01
CA GLU A 909 -5.19 -9.08 -36.62
C GLU A 909 -5.80 -8.31 -37.80
N ILE A 910 -5.54 -7.00 -37.85
CA ILE A 910 -6.04 -6.10 -38.92
C ILE A 910 -4.93 -5.38 -39.69
N TYR A 911 -3.74 -5.28 -39.08
CA TYR A 911 -2.53 -4.79 -39.74
C TYR A 911 -1.32 -5.34 -39.02
N VAL A 912 -0.38 -5.95 -39.75
CA VAL A 912 0.92 -6.35 -39.20
C VAL A 912 1.97 -5.98 -40.23
N GLY A 913 2.83 -4.99 -39.93
CA GLY A 913 3.81 -4.51 -40.91
C GLY A 913 4.58 -3.27 -40.47
N PRO A 914 5.49 -2.78 -41.32
CA PRO A 914 6.30 -1.60 -41.02
C PRO A 914 5.46 -0.32 -41.03
N LEU A 915 5.81 0.66 -40.19
CA LEU A 915 5.16 1.98 -40.20
C LEU A 915 5.65 2.85 -41.37
N GLY A 916 6.93 2.76 -41.69
CA GLY A 916 7.60 3.64 -42.66
C GLY A 916 7.91 5.02 -42.08
N ARG A 917 8.73 5.79 -42.80
CA ARG A 917 9.05 7.16 -42.38
C ARG A 917 7.78 8.00 -42.31
N HIS A 918 7.55 8.66 -41.19
CA HIS A 918 6.34 9.43 -40.90
C HIS A 918 5.04 8.60 -41.06
N SER A 919 5.07 7.32 -40.71
CA SER A 919 3.90 6.40 -40.78
C SER A 919 3.29 6.24 -42.19
N CYS A 920 4.04 6.54 -43.26
CA CYS A 920 3.49 6.58 -44.61
C CYS A 920 2.96 5.24 -45.14
N HIS A 921 3.52 4.10 -44.71
CA HIS A 921 3.02 2.78 -45.15
C HIS A 921 1.67 2.44 -44.51
N LEU A 922 1.52 2.78 -43.23
CA LEU A 922 0.29 2.61 -42.48
C LEU A 922 -0.84 3.47 -43.07
N ILE A 923 -0.57 4.76 -43.28
CA ILE A 923 -1.54 5.72 -43.80
C ILE A 923 -2.04 5.26 -45.18
N ARG A 924 -1.11 4.92 -46.09
CA ARG A 924 -1.45 4.41 -47.43
C ARG A 924 -2.27 3.12 -47.41
N TYR A 925 -2.03 2.24 -46.44
CA TYR A 925 -2.78 1.00 -46.31
C TYR A 925 -4.26 1.26 -46.00
N PHE A 926 -4.53 2.11 -45.00
CA PHE A 926 -5.90 2.41 -44.58
C PHE A 926 -6.62 3.36 -45.54
N GLU A 927 -5.94 4.38 -46.10
CA GLU A 927 -6.51 5.25 -47.15
C GLU A 927 -6.81 4.50 -48.45
N GLY A 928 -6.14 3.38 -48.69
CA GLY A 928 -6.43 2.50 -49.83
C GLY A 928 -7.75 1.72 -49.69
N ILE A 929 -8.37 1.71 -48.51
CA ILE A 929 -9.64 1.01 -48.25
C ILE A 929 -10.81 1.95 -48.60
N PRO A 930 -11.74 1.54 -49.48
CA PRO A 930 -12.87 2.38 -49.86
C PRO A 930 -13.72 2.81 -48.66
N GLY A 931 -13.97 4.11 -48.52
CA GLY A 931 -14.84 4.68 -47.48
C GLY A 931 -14.14 5.11 -46.20
N VAL A 932 -12.85 4.82 -46.02
CA VAL A 932 -12.06 5.34 -44.88
C VAL A 932 -11.73 6.82 -45.09
N GLU A 933 -11.90 7.64 -44.05
CA GLU A 933 -11.55 9.08 -44.10
C GLU A 933 -10.04 9.31 -44.10
N ASN A 934 -9.55 10.20 -44.97
CA ASN A 934 -8.14 10.59 -45.03
C ASN A 934 -7.68 11.30 -43.75
N ILE A 935 -6.39 11.15 -43.42
CA ILE A 935 -5.80 11.81 -42.26
C ILE A 935 -5.71 13.34 -42.48
N LYS A 936 -6.07 14.12 -41.45
CA LYS A 936 -5.92 15.58 -41.46
C LYS A 936 -4.46 15.98 -41.23
N ASP A 937 -4.04 17.11 -41.80
CA ASP A 937 -2.68 17.59 -41.60
C ASP A 937 -2.40 17.91 -40.11
N GLY A 938 -1.21 17.53 -39.64
CA GLY A 938 -0.83 17.63 -38.21
C GLY A 938 -1.51 16.64 -37.25
N TYR A 939 -2.43 15.80 -37.72
CA TYR A 939 -3.17 14.86 -36.85
C TYR A 939 -2.34 13.61 -36.52
N ASN A 940 -2.51 13.05 -35.32
CA ASN A 940 -1.72 11.91 -34.85
C ASN A 940 -2.15 10.60 -35.58
N PRO A 941 -1.25 9.95 -36.36
CA PRO A 941 -1.58 8.71 -37.07
C PRO A 941 -2.03 7.56 -36.15
N ALA A 942 -1.49 7.48 -34.94
CA ALA A 942 -1.85 6.45 -33.98
C ALA A 942 -3.28 6.59 -33.45
N THR A 943 -3.74 7.84 -33.25
CA THR A 943 -5.12 8.14 -32.85
C THR A 943 -6.06 7.87 -34.01
N TRP A 944 -5.76 8.42 -35.19
CA TRP A 944 -6.55 8.23 -36.40
C TRP A 944 -6.79 6.76 -36.73
N MET A 945 -5.74 5.92 -36.73
CA MET A 945 -5.89 4.50 -37.07
C MET A 945 -6.85 3.76 -36.12
N LEU A 946 -6.88 4.12 -34.83
CA LEU A 946 -7.76 3.48 -33.84
C LEU A 946 -9.21 3.95 -33.98
N GLU A 947 -9.43 5.18 -34.46
CA GLU A 947 -10.76 5.72 -34.73
C GLU A 947 -11.37 5.11 -35.99
N VAL A 948 -10.60 5.03 -37.09
CA VAL A 948 -11.09 4.45 -38.36
C VAL A 948 -11.29 2.94 -38.29
N THR A 949 -10.56 2.25 -37.41
CA THR A 949 -10.71 0.79 -37.17
C THR A 949 -11.67 0.47 -36.02
N ALA A 950 -12.41 1.46 -35.51
CA ALA A 950 -13.39 1.25 -34.46
C ALA A 950 -14.58 0.41 -34.96
N LYS A 951 -15.19 -0.36 -34.05
CA LYS A 951 -16.34 -1.22 -34.37
C LYS A 951 -17.55 -0.44 -34.94
N SER A 952 -17.73 0.81 -34.52
CA SER A 952 -18.77 1.68 -35.08
C SER A 952 -18.52 1.97 -36.56
N GLN A 953 -17.26 2.19 -36.95
CA GLN A 953 -16.89 2.43 -38.34
C GLN A 953 -16.98 1.16 -39.18
N GLU A 954 -16.56 -0.01 -38.65
CA GLU A 954 -16.79 -1.31 -39.31
C GLU A 954 -18.27 -1.53 -39.66
N LEU A 955 -19.19 -1.20 -38.73
CA LEU A 955 -20.63 -1.30 -38.94
C LEU A 955 -21.16 -0.27 -39.96
N THR A 956 -20.64 0.96 -39.94
CA THR A 956 -21.04 2.01 -40.89
C THR A 956 -20.57 1.71 -42.31
N LEU A 957 -19.38 1.14 -42.45
CA LEU A 957 -18.76 0.79 -43.73
C LEU A 957 -19.20 -0.59 -44.25
N GLU A 958 -19.85 -1.41 -43.42
CA GLU A 958 -20.22 -2.80 -43.69
C GLU A 958 -19.02 -3.69 -44.12
N ILE A 959 -17.84 -3.45 -43.53
CA ILE A 959 -16.60 -4.20 -43.81
C ILE A 959 -16.04 -4.89 -42.57
N ASP A 960 -15.30 -5.99 -42.78
CA ASP A 960 -14.44 -6.60 -41.75
C ASP A 960 -12.96 -6.37 -42.11
N PHE A 961 -12.26 -5.57 -41.28
CA PHE A 961 -10.84 -5.28 -41.50
C PHE A 961 -9.93 -6.52 -41.43
N THR A 962 -10.32 -7.57 -40.71
CA THR A 962 -9.58 -8.83 -40.63
C THR A 962 -9.57 -9.54 -41.98
N ASP A 963 -10.71 -9.57 -42.66
CA ASP A 963 -10.83 -10.25 -43.96
C ASP A 963 -10.06 -9.49 -45.04
N ILE A 964 -10.11 -8.15 -44.99
CA ILE A 964 -9.28 -7.28 -45.84
C ILE A 964 -7.79 -7.58 -45.62
N TYR A 965 -7.37 -7.65 -44.35
CA TYR A 965 -5.99 -7.96 -44.02
C TYR A 965 -5.56 -9.33 -44.54
N LYS A 966 -6.34 -10.39 -44.31
CA LYS A 966 -6.05 -11.75 -44.82
C LYS A 966 -5.99 -11.81 -46.35
N GLY A 967 -6.77 -10.98 -47.05
CA GLY A 967 -6.73 -10.83 -48.50
C GLY A 967 -5.54 -10.03 -49.04
N SER A 968 -4.85 -9.26 -48.19
CA SER A 968 -3.80 -8.32 -48.58
C SER A 968 -2.47 -8.98 -48.94
N GLU A 969 -1.65 -8.28 -49.73
CA GLU A 969 -0.25 -8.68 -50.00
C GLU A 969 0.60 -8.70 -48.73
N LEU A 970 0.26 -7.83 -47.76
CA LEU A 970 0.97 -7.73 -46.49
C LEU A 970 0.85 -9.03 -45.68
N TYR A 971 -0.33 -9.63 -45.63
CA TYR A 971 -0.54 -10.93 -44.97
C TYR A 971 0.25 -12.05 -45.63
N ARG A 972 0.24 -12.13 -46.97
CA ARG A 972 1.02 -13.15 -47.71
C ARG A 972 2.52 -13.01 -47.44
N ARG A 973 3.03 -11.78 -47.43
CA ARG A 973 4.44 -11.48 -47.11
C ARG A 973 4.79 -11.91 -45.68
N ASN A 974 3.91 -11.66 -44.71
CA ASN A 974 4.14 -12.06 -43.33
C ASN A 974 4.12 -13.58 -43.15
N LYS A 975 3.20 -14.29 -43.81
CA LYS A 975 3.20 -15.76 -43.81
C LYS A 975 4.49 -16.35 -44.41
N ALA A 976 4.98 -15.79 -45.51
CA ALA A 976 6.27 -16.19 -46.08
C ALA A 976 7.44 -15.91 -45.12
N LEU A 977 7.44 -14.76 -44.44
CA LEU A 977 8.45 -14.42 -43.43
C LEU A 977 8.42 -15.35 -42.22
N ILE A 978 7.22 -15.72 -41.74
CA ILE A 978 7.04 -16.67 -40.64
C ILE A 978 7.60 -18.03 -41.06
N GLU A 979 7.31 -18.49 -42.28
CA GLU A 979 7.83 -19.77 -42.78
C GLU A 979 9.36 -19.76 -42.88
N GLU A 980 9.95 -18.67 -43.36
CA GLU A 980 11.40 -18.49 -43.45
C GLU A 980 12.06 -18.53 -42.07
N LEU A 981 11.55 -17.75 -41.11
CA LEU A 981 12.10 -17.64 -39.75
C LEU A 981 11.79 -18.86 -38.87
N SER A 982 10.82 -19.68 -39.24
CA SER A 982 10.50 -20.94 -38.57
C SER A 982 11.46 -22.07 -38.96
N ARG A 983 12.35 -21.87 -39.94
CA ARG A 983 13.39 -22.84 -40.31
C ARG A 983 14.70 -22.49 -39.61
N PRO A 984 15.33 -23.41 -38.87
CA PRO A 984 16.57 -23.13 -38.16
C PRO A 984 17.70 -22.85 -39.16
N ALA A 985 18.51 -21.82 -38.87
CA ALA A 985 19.65 -21.48 -39.72
C ALA A 985 20.69 -22.61 -39.75
N PRO A 986 21.38 -22.87 -40.88
CA PRO A 986 22.37 -23.93 -40.99
C PRO A 986 23.50 -23.77 -39.95
N GLY A 987 23.71 -24.78 -39.11
CA GLY A 987 24.73 -24.76 -38.05
C GLY A 987 24.30 -24.12 -36.72
N SER A 988 23.08 -23.59 -36.63
CA SER A 988 22.49 -23.16 -35.35
C SER A 988 22.23 -24.34 -34.42
N LYS A 989 22.23 -24.12 -33.11
CA LYS A 989 21.90 -25.12 -32.09
C LYS A 989 20.62 -24.72 -31.36
N ASP A 990 19.82 -25.71 -30.95
CA ASP A 990 18.66 -25.49 -30.08
C ASP A 990 19.13 -24.92 -28.74
N LEU A 991 18.28 -24.08 -28.13
CA LEU A 991 18.52 -23.45 -26.84
C LEU A 991 18.49 -24.52 -25.74
N TYR A 992 19.67 -24.84 -25.20
CA TYR A 992 19.81 -25.80 -24.12
C TYR A 992 20.62 -25.22 -22.96
N PHE A 993 20.08 -25.37 -21.76
CA PHE A 993 20.73 -25.00 -20.51
C PHE A 993 20.71 -26.20 -19.55
N PRO A 994 21.82 -26.46 -18.82
CA PRO A 994 21.91 -27.63 -17.95
C PRO A 994 21.02 -27.54 -16.71
N THR A 995 20.68 -26.33 -16.27
CA THR A 995 19.88 -26.04 -15.08
C THR A 995 18.79 -25.04 -15.38
N HIS A 996 17.65 -25.19 -14.68
CA HIS A 996 16.52 -24.27 -14.75
C HIS A 996 16.88 -22.86 -14.25
N TYR A 997 17.66 -22.76 -13.16
CA TYR A 997 18.17 -21.50 -12.62
C TYR A 997 19.65 -21.33 -12.97
N THR A 998 20.09 -20.09 -13.19
CA THR A 998 21.49 -19.80 -13.53
C THR A 998 22.43 -20.11 -12.36
N GLN A 999 22.06 -19.71 -11.14
CA GLN A 999 22.87 -19.88 -9.95
C GLN A 999 22.52 -21.14 -9.13
N SER A 1000 23.50 -21.64 -8.37
CA SER A 1000 23.30 -22.77 -7.46
C SER A 1000 22.34 -22.41 -6.31
N PHE A 1001 21.72 -23.42 -5.69
CA PHE A 1001 20.80 -23.21 -4.56
C PHE A 1001 21.43 -22.42 -3.41
N PHE A 1002 22.68 -22.72 -3.07
CA PHE A 1002 23.40 -22.03 -1.99
C PHE A 1002 23.62 -20.56 -2.32
N MET A 1003 23.99 -20.26 -3.57
CA MET A 1003 24.20 -18.89 -4.00
C MET A 1003 22.90 -18.08 -4.01
N GLN A 1004 21.80 -18.71 -4.41
CA GLN A 1004 20.45 -18.12 -4.29
C GLN A 1004 20.13 -17.77 -2.83
N CYS A 1005 20.44 -18.65 -1.87
CA CYS A 1005 20.22 -18.38 -0.45
C CYS A 1005 21.03 -17.17 0.04
N VAL A 1006 22.31 -17.08 -0.35
CA VAL A 1006 23.19 -15.97 0.03
C VAL A 1006 22.69 -14.65 -0.55
N ALA A 1007 22.33 -14.62 -1.83
CA ALA A 1007 21.79 -13.42 -2.47
C ALA A 1007 20.48 -12.96 -1.81
N CYS A 1008 19.53 -13.87 -1.59
CA CYS A 1008 18.28 -13.54 -0.90
C CYS A 1008 18.53 -13.03 0.53
N LEU A 1009 19.46 -13.62 1.26
CA LEU A 1009 19.80 -13.19 2.62
C LEU A 1009 20.45 -11.79 2.61
N TRP A 1010 21.31 -11.50 1.63
CA TRP A 1010 21.91 -10.18 1.45
C TRP A 1010 20.84 -9.11 1.20
N LYS A 1011 19.86 -9.38 0.33
CA LYS A 1011 18.72 -8.47 0.10
C LYS A 1011 17.93 -8.23 1.38
N GLN A 1012 17.59 -9.31 2.10
CA GLN A 1012 16.82 -9.21 3.34
C GLN A 1012 17.58 -8.46 4.45
N HIS A 1013 18.91 -8.60 4.52
CA HIS A 1013 19.73 -7.86 5.46
C HIS A 1013 19.59 -6.35 5.30
N TRP A 1014 19.73 -5.83 4.07
CA TRP A 1014 19.54 -4.40 3.81
C TRP A 1014 18.11 -3.94 4.03
N SER A 1015 17.14 -4.76 3.63
CA SER A 1015 15.71 -4.46 3.83
C SER A 1015 15.36 -4.29 5.31
N TYR A 1016 15.80 -5.21 6.17
CA TYR A 1016 15.56 -5.18 7.61
C TYR A 1016 16.32 -4.05 8.31
N TRP A 1017 17.57 -3.80 7.90
CA TRP A 1017 18.39 -2.73 8.46
C TRP A 1017 17.81 -1.34 8.15
N ARG A 1018 17.31 -1.14 6.93
CA ARG A 1018 16.73 0.14 6.46
C ARG A 1018 15.23 0.27 6.70
N ASN A 1019 14.64 -0.62 7.51
CA ASN A 1019 13.26 -0.50 7.99
C ASN A 1019 13.21 -0.18 9.51
N PRO A 1020 13.54 1.07 9.93
CA PRO A 1020 13.42 1.49 11.32
C PRO A 1020 12.01 1.31 11.93
N PRO A 1021 10.89 1.58 11.21
CA PRO A 1021 9.55 1.38 11.75
C PRO A 1021 9.28 -0.06 12.22
N TYR A 1022 9.95 -1.04 11.62
CA TYR A 1022 9.87 -2.43 12.06
C TYR A 1022 10.90 -2.76 13.14
N THR A 1023 12.19 -2.58 12.86
CA THR A 1023 13.27 -3.06 13.73
C THR A 1023 13.45 -2.18 14.97
N ALA A 1024 13.54 -0.86 14.80
CA ALA A 1024 13.79 0.07 15.90
C ALA A 1024 12.60 0.18 16.86
N VAL A 1025 11.38 0.15 16.33
CA VAL A 1025 10.14 0.15 17.12
C VAL A 1025 10.02 -1.13 17.95
N ARG A 1026 10.30 -2.31 17.37
CA ARG A 1026 10.32 -3.58 18.11
C ARG A 1026 11.36 -3.55 19.23
N PHE A 1027 12.56 -3.02 18.97
CA PHE A 1027 13.60 -2.88 19.99
C PHE A 1027 13.18 -1.96 21.12
N LEU A 1028 12.77 -0.73 20.80
CA LEU A 1028 12.31 0.26 21.78
C LEU A 1028 11.19 -0.29 22.67
N PHE A 1029 10.14 -0.85 22.07
CA PHE A 1029 9.01 -1.38 22.85
C PHE A 1029 9.40 -2.60 23.67
N THR A 1030 10.29 -3.48 23.17
CA THR A 1030 10.76 -4.63 23.96
C THR A 1030 11.54 -4.17 25.19
N THR A 1031 12.40 -3.17 25.07
CA THR A 1031 13.12 -2.59 26.20
C THR A 1031 12.17 -1.91 27.20
N VAL A 1032 11.18 -1.14 26.71
CA VAL A 1032 10.15 -0.51 27.56
C VAL A 1032 9.31 -1.56 28.29
N ILE A 1033 8.91 -2.64 27.60
CA ILE A 1033 8.20 -3.77 28.21
C ILE A 1033 9.07 -4.43 29.28
N ALA A 1034 10.35 -4.69 28.98
CA ALA A 1034 11.29 -5.30 29.92
C ALA A 1034 11.44 -4.47 31.21
N LEU A 1035 11.63 -3.16 31.09
CA LEU A 1035 11.74 -2.25 32.24
C LEU A 1035 10.43 -2.16 33.03
N THR A 1036 9.30 -2.07 32.33
CA THR A 1036 7.97 -2.02 32.96
C THR A 1036 7.71 -3.31 33.76
N PHE A 1037 8.00 -4.48 33.17
CA PHE A 1037 7.84 -5.77 33.83
C PHE A 1037 8.83 -5.97 34.97
N GLY A 1038 10.10 -5.63 34.76
CA GLY A 1038 11.12 -5.72 35.79
C GLY A 1038 10.78 -4.87 37.01
N THR A 1039 10.26 -3.65 36.83
CA THR A 1039 9.83 -2.80 37.96
C THR A 1039 8.50 -3.26 38.57
N MET A 1040 7.61 -3.86 37.78
CA MET A 1040 6.31 -4.36 38.26
C MET A 1040 6.46 -5.61 39.11
N PHE A 1041 7.27 -6.57 38.67
CA PHE A 1041 7.55 -7.84 39.34
C PHE A 1041 8.85 -7.80 40.17
N TRP A 1042 9.24 -6.62 40.64
CA TRP A 1042 10.50 -6.40 41.34
C TRP A 1042 10.67 -7.32 42.55
N ASP A 1043 11.77 -8.07 42.60
CA ASP A 1043 12.15 -8.96 43.71
C ASP A 1043 11.00 -9.92 44.10
N MET A 1044 10.43 -10.58 43.09
CA MET A 1044 9.39 -11.60 43.24
C MET A 1044 9.96 -13.01 43.10
N GLY A 1045 11.07 -13.17 42.36
CA GLY A 1045 11.72 -14.48 42.16
C GLY A 1045 12.25 -15.10 43.45
N THR A 1046 12.60 -14.28 44.44
CA THR A 1046 13.10 -14.71 45.77
C THR A 1046 11.97 -15.13 46.73
N LYS A 1047 10.71 -14.78 46.44
CA LYS A 1047 9.57 -15.07 47.31
C LYS A 1047 8.94 -16.40 46.92
N MET A 1048 9.06 -17.40 47.80
CA MET A 1048 8.54 -18.75 47.54
C MET A 1048 7.78 -19.34 48.74
N LYS A 1049 7.39 -18.52 49.73
CA LYS A 1049 6.79 -19.01 50.98
C LYS A 1049 5.30 -19.34 50.84
N ARG A 1050 4.59 -18.58 50.01
CA ARG A 1050 3.15 -18.75 49.76
C ARG A 1050 2.90 -19.32 48.38
N ASN A 1051 1.82 -20.10 48.25
CA ASN A 1051 1.35 -20.58 46.94
C ASN A 1051 1.11 -19.42 45.96
N GLN A 1052 0.62 -18.28 46.45
CA GLN A 1052 0.39 -17.07 45.65
C GLN A 1052 1.68 -16.47 45.07
N ASP A 1053 2.81 -16.57 45.78
CA ASP A 1053 4.10 -16.05 45.29
C ASP A 1053 4.55 -16.82 44.04
N LEU A 1054 4.42 -18.15 44.07
CA LEU A 1054 4.69 -19.03 42.91
C LEU A 1054 3.73 -18.76 41.75
N PHE A 1055 2.44 -18.52 42.02
CA PHE A 1055 1.48 -18.14 40.98
C PHE A 1055 1.80 -16.78 40.35
N ASN A 1056 2.22 -15.80 41.14
CA ASN A 1056 2.63 -14.49 40.62
C ASN A 1056 3.92 -14.61 39.79
N ALA A 1057 4.90 -15.41 40.23
CA ALA A 1057 6.14 -15.67 39.50
C ALA A 1057 5.87 -16.36 38.16
N MET A 1058 5.04 -17.40 38.15
CA MET A 1058 4.59 -18.05 36.92
C MET A 1058 3.76 -17.09 36.04
N GLY A 1059 2.93 -16.25 36.64
CA GLY A 1059 2.14 -15.23 35.95
C GLY A 1059 3.02 -14.21 35.21
N SER A 1060 4.17 -13.84 35.79
CA SER A 1060 5.15 -12.97 35.14
C SER A 1060 5.72 -13.61 33.86
N MET A 1061 6.13 -14.89 33.94
CA MET A 1061 6.66 -15.65 32.80
C MET A 1061 5.61 -15.87 31.72
N TYR A 1062 4.38 -16.25 32.11
CA TYR A 1062 3.25 -16.44 31.20
C TYR A 1062 2.91 -15.18 30.43
N THR A 1063 2.82 -14.05 31.14
CA THR A 1063 2.47 -12.76 30.53
C THR A 1063 3.58 -12.30 29.58
N ALA A 1064 4.85 -12.51 29.96
CA ALA A 1064 5.98 -12.25 29.08
C ALA A 1064 5.91 -13.05 27.77
N VAL A 1065 5.86 -14.38 27.87
CA VAL A 1065 5.91 -15.29 26.72
C VAL A 1065 4.73 -15.05 25.77
N PHE A 1066 3.52 -15.01 26.30
CA PHE A 1066 2.32 -15.00 25.46
C PHE A 1066 2.14 -13.66 24.73
N PHE A 1067 2.25 -12.55 25.45
CA PHE A 1067 1.96 -11.23 24.86
C PHE A 1067 3.13 -10.68 24.05
N LEU A 1068 4.39 -10.88 24.49
CA LEU A 1068 5.54 -10.50 23.67
C LEU A 1068 5.61 -11.35 22.40
N GLY A 1069 5.28 -12.65 22.50
CA GLY A 1069 5.14 -13.55 21.36
C GLY A 1069 4.03 -13.10 20.39
N ALA A 1070 2.82 -12.84 20.88
CA ALA A 1070 1.70 -12.36 20.06
C ALA A 1070 2.00 -11.01 19.38
N GLN A 1071 2.73 -10.11 20.07
CA GLN A 1071 3.19 -8.85 19.50
C GLN A 1071 4.14 -9.08 18.32
N TYR A 1072 5.13 -9.97 18.48
CA TYR A 1072 6.12 -10.24 17.45
C TYR A 1072 5.48 -10.86 16.21
N CYS A 1073 4.59 -11.84 16.42
CA CYS A 1073 3.78 -12.45 15.38
C CYS A 1073 2.93 -11.40 14.63
N SER A 1074 2.28 -10.47 15.32
CA SER A 1074 1.42 -9.47 14.68
C SER A 1074 2.23 -8.39 13.93
N SER A 1075 3.44 -8.08 14.39
CA SER A 1075 4.31 -7.06 13.75
C SER A 1075 4.97 -7.55 12.45
N VAL A 1076 5.26 -8.84 12.32
CA VAL A 1076 5.95 -9.41 11.14
C VAL A 1076 5.01 -9.65 9.96
N GLN A 1077 3.72 -9.87 10.21
CA GLN A 1077 2.69 -10.10 9.18
C GLN A 1077 2.67 -9.05 8.06
N PRO A 1078 2.60 -7.73 8.32
CA PRO A 1078 2.57 -6.72 7.26
C PRO A 1078 3.87 -6.68 6.45
N VAL A 1079 5.03 -6.89 7.07
CA VAL A 1079 6.33 -6.90 6.38
C VAL A 1079 6.42 -8.05 5.38
N VAL A 1080 6.01 -9.25 5.80
CA VAL A 1080 6.01 -10.44 4.93
C VAL A 1080 4.98 -10.32 3.81
N ALA A 1081 3.85 -9.65 4.06
CA ALA A 1081 2.82 -9.43 3.04
C ALA A 1081 3.33 -8.56 1.87
N VAL A 1082 4.09 -7.50 2.16
CA VAL A 1082 4.72 -6.64 1.15
C VAL A 1082 5.79 -7.41 0.37
N GLU A 1083 6.70 -8.09 1.06
CA GLU A 1083 7.77 -8.87 0.42
C GLU A 1083 7.24 -10.05 -0.40
N ARG A 1084 6.07 -10.61 -0.04
CA ARG A 1084 5.40 -11.66 -0.84
C ARG A 1084 5.03 -11.17 -2.24
N ALA A 1085 4.58 -9.93 -2.39
CA ALA A 1085 4.24 -9.38 -3.71
C ALA A 1085 5.49 -9.25 -4.60
N VAL A 1086 6.61 -8.80 -4.02
CA VAL A 1086 7.92 -8.74 -4.67
C VAL A 1086 8.41 -10.15 -5.04
N PHE A 1087 8.29 -11.11 -4.12
CA PHE A 1087 8.64 -12.52 -4.35
C PHE A 1087 7.91 -13.13 -5.54
N CYS A 1088 6.60 -12.88 -5.69
CA CYS A 1088 5.84 -13.43 -6.81
C CYS A 1088 6.35 -12.91 -8.17
N ARG A 1089 6.71 -11.62 -8.25
CA ARG A 1089 7.34 -11.04 -9.45
C ARG A 1089 8.70 -11.68 -9.73
N GLU A 1090 9.60 -11.69 -8.74
CA GLU A 1090 10.96 -12.24 -8.87
C GLU A 1090 10.96 -13.74 -9.24
N LYS A 1091 10.00 -14.50 -8.70
CA LYS A 1091 9.75 -15.90 -9.08
C LYS A 1091 9.24 -16.02 -10.53
N GLY A 1092 8.34 -15.12 -10.95
CA GLY A 1092 7.85 -15.05 -12.33
C GLY A 1092 8.95 -14.75 -13.35
N ALA A 1093 9.95 -13.95 -12.97
CA ALA A 1093 11.13 -13.65 -13.77
C ALA A 1093 12.22 -14.76 -13.74
N GLY A 1094 11.99 -15.86 -13.00
CA GLY A 1094 12.93 -16.98 -12.93
C GLY A 1094 14.22 -16.71 -12.15
N MET A 1095 14.24 -15.72 -11.24
CA MET A 1095 15.47 -15.32 -10.53
C MET A 1095 15.97 -16.40 -9.56
N TYR A 1096 15.05 -17.05 -8.83
CA TYR A 1096 15.38 -18.09 -7.84
C TYR A 1096 14.18 -18.99 -7.57
N SER A 1097 14.42 -20.11 -6.87
CA SER A 1097 13.35 -21.01 -6.41
C SER A 1097 12.68 -20.54 -5.12
N ALA A 1098 11.48 -21.03 -4.80
CA ALA A 1098 10.75 -20.58 -3.61
C ALA A 1098 11.49 -20.83 -2.27
N MET A 1099 12.37 -21.85 -2.22
CA MET A 1099 12.99 -22.30 -0.97
C MET A 1099 14.13 -21.38 -0.48
N PRO A 1100 15.08 -20.91 -1.32
CA PRO A 1100 16.08 -19.92 -0.93
C PRO A 1100 15.50 -18.63 -0.33
N TYR A 1101 14.42 -18.11 -0.91
CA TYR A 1101 13.71 -16.95 -0.36
C TYR A 1101 13.15 -17.25 1.04
N ALA A 1102 12.45 -18.38 1.20
CA ALA A 1102 11.88 -18.74 2.48
C ALA A 1102 12.97 -18.96 3.54
N PHE A 1103 14.10 -19.58 3.17
CA PHE A 1103 15.26 -19.75 4.04
C PHE A 1103 15.84 -18.39 4.47
N ALA A 1104 16.08 -17.48 3.52
CA ALA A 1104 16.61 -16.15 3.82
C ALA A 1104 15.70 -15.38 4.79
N GLN A 1105 14.38 -15.43 4.58
CA GLN A 1105 13.40 -14.77 5.45
C GLN A 1105 13.39 -15.35 6.88
N VAL A 1106 13.54 -16.67 7.02
CA VAL A 1106 13.61 -17.33 8.33
C VAL A 1106 14.94 -17.04 9.03
N MET A 1107 16.05 -17.04 8.29
CA MET A 1107 17.38 -16.81 8.84
C MET A 1107 17.60 -15.38 9.30
N ILE A 1108 17.07 -14.37 8.59
CA ILE A 1108 17.28 -12.96 8.96
C ILE A 1108 16.63 -12.60 10.30
N GLU A 1109 15.54 -13.26 10.69
CA GLU A 1109 14.86 -13.01 11.98
C GLU A 1109 15.68 -13.50 13.19
N ILE A 1110 16.50 -14.54 13.03
CA ILE A 1110 17.21 -15.21 14.14
C ILE A 1110 18.11 -14.23 14.92
N PRO A 1111 19.03 -13.47 14.28
CA PRO A 1111 19.89 -12.53 15.00
C PRO A 1111 19.12 -11.43 15.72
N TYR A 1112 18.11 -10.83 15.08
CA TYR A 1112 17.32 -9.76 15.69
C TYR A 1112 16.53 -10.26 16.90
N ILE A 1113 15.88 -11.43 16.79
CA ILE A 1113 15.15 -12.03 17.90
C ILE A 1113 16.11 -12.42 19.03
N PHE A 1114 17.32 -12.89 18.72
CA PHE A 1114 18.32 -13.23 19.75
C PHE A 1114 18.78 -12.00 20.55
N VAL A 1115 19.04 -10.88 19.87
CA VAL A 1115 19.39 -9.62 20.54
C VAL A 1115 18.22 -9.14 21.40
N LEU A 1116 17.01 -9.17 20.87
CA LEU A 1116 15.80 -8.75 21.59
C LEU A 1116 15.50 -9.63 22.81
N SER A 1117 15.61 -10.95 22.67
CA SER A 1117 15.41 -11.90 23.77
C SER A 1117 16.50 -11.77 24.84
N SER A 1118 17.73 -11.46 24.44
CA SER A 1118 18.84 -11.20 25.36
C SER A 1118 18.64 -9.92 26.16
N VAL A 1119 18.27 -8.82 25.50
CA VAL A 1119 17.99 -7.53 26.17
C VAL A 1119 16.81 -7.68 27.14
N TYR A 1120 15.71 -8.28 26.68
CA TYR A 1120 14.57 -8.57 27.55
C TYR A 1120 14.97 -9.46 28.71
N GLY A 1121 15.67 -10.56 28.40
CA GLY A 1121 16.06 -11.58 29.36
C GLY A 1121 16.93 -11.04 30.47
N ILE A 1122 18.01 -10.31 30.14
CA ILE A 1122 18.95 -9.74 31.11
C ILE A 1122 18.24 -8.77 32.06
N ILE A 1123 17.46 -7.83 31.52
CA ILE A 1123 16.77 -6.81 32.31
C ILE A 1123 15.76 -7.46 33.26
N VAL A 1124 14.88 -8.31 32.72
CA VAL A 1124 13.80 -8.90 33.50
C VAL A 1124 14.32 -9.91 34.52
N TYR A 1125 15.31 -10.73 34.15
CA TYR A 1125 15.90 -11.71 35.06
C TYR A 1125 16.55 -11.04 36.27
N ALA A 1126 17.29 -9.95 36.02
CA ALA A 1126 17.92 -9.15 37.06
C ALA A 1126 16.90 -8.48 38.00
N MET A 1127 15.88 -7.84 37.43
CA MET A 1127 14.93 -7.04 38.21
C MET A 1127 13.87 -7.88 38.95
N ILE A 1128 13.45 -9.03 38.38
CA ILE A 1128 12.56 -9.97 39.09
C ILE A 1128 13.30 -10.64 40.26
N GLY A 1129 14.63 -10.74 40.18
CA GLY A 1129 15.45 -11.35 41.23
C GLY A 1129 15.40 -12.87 41.18
N PHE A 1130 15.49 -13.46 39.99
CA PHE A 1130 15.72 -14.90 39.87
C PHE A 1130 17.14 -15.25 40.35
N GLU A 1131 17.34 -16.52 40.71
CA GLU A 1131 18.60 -17.00 41.28
C GLU A 1131 19.74 -16.95 40.24
N TRP A 1132 20.78 -16.16 40.49
CA TRP A 1132 21.91 -15.93 39.57
C TRP A 1132 22.86 -17.15 39.43
N ILE A 1133 22.35 -18.24 38.87
CA ILE A 1133 23.12 -19.41 38.46
C ILE A 1133 23.18 -19.41 36.93
N ALA A 1134 24.39 -19.56 36.37
CA ALA A 1134 24.60 -19.54 34.92
C ALA A 1134 23.66 -20.51 34.17
N ALA A 1135 23.52 -21.74 34.68
CA ALA A 1135 22.61 -22.74 34.09
C ALA A 1135 21.14 -22.26 34.07
N LYS A 1136 20.61 -21.72 35.18
CA LYS A 1136 19.22 -21.23 35.26
C LYS A 1136 18.98 -20.03 34.34
N PHE A 1137 19.95 -19.14 34.23
CA PHE A 1137 19.90 -18.00 33.32
C PHE A 1137 19.90 -18.41 31.85
N PHE A 1138 20.81 -19.31 31.43
CA PHE A 1138 20.84 -19.78 30.04
C PHE A 1138 19.60 -20.60 29.66
N TRP A 1139 19.03 -21.36 30.60
CA TRP A 1139 17.73 -22.02 30.39
C TRP A 1139 16.60 -21.01 30.17
N TYR A 1140 16.54 -19.97 31.01
CA TYR A 1140 15.56 -18.89 30.85
C TYR A 1140 15.71 -18.19 29.49
N LEU A 1141 16.93 -17.83 29.10
CA LEU A 1141 17.22 -17.21 27.81
C LEU A 1141 16.85 -18.13 26.63
N PHE A 1142 17.14 -19.43 26.73
CA PHE A 1142 16.80 -20.43 25.71
C PHE A 1142 15.28 -20.49 25.47
N PHE A 1143 14.48 -20.66 26.52
CA PHE A 1143 13.02 -20.73 26.39
C PHE A 1143 12.41 -19.41 25.92
N MET A 1144 12.92 -18.27 26.37
CA MET A 1144 12.50 -16.96 25.86
C MET A 1144 12.87 -16.75 24.39
N PHE A 1145 14.08 -17.12 23.98
CA PHE A 1145 14.52 -16.99 22.59
C PHE A 1145 13.68 -17.85 21.63
N PHE A 1146 13.56 -19.16 21.89
CA PHE A 1146 12.80 -20.05 21.01
C PHE A 1146 11.30 -19.76 21.02
N SER A 1147 10.77 -19.23 22.13
CA SER A 1147 9.37 -18.82 22.15
C SER A 1147 9.07 -17.65 21.23
N LEU A 1148 9.85 -16.58 21.32
CA LEU A 1148 9.74 -15.45 20.39
C LEU A 1148 10.01 -15.87 18.94
N LEU A 1149 10.89 -16.85 18.73
CA LEU A 1149 11.19 -17.40 17.41
C LEU A 1149 9.99 -18.14 16.80
N TYR A 1150 9.40 -19.12 17.52
CA TYR A 1150 8.26 -19.87 16.97
C TYR A 1150 7.03 -18.96 16.78
N PHE A 1151 6.82 -17.94 17.62
CA PHE A 1151 5.74 -16.98 17.44
C PHE A 1151 5.93 -16.15 16.16
N THR A 1152 7.15 -15.67 15.91
CA THR A 1152 7.47 -14.92 14.68
C THR A 1152 7.26 -15.78 13.44
N PHE A 1153 7.73 -17.03 13.48
CA PHE A 1153 7.59 -17.98 12.37
C PHE A 1153 6.14 -18.39 12.13
N TYR A 1154 5.34 -18.52 13.18
CA TYR A 1154 3.90 -18.69 13.07
C TYR A 1154 3.24 -17.50 12.34
N GLY A 1155 3.63 -16.26 12.67
CA GLY A 1155 3.17 -15.07 11.95
C GLY A 1155 3.47 -15.12 10.45
N MET A 1156 4.70 -15.47 10.08
CA MET A 1156 5.07 -15.67 8.68
C MET A 1156 4.26 -16.76 8.00
N MET A 1157 4.09 -17.92 8.66
CA MET A 1157 3.29 -19.04 8.16
C MET A 1157 1.84 -18.62 7.87
N THR A 1158 1.21 -17.85 8.77
CA THR A 1158 -0.19 -17.42 8.57
C THR A 1158 -0.37 -16.52 7.35
N VAL A 1159 0.61 -15.69 6.99
CA VAL A 1159 0.58 -14.87 5.77
C VAL A 1159 0.83 -15.72 4.52
N ALA A 1160 1.70 -16.72 4.62
CA ALA A 1160 1.95 -17.64 3.51
C ALA A 1160 0.75 -18.55 3.19
N MET A 1161 -0.08 -18.86 4.18
CA MET A 1161 -1.25 -19.74 4.03
C MET A 1161 -2.57 -19.01 3.78
N THR A 1162 -2.60 -17.68 3.84
CA THR A 1162 -3.83 -16.90 3.63
C THR A 1162 -3.67 -15.88 2.51
N PRO A 1163 -4.75 -15.53 1.79
CA PRO A 1163 -4.68 -14.58 0.68
C PRO A 1163 -4.39 -13.16 1.16
N ASN A 1164 -4.86 -12.77 2.35
CA ASN A 1164 -4.76 -11.41 2.87
C ASN A 1164 -4.28 -11.39 4.33
N HIS A 1165 -3.45 -10.40 4.68
CA HIS A 1165 -2.99 -10.14 6.04
C HIS A 1165 -4.13 -9.97 7.06
N HIS A 1166 -5.28 -9.41 6.66
CA HIS A 1166 -6.44 -9.30 7.56
C HIS A 1166 -6.98 -10.67 7.98
N ILE A 1167 -7.03 -11.64 7.07
CA ILE A 1167 -7.45 -13.01 7.35
C ILE A 1167 -6.36 -13.71 8.19
N ALA A 1168 -5.08 -13.50 7.85
CA ALA A 1168 -3.94 -13.99 8.64
C ALA A 1168 -4.05 -13.57 10.12
N ALA A 1169 -4.37 -12.30 10.38
CA ALA A 1169 -4.53 -11.77 11.72
C ALA A 1169 -5.69 -12.42 12.47
N ILE A 1170 -6.86 -12.61 11.85
CA ILE A 1170 -8.01 -13.25 12.51
C ILE A 1170 -7.75 -14.73 12.80
N VAL A 1171 -7.14 -15.47 11.86
CA VAL A 1171 -6.71 -16.86 12.07
C VAL A 1171 -5.70 -16.93 13.22
N SER A 1172 -4.77 -15.98 13.30
CA SER A 1172 -3.80 -15.91 14.40
C SER A 1172 -4.47 -15.76 15.76
N ILE A 1173 -5.50 -14.90 15.88
CA ILE A 1173 -6.24 -14.67 17.13
C ILE A 1173 -6.93 -15.96 17.64
N LEU A 1174 -7.45 -16.81 16.73
CA LEU A 1174 -8.02 -18.11 17.13
C LEU A 1174 -6.99 -18.98 17.84
N PHE A 1175 -5.82 -19.16 17.22
CA PHE A 1175 -4.75 -19.98 17.81
C PHE A 1175 -4.13 -19.33 19.04
N TYR A 1176 -4.02 -18.00 19.11
CA TYR A 1176 -3.62 -17.32 20.34
C TYR A 1176 -4.55 -17.69 21.49
N GLY A 1177 -5.87 -17.65 21.26
CA GLY A 1177 -6.84 -18.07 22.28
C GLY A 1177 -6.64 -19.52 22.72
N LEU A 1178 -6.42 -20.43 21.78
CA LEU A 1178 -6.18 -21.85 22.10
C LEU A 1178 -4.86 -22.06 22.86
N TRP A 1179 -3.76 -21.46 22.40
CA TRP A 1179 -2.48 -21.54 23.09
C TRP A 1179 -2.53 -20.93 24.49
N ASN A 1180 -3.32 -19.88 24.66
CA ASN A 1180 -3.54 -19.23 25.93
C ASN A 1180 -4.23 -20.16 26.95
N VAL A 1181 -5.41 -20.68 26.59
CA VAL A 1181 -6.21 -21.48 27.54
C VAL A 1181 -5.53 -22.79 27.90
N PHE A 1182 -4.82 -23.39 26.94
CA PHE A 1182 -4.07 -24.64 27.13
C PHE A 1182 -2.62 -24.44 27.58
N SER A 1183 -2.21 -23.21 27.93
CA SER A 1183 -0.82 -22.91 28.36
C SER A 1183 -0.41 -23.56 29.69
N GLY A 1184 -1.39 -24.02 30.48
CA GLY A 1184 -1.16 -24.53 31.84
C GLY A 1184 -1.25 -23.48 32.95
N PHE A 1185 -1.37 -22.19 32.60
CA PHE A 1185 -1.55 -21.10 33.59
C PHE A 1185 -3.02 -20.88 33.97
N VAL A 1186 -3.90 -20.75 32.98
CA VAL A 1186 -5.34 -20.51 33.20
C VAL A 1186 -6.01 -21.75 33.83
N ILE A 1187 -5.69 -22.93 33.31
CA ILE A 1187 -6.09 -24.22 33.87
C ILE A 1187 -4.84 -25.14 33.90
N PRO A 1188 -4.49 -25.71 35.07
CA PRO A 1188 -3.35 -26.61 35.16
C PRO A 1188 -3.66 -27.93 34.46
N ARG A 1189 -2.64 -28.58 33.89
CA ARG A 1189 -2.76 -29.82 33.13
C ARG A 1189 -3.52 -30.93 33.88
N THR A 1190 -3.31 -31.03 35.19
CA THR A 1190 -3.94 -32.01 36.09
C THR A 1190 -5.48 -31.90 36.07
N ARG A 1191 -6.01 -30.69 35.89
CA ARG A 1191 -7.44 -30.37 35.88
C ARG A 1191 -8.07 -30.37 34.48
N ILE A 1192 -7.27 -30.47 33.42
CA ILE A 1192 -7.78 -30.56 32.04
C ILE A 1192 -8.50 -31.91 31.85
N PRO A 1193 -9.73 -31.93 31.31
CA PRO A 1193 -10.46 -33.16 31.02
C PRO A 1193 -9.70 -34.08 30.04
N LEU A 1194 -9.89 -35.40 30.19
CA LEU A 1194 -9.14 -36.41 29.44
C LEU A 1194 -9.18 -36.21 27.92
N TRP A 1195 -10.33 -35.82 27.37
CA TRP A 1195 -10.51 -35.60 25.93
C TRP A 1195 -9.74 -34.39 25.36
N TRP A 1196 -9.30 -33.44 26.21
CA TRP A 1196 -8.53 -32.27 25.80
C TRP A 1196 -7.04 -32.32 26.19
N ARG A 1197 -6.61 -33.34 26.95
CA ARG A 1197 -5.21 -33.45 27.41
C ARG A 1197 -4.19 -33.59 26.27
N TRP A 1198 -4.58 -34.11 25.11
CA TRP A 1198 -3.69 -34.21 23.94
C TRP A 1198 -3.28 -32.83 23.41
N TYR A 1199 -4.19 -31.85 23.44
CA TYR A 1199 -3.92 -30.52 22.90
C TYR A 1199 -2.92 -29.74 23.76
N TYR A 1200 -2.90 -29.98 25.08
CA TYR A 1200 -1.85 -29.44 25.96
C TYR A 1200 -0.45 -29.79 25.42
N TRP A 1201 -0.25 -31.02 24.94
CA TRP A 1201 1.02 -31.45 24.37
C TRP A 1201 1.26 -30.95 22.93
N ALA A 1202 0.21 -30.59 22.21
CA ALA A 1202 0.32 -29.93 20.90
C ALA A 1202 0.57 -28.42 21.00
N ASN A 1203 0.42 -27.82 22.19
CA ASN A 1203 0.52 -26.38 22.41
C ASN A 1203 1.97 -25.94 22.69
N PRO A 1204 2.59 -25.11 21.85
CA PRO A 1204 3.98 -24.65 22.06
C PRO A 1204 4.16 -23.79 23.32
N VAL A 1205 3.14 -23.02 23.70
CA VAL A 1205 3.19 -22.16 24.91
C VAL A 1205 3.21 -23.01 26.18
N ALA A 1206 2.52 -24.16 26.18
CA ALA A 1206 2.49 -25.07 27.33
C ALA A 1206 3.89 -25.63 27.64
N TRP A 1207 4.64 -26.02 26.60
CA TRP A 1207 6.02 -26.48 26.74
C TRP A 1207 6.97 -25.38 27.18
N THR A 1208 6.78 -24.16 26.68
CA THR A 1208 7.57 -23.00 27.12
C THR A 1208 7.34 -22.71 28.61
N MET A 1209 6.08 -22.73 29.06
CA MET A 1209 5.74 -22.55 30.47
C MET A 1209 6.28 -23.67 31.35
N TYR A 1210 6.22 -24.92 30.90
CA TYR A 1210 6.86 -26.04 31.59
C TYR A 1210 8.35 -25.76 31.77
N GLY A 1211 9.06 -25.42 30.69
CA GLY A 1211 10.51 -25.20 30.70
C GLY A 1211 10.94 -24.04 31.61
N LEU A 1212 10.24 -22.92 31.55
CA LEU A 1212 10.53 -21.76 32.39
C LEU A 1212 10.31 -22.06 33.87
N VAL A 1213 9.17 -22.65 34.25
CA VAL A 1213 8.87 -22.95 35.66
C VAL A 1213 9.76 -24.07 36.20
N ALA A 1214 9.95 -25.15 35.44
CA ALA A 1214 10.78 -26.28 35.87
C ALA A 1214 12.26 -25.92 35.99
N SER A 1215 12.77 -25.00 35.15
CA SER A 1215 14.18 -24.55 35.23
C SER A 1215 14.45 -23.62 36.42
N GLN A 1216 13.48 -22.79 36.83
CA GLN A 1216 13.69 -21.85 37.94
C GLN A 1216 13.34 -22.45 39.31
N PHE A 1217 12.25 -23.24 39.39
CA PHE A 1217 11.69 -23.71 40.68
C PHE A 1217 11.64 -25.24 40.83
N GLY A 1218 11.94 -26.01 39.78
CA GLY A 1218 11.77 -27.48 39.79
C GLY A 1218 12.78 -28.24 40.66
N ASP A 1219 13.88 -27.59 41.05
CA ASP A 1219 14.97 -28.11 41.86
C ASP A 1219 14.99 -27.55 43.30
N VAL A 1220 14.09 -26.62 43.64
CA VAL A 1220 14.07 -25.93 44.95
C VAL A 1220 13.37 -26.77 46.03
N GLU A 1221 14.08 -27.08 47.11
CA GLU A 1221 13.59 -27.96 48.20
C GLU A 1221 13.11 -27.19 49.46
N ASP A 1222 13.02 -25.86 49.39
CA ASP A 1222 12.52 -25.02 50.48
C ASP A 1222 11.06 -25.35 50.85
N LYS A 1223 10.74 -25.29 52.15
CA LYS A 1223 9.39 -25.57 52.69
C LYS A 1223 8.50 -24.32 52.64
N MET A 1224 7.27 -24.51 52.16
CA MET A 1224 6.23 -23.47 52.12
C MET A 1224 5.38 -23.43 53.39
N GLU A 1225 4.56 -22.39 53.55
CA GLU A 1225 3.61 -22.24 54.67
C GLU A 1225 2.58 -23.39 54.75
N SER A 1226 2.33 -24.11 53.66
CA SER A 1226 1.49 -25.32 53.60
C SER A 1226 2.16 -26.60 54.14
N GLY A 1227 3.48 -26.57 54.40
CA GLY A 1227 4.26 -27.70 54.90
C GLY A 1227 4.89 -28.61 53.83
N GLU A 1228 4.53 -28.44 52.56
CA GLU A 1228 5.16 -29.13 51.41
C GLU A 1228 6.37 -28.33 50.87
N THR A 1229 7.28 -29.00 50.16
CA THR A 1229 8.40 -28.33 49.49
C THR A 1229 7.96 -27.70 48.15
N VAL A 1230 8.65 -26.64 47.70
CA VAL A 1230 8.37 -25.99 46.40
C VAL A 1230 8.38 -27.00 45.25
N LYS A 1231 9.40 -27.87 45.19
CA LYS A 1231 9.50 -29.00 44.25
C LYS A 1231 8.30 -29.96 44.31
N GLN A 1232 7.81 -30.29 45.51
CA GLN A 1232 6.63 -31.14 45.67
C GLN A 1232 5.37 -30.46 45.14
N PHE A 1233 5.17 -29.16 45.41
CA PHE A 1233 4.03 -28.41 44.91
C PHE A 1233 4.03 -28.24 43.39
N VAL A 1234 5.18 -27.91 42.81
CA VAL A 1234 5.35 -27.81 41.35
C VAL A 1234 5.02 -29.13 40.67
N ARG A 1235 5.38 -30.25 41.29
CA ARG A 1235 5.06 -31.60 40.80
C ARG A 1235 3.61 -32.01 41.04
N SER A 1236 3.01 -31.67 42.19
CA SER A 1236 1.65 -32.08 42.54
C SER A 1236 0.58 -31.27 41.82
N TYR A 1237 0.77 -29.95 41.70
CA TYR A 1237 -0.20 -29.04 41.11
C TYR A 1237 -0.07 -28.96 39.59
N PHE A 1238 1.16 -28.71 39.09
CA PHE A 1238 1.43 -28.51 37.65
C PHE A 1238 1.85 -29.78 36.90
N ASP A 1239 2.27 -30.84 37.59
CA ASP A 1239 2.89 -32.05 37.00
C ASP A 1239 4.17 -31.76 36.21
N PHE A 1240 4.97 -30.81 36.69
CA PHE A 1240 6.29 -30.47 36.13
C PHE A 1240 7.40 -31.26 36.83
N LYS A 1241 8.33 -31.81 36.05
CA LYS A 1241 9.45 -32.63 36.50
C LYS A 1241 10.75 -32.04 35.96
N HIS A 1242 11.69 -31.75 36.85
CA HIS A 1242 12.97 -31.16 36.48
C HIS A 1242 13.79 -32.08 35.56
N ASP A 1243 13.77 -33.39 35.79
CA ASP A 1243 14.50 -34.38 34.96
C ASP A 1243 14.05 -34.41 33.50
N PHE A 1244 12.86 -33.87 33.18
CA PHE A 1244 12.29 -33.85 31.83
C PHE A 1244 12.68 -32.60 31.02
N LEU A 1245 13.46 -31.67 31.62
CA LEU A 1245 13.77 -30.37 31.03
C LEU A 1245 14.45 -30.46 29.65
N GLY A 1246 15.36 -31.41 29.46
CA GLY A 1246 16.05 -31.61 28.17
C GLY A 1246 15.09 -31.97 27.03
N VAL A 1247 14.07 -32.80 27.31
CA VAL A 1247 13.05 -33.16 26.31
C VAL A 1247 12.17 -31.96 25.98
N VAL A 1248 11.77 -31.19 27.00
CA VAL A 1248 11.00 -29.94 26.83
C VAL A 1248 11.74 -28.96 25.91
N ALA A 1249 13.06 -28.82 26.09
CA ALA A 1249 13.90 -27.95 25.28
C ALA A 1249 13.89 -28.34 23.79
N VAL A 1250 14.06 -29.64 23.50
CA VAL A 1250 14.04 -30.16 22.12
C VAL A 1250 12.68 -29.93 21.46
N VAL A 1251 11.57 -30.13 22.20
CA VAL A 1251 10.22 -29.93 21.67
C VAL A 1251 9.95 -28.46 21.33
N VAL A 1252 10.36 -27.52 22.19
CA VAL A 1252 10.20 -26.08 21.92
C VAL A 1252 11.00 -25.65 20.68
N ALA A 1253 12.23 -26.16 20.52
CA ALA A 1253 13.02 -25.92 19.31
C ALA A 1253 12.36 -26.53 18.05
N ALA A 1254 11.79 -27.73 18.18
CA ALA A 1254 11.10 -28.41 17.09
C ALA A 1254 9.88 -27.63 16.57
N PHE A 1255 9.13 -26.93 17.45
CA PHE A 1255 8.03 -26.05 17.01
C PHE A 1255 8.50 -24.88 16.16
N ALA A 1256 9.64 -24.26 16.51
CA ALA A 1256 10.22 -23.20 15.68
C ALA A 1256 10.58 -23.76 14.29
N VAL A 1257 11.27 -24.90 14.22
CA VAL A 1257 11.59 -25.55 12.93
C VAL A 1257 10.33 -25.90 12.15
N LEU A 1258 9.30 -26.45 12.81
CA LEU A 1258 8.03 -26.81 12.18
C LEU A 1258 7.35 -25.61 11.51
N PHE A 1259 7.20 -24.49 12.21
CA PHE A 1259 6.57 -23.30 11.63
C PHE A 1259 7.42 -22.67 10.51
N GLY A 1260 8.75 -22.69 10.63
CA GLY A 1260 9.64 -22.27 9.54
C GLY A 1260 9.49 -23.13 8.28
N VAL A 1261 9.39 -24.45 8.43
CA VAL A 1261 9.16 -25.38 7.31
C VAL A 1261 7.77 -25.20 6.71
N LEU A 1262 6.73 -25.04 7.54
CA LEU A 1262 5.36 -24.80 7.06
C LEU A 1262 5.26 -23.47 6.30
N PHE A 1263 5.96 -22.43 6.74
CA PHE A 1263 6.09 -21.18 5.99
C PHE A 1263 6.71 -21.41 4.60
N ALA A 1264 7.85 -22.13 4.54
CA ALA A 1264 8.52 -22.43 3.27
C ALA A 1264 7.64 -23.26 2.31
N VAL A 1265 6.92 -24.25 2.83
CA VAL A 1265 5.96 -25.06 2.04
C VAL A 1265 4.78 -24.22 1.60
N GLY A 1266 4.27 -23.34 2.46
CA GLY A 1266 3.16 -22.44 2.17
C GLY A 1266 3.47 -21.51 1.00
N ILE A 1267 4.59 -20.79 1.05
CA ILE A 1267 5.06 -19.91 -0.04
C ILE A 1267 5.32 -20.68 -1.35
N LYS A 1268 5.78 -21.94 -1.25
CA LYS A 1268 6.03 -22.77 -2.43
C LYS A 1268 4.74 -23.22 -3.12
N ARG A 1269 3.73 -23.65 -2.35
CA ARG A 1269 2.51 -24.31 -2.88
C ARG A 1269 1.34 -23.38 -3.13
N PHE A 1270 1.10 -22.40 -2.26
CA PHE A 1270 -0.04 -21.50 -2.41
C PHE A 1270 0.35 -20.32 -3.30
N ASN A 1271 -0.33 -20.18 -4.43
CA ASN A 1271 -0.26 -18.97 -5.25
C ASN A 1271 -1.61 -18.27 -5.17
N PHE A 1272 -1.67 -17.15 -4.43
CA PHE A 1272 -2.88 -16.35 -4.31
C PHE A 1272 -2.99 -15.28 -5.40
N GLN A 1273 -1.96 -15.08 -6.22
CA GLN A 1273 -2.02 -14.24 -7.42
C GLN A 1273 -2.46 -15.08 -8.62
N ASN A 1274 -3.76 -15.23 -8.80
CA ASN A 1274 -4.33 -15.73 -10.06
C ASN A 1274 -4.50 -14.53 -11.02
N ARG A 1275 -3.76 -14.55 -12.14
CA ARG A 1275 -3.83 -13.53 -13.20
C ARG A 1275 -4.52 -14.06 -14.44
#